data_AF-A0A182R4R4-F1
#
_entry.id   AF-A0A182R4R4-F1
#
_cell.length_a   1.000
_cell.length_b   1.000
_cell.length_c   1.000
_cell.angle_alpha   90.00
_cell.angle_beta   90.00
_cell.angle_gamma   90.00
#
_symmetry.space_group_name_H-M   'P 1'
#
loop_
_entity.id
_entity.type
_entity.pdbx_description
1 polymer ?
#
loop_
_entity_poly.entity_id
_entity_poly.type
_entity_poly.pdbx_seq_one_letter_code
_entity_poly.pdbx_strand_id
1 'polypeptide(L)'
;MNTLKAPSLHSLLDSDHGSNDSLLVESLQLDIEELDDEEYDLPAVENLPTLQSVLSEIDSDLDSVSAIGVRHSNGNGTAALTSLADDDLMRDGITPTPSLEEQLKLESILRHVVLHGITAQLTSAVDRVDAGLATSCAISMMIAVGTSHGHILAFDCTQTLKWCCQEGIAHGAVSAMAFNEDSSRLLAGFARGVIIMIDTQTGDVIRTLSAVITPNTGVLNLKWTNRPALALCSDSGGSVWSLNFTRRLGIRGCDSRCLFSGARGEVCTVEPLLIGEEDHPMKSYTIVALATLSKFFVVLIRPRLKVIKFHPMTGYPDCLPLLAWQMVLIQAADSTRSIDPVLAAARGSDLLFHQIIYNSGRISLLFLRHIQLSYNLLAIHWLGPKSIACLDTKEILHLSDVRTNRELEVIDLSNVGLMYNSAQFKGLATGGNVSPALALAGAAACYNTVVSHGNQLYLLGGKSLHGISARAWSDRISYLTSMQRWEEAIELAIEGYRAAVGRHRRLVSSKERILRMYEEYLNVTKKTPELCLEAIVACLIEIQEKHLLWEELYERLPSTDRYLQIIAKHIECDHLDTIAPSVAQVMCDYFWKKGETARLENLILKLNWQCLDLHQVLTICRKGRLYRAQMYLNTNALGDYTISLTDLIPEIALATDDLHLGNCVLVYISSCLAGRGYPSGDITPEAIPTVKHEVLRCLTVIHSKNAPENELSYPYLRKLLQFDTRETLNVISLAFQEKEFNTELGLSQRQRIINILLEIFTPEQTSWSQIGALLNFIAQQIASRELPENELLLEKVIAYLTAPTDIPLSRREHFEREQTWLELLCSNCLDHIPTQTLLDIARQNRCYQVAEHMLERLEKYEEIFDCYLLDEFRRLQLFSYISQHATDTRRQIYPLLVKNLYLIVDINCEQAARVVVDSFMRYLSHFLQLLEQANVPERLFRFLESLLQQSVQLETTDLERYLELLCHYRPEDVIDFLKSNDSYRLDKAVRTIKRFELSAPLIYLYEKQGDYQSAYAVAIETLKDTTESSAEICALQVSALCTRASSILTETDREQLWFSLLHIILARNDLTSITKNILHSASEFVDLSKLVQLVLTSNTNTGNFGDIKHLLIGMLSNSAYETLLLQTTSRILGKDLHAVLVRERRIAMRGLAVKSIKCIVCRSRLYNSEREPIVVMGDCGHAMHQQCAANFCTIPLDSPRETPAGGISSGIAGIETVGSTSSIKRLKCSRCDAVVEEESSIRTPECYVESIPFADSCTEKGPSTLKLTAAPRVG
;
A
#
# COMPACT_ATOMS: atom_id res chain seq x y z
N MET A 1 -7.89 62.45 -32.08
CA MET A 1 -9.20 62.68 -32.74
C MET A 1 -10.17 61.62 -32.25
N ASN A 2 -11.42 62.03 -32.09
CA ASN A 2 -12.42 61.51 -31.16
C ASN A 2 -12.96 60.10 -31.46
N THR A 3 -13.44 59.50 -30.36
CA THR A 3 -14.44 58.40 -30.22
C THR A 3 -14.10 57.00 -30.72
N LEU A 4 -13.62 56.15 -29.80
CA LEU A 4 -13.90 54.71 -29.79
C LEU A 4 -14.25 54.29 -28.35
N LYS A 5 -15.55 54.27 -28.04
CA LYS A 5 -16.12 53.56 -26.89
C LYS A 5 -16.41 52.13 -27.33
N ALA A 6 -15.77 51.16 -26.70
CA ALA A 6 -16.14 49.74 -26.81
C ALA A 6 -17.36 49.45 -25.92
N PRO A 7 -18.33 48.61 -26.35
CA PRO A 7 -19.45 48.21 -25.51
C PRO A 7 -19.00 47.16 -24.48
N SER A 8 -19.54 47.30 -23.27
CA SER A 8 -19.33 46.43 -22.11
C SER A 8 -20.11 45.11 -22.21
N LEU A 9 -19.47 44.02 -21.76
CA LEU A 9 -20.02 42.67 -21.55
C LEU A 9 -21.17 42.67 -20.53
N HIS A 10 -22.40 42.94 -20.97
CA HIS A 10 -23.60 42.72 -20.15
C HIS A 10 -24.84 42.35 -21.00
N SER A 11 -24.71 41.36 -21.90
CA SER A 11 -25.89 40.83 -22.64
C SER A 11 -25.81 39.33 -23.01
N LEU A 12 -25.19 38.49 -22.19
CA LEU A 12 -25.13 37.03 -22.44
C LEU A 12 -25.51 36.19 -21.21
N LEU A 13 -26.44 36.70 -20.41
CA LEU A 13 -27.19 35.91 -19.44
C LEU A 13 -28.64 36.35 -19.59
N ASP A 14 -29.35 35.67 -20.48
CA ASP A 14 -30.81 35.47 -20.49
C ASP A 14 -31.24 35.05 -21.90
N SER A 15 -31.33 33.74 -22.14
CA SER A 15 -32.35 33.15 -23.01
C SER A 15 -32.20 31.62 -23.00
N ASP A 16 -32.91 30.98 -22.06
CA ASP A 16 -33.44 29.65 -22.29
C ASP A 16 -34.46 29.73 -23.44
N HIS A 17 -34.29 28.88 -24.45
CA HIS A 17 -35.31 28.21 -25.27
C HIS A 17 -34.68 27.74 -26.57
N GLY A 18 -34.75 26.43 -26.81
CA GLY A 18 -34.30 25.81 -28.04
C GLY A 18 -35.27 26.02 -29.20
N SER A 19 -34.74 25.97 -30.42
CA SER A 19 -35.50 25.59 -31.60
C SER A 19 -34.57 24.93 -32.62
N ASN A 20 -34.87 23.67 -32.95
CA ASN A 20 -34.48 23.04 -34.21
C ASN A 20 -35.18 23.80 -35.34
N ASP A 21 -34.45 24.16 -36.41
CA ASP A 21 -34.84 23.83 -37.78
C ASP A 21 -33.89 24.46 -38.81
N SER A 22 -33.89 23.81 -39.97
CA SER A 22 -33.41 24.28 -41.29
C SER A 22 -31.99 23.88 -41.69
N LEU A 23 -31.89 22.60 -42.07
CA LEU A 23 -31.13 22.13 -43.23
C LEU A 23 -31.81 22.57 -44.55
N LEU A 24 -31.02 22.50 -45.64
CA LEU A 24 -31.35 22.53 -47.07
C LEU A 24 -31.44 23.94 -47.69
N VAL A 25 -30.94 24.24 -48.90
CA VAL A 25 -30.24 23.57 -50.02
C VAL A 25 -29.83 24.75 -50.96
N GLU A 26 -28.70 24.72 -51.67
CA GLU A 26 -28.55 24.61 -53.15
C GLU A 26 -27.22 25.34 -53.50
N SER A 27 -26.34 24.97 -54.44
CA SER A 27 -26.21 23.83 -55.35
C SER A 27 -25.01 24.08 -56.29
N LEU A 28 -24.38 22.98 -56.76
CA LEU A 28 -23.74 22.75 -58.08
C LEU A 28 -22.46 23.56 -58.43
N GLN A 29 -21.40 23.01 -59.04
CA GLN A 29 -21.35 22.02 -60.12
C GLN A 29 -19.96 21.34 -60.19
N LEU A 30 -19.97 20.15 -60.81
CA LEU A 30 -18.87 19.18 -61.02
C LEU A 30 -17.80 19.67 -62.01
N ASP A 31 -16.61 19.05 -61.95
CA ASP A 31 -16.02 18.33 -63.09
C ASP A 31 -14.85 17.46 -62.59
N ILE A 32 -15.02 16.14 -62.76
CA ILE A 32 -13.98 15.10 -62.64
C ILE A 32 -13.81 14.59 -64.07
N GLU A 33 -12.62 14.76 -64.64
CA GLU A 33 -12.21 14.02 -65.84
C GLU A 33 -11.45 12.77 -65.40
N GLU A 34 -11.94 11.63 -65.90
CA GLU A 34 -11.34 10.30 -65.87
C GLU A 34 -10.05 10.27 -66.69
N LEU A 35 -8.98 9.66 -66.16
CA LEU A 35 -7.91 9.05 -66.96
C LEU A 35 -7.35 7.80 -66.27
N ASP A 36 -7.73 6.66 -66.86
CA ASP A 36 -7.05 5.37 -67.08
C ASP A 36 -6.25 4.63 -65.97
N ASP A 37 -6.71 3.40 -65.70
CA ASP A 37 -6.15 2.37 -64.82
C ASP A 37 -5.13 1.43 -65.52
N GLU A 38 -4.38 1.87 -66.54
CA GLU A 38 -3.47 1.00 -67.32
C GLU A 38 -1.95 1.32 -67.21
N GLU A 39 -1.44 1.88 -66.09
CA GLU A 39 0.02 2.15 -65.96
C GLU A 39 0.73 1.59 -64.71
N TYR A 40 0.09 0.77 -63.88
CA TYR A 40 0.80 0.18 -62.74
C TYR A 40 0.45 -1.30 -62.55
N ASP A 41 1.27 -2.17 -63.14
CA ASP A 41 1.39 -3.61 -62.84
C ASP A 41 1.76 -3.81 -61.35
N LEU A 42 0.78 -3.66 -60.45
CA LEU A 42 0.91 -4.00 -59.03
C LEU A 42 0.47 -5.46 -58.84
N PRO A 43 1.33 -6.35 -58.32
CA PRO A 43 0.97 -7.73 -58.11
C PRO A 43 -0.16 -7.87 -57.07
N ALA A 44 -1.09 -8.79 -57.33
CA ALA A 44 -2.21 -9.08 -56.44
C ALA A 44 -1.72 -9.53 -55.05
N VAL A 45 -2.10 -8.78 -54.01
CA VAL A 45 -1.83 -9.12 -52.61
C VAL A 45 -2.81 -10.22 -52.19
N GLU A 46 -2.35 -11.47 -52.15
CA GLU A 46 -3.18 -12.65 -51.89
C GLU A 46 -3.75 -12.75 -50.46
N ASN A 47 -3.39 -11.87 -49.53
CA ASN A 47 -4.04 -11.81 -48.22
C ASN A 47 -4.10 -10.37 -47.70
N LEU A 48 -5.31 -9.84 -47.54
CA LEU A 48 -5.56 -8.60 -46.81
C LEU A 48 -5.20 -8.80 -45.32
N PRO A 49 -4.34 -7.96 -44.73
CA PRO A 49 -4.04 -8.05 -43.32
C PRO A 49 -5.31 -7.76 -42.50
N THR A 50 -5.57 -8.59 -41.50
CA THR A 50 -6.69 -8.35 -40.58
C THR A 50 -6.41 -7.10 -39.75
N LEU A 51 -7.47 -6.37 -39.39
CA LEU A 51 -7.39 -5.14 -38.59
C LEU A 51 -6.55 -5.32 -37.30
N GLN A 52 -6.47 -6.56 -36.80
CA GLN A 52 -5.69 -6.95 -35.62
C GLN A 52 -4.18 -7.05 -35.88
N SER A 53 -3.72 -7.35 -37.10
CA SER A 53 -2.29 -7.31 -37.46
C SER A 53 -1.81 -5.87 -37.66
N VAL A 54 -2.64 -5.02 -38.27
CA VAL A 54 -2.36 -3.58 -38.47
C VAL A 54 -2.29 -2.85 -37.13
N LEU A 55 -3.21 -3.14 -36.20
CA LEU A 55 -3.18 -2.58 -34.84
C LEU A 55 -2.00 -3.11 -34.00
N SER A 56 -1.47 -4.30 -34.31
CA SER A 56 -0.31 -4.86 -33.62
C SER A 56 1.03 -4.31 -34.11
N GLU A 57 1.07 -3.75 -35.33
CA GLU A 57 2.25 -3.08 -35.90
C GLU A 57 2.41 -1.64 -35.37
N ILE A 58 1.30 -0.94 -35.15
CA ILE A 58 1.31 0.40 -34.51
C ILE A 58 1.84 0.32 -33.06
N ASP A 59 1.60 -0.79 -32.36
CA ASP A 59 2.07 -1.04 -30.99
C ASP A 59 3.52 -1.58 -30.90
N SER A 60 4.17 -1.95 -32.02
CA SER A 60 5.59 -2.37 -32.06
C SER A 60 6.55 -1.23 -32.39
N ASP A 61 6.06 -0.17 -33.04
CA ASP A 61 6.91 0.96 -33.45
C ASP A 61 7.26 1.89 -32.27
N LEU A 62 6.56 1.80 -31.15
CA LEU A 62 6.83 2.62 -29.95
C LEU A 62 8.06 2.17 -29.14
N ASP A 63 8.50 0.91 -29.27
CA ASP A 63 9.70 0.39 -28.59
C ASP A 63 10.94 0.36 -29.50
N SER A 64 10.79 0.66 -30.80
CA SER A 64 11.84 0.45 -31.83
C SER A 64 12.70 1.68 -32.12
N VAL A 65 12.35 2.86 -31.57
CA VAL A 65 13.02 4.15 -31.91
C VAL A 65 14.28 4.43 -31.07
N SER A 66 14.69 3.54 -30.17
CA SER A 66 15.95 3.67 -29.41
C SER A 66 17.20 3.17 -30.16
N ALA A 67 17.04 2.62 -31.37
CA ALA A 67 18.13 1.97 -32.12
C ALA A 67 18.84 2.89 -33.14
N ILE A 68 19.29 4.08 -32.75
CA ILE A 68 20.34 4.80 -33.49
C ILE A 68 21.39 5.32 -32.49
N GLY A 69 22.38 4.47 -32.24
CA GLY A 69 23.50 4.75 -31.35
C GLY A 69 24.59 3.71 -31.47
N VAL A 70 25.12 3.53 -32.69
CA VAL A 70 26.28 2.65 -32.96
C VAL A 70 27.46 3.12 -32.11
N ARG A 71 27.97 2.24 -31.22
CA ARG A 71 29.31 2.39 -30.62
C ARG A 71 30.26 1.44 -31.33
N HIS A 72 31.27 1.98 -32.00
CA HIS A 72 32.48 1.24 -32.34
C HIS A 72 33.31 1.00 -31.08
N SER A 73 33.74 -0.24 -30.93
CA SER A 73 34.74 -0.68 -29.97
C SER A 73 36.07 0.00 -30.27
N ASN A 74 36.68 0.57 -29.23
CA ASN A 74 38.13 0.57 -29.09
C ASN A 74 38.47 0.64 -27.60
N GLY A 75 39.30 -0.31 -27.17
CA GLY A 75 39.68 -0.50 -25.78
C GLY A 75 40.75 0.49 -25.29
N ASN A 76 40.99 0.34 -23.98
CA ASN A 76 42.00 0.95 -23.12
C ASN A 76 41.63 2.28 -22.45
N GLY A 77 41.56 2.23 -21.10
CA GLY A 77 41.81 3.39 -20.26
C GLY A 77 41.04 3.44 -18.94
N THR A 78 41.59 2.77 -17.93
CA THR A 78 41.60 3.16 -16.50
C THR A 78 40.28 3.48 -15.79
N ALA A 79 39.90 2.54 -14.92
CA ALA A 79 38.97 2.71 -13.80
C ALA A 79 39.44 3.82 -12.85
N ALA A 80 38.50 4.68 -12.44
CA ALA A 80 38.63 5.54 -11.27
C ALA A 80 37.56 5.13 -10.27
N LEU A 81 38.02 4.53 -9.17
CA LEU A 81 37.28 4.22 -7.95
C LEU A 81 37.10 5.48 -7.11
N THR A 82 35.88 5.78 -6.69
CA THR A 82 35.53 6.68 -5.58
C THR A 82 34.17 6.23 -5.05
N SER A 83 33.88 6.04 -3.76
CA SER A 83 34.62 5.89 -2.51
C SER A 83 33.55 5.53 -1.47
N LEU A 84 33.79 4.51 -0.65
CA LEU A 84 32.95 4.09 0.49
C LEU A 84 33.22 4.93 1.74
N ALA A 85 32.25 4.90 2.67
CA ALA A 85 32.13 5.50 4.02
C ALA A 85 31.35 6.84 4.06
N ASP A 86 30.31 7.04 4.89
CA ASP A 86 30.08 6.56 6.27
C ASP A 86 28.58 6.55 6.67
N ASP A 87 28.31 5.80 7.75
CA ASP A 87 27.04 5.43 8.39
C ASP A 87 26.20 6.54 9.07
N ASP A 88 24.89 6.35 8.95
CA ASP A 88 23.73 6.54 9.87
C ASP A 88 23.65 7.61 10.99
N LEU A 89 22.46 8.27 11.06
CA LEU A 89 21.53 8.27 12.23
C LEU A 89 20.20 9.06 11.98
N MET A 90 19.10 8.30 11.83
CA MET A 90 17.68 8.46 12.26
C MET A 90 16.99 9.83 12.45
N ARG A 91 15.87 10.08 11.71
CA ARG A 91 14.50 10.25 12.30
C ARG A 91 13.34 10.41 11.28
N ASP A 92 12.35 9.53 11.43
CA ASP A 92 10.88 9.60 11.26
C ASP A 92 10.18 10.53 10.25
N GLY A 93 9.54 9.89 9.26
CA GLY A 93 8.42 10.39 8.48
C GLY A 93 7.87 9.26 7.58
N ILE A 94 6.68 8.74 7.90
CA ILE A 94 6.11 7.52 7.30
C ILE A 94 5.76 7.73 5.82
N THR A 95 6.61 7.19 4.96
CA THR A 95 6.30 6.54 3.66
C THR A 95 7.25 5.34 3.59
N PRO A 96 6.83 4.13 3.14
CA PRO A 96 7.72 2.98 3.10
C PRO A 96 8.87 3.28 2.14
N THR A 97 10.03 3.64 2.68
CA THR A 97 11.26 3.78 1.91
C THR A 97 11.71 2.38 1.52
N PRO A 98 11.96 2.12 0.22
CA PRO A 98 12.46 0.83 -0.22
C PRO A 98 13.78 0.50 0.51
N SER A 99 13.95 -0.78 0.84
CA SER A 99 15.18 -1.30 1.45
C SER A 99 16.40 -0.99 0.57
N LEU A 100 17.62 -1.00 1.15
CA LEU A 100 18.88 -0.76 0.42
C LEU A 100 19.03 -1.70 -0.79
N GLU A 101 18.47 -2.92 -0.70
CA GLU A 101 18.41 -3.88 -1.80
C GLU A 101 17.42 -3.48 -2.91
N GLU A 102 16.28 -2.87 -2.57
CA GLU A 102 15.31 -2.35 -3.54
C GLU A 102 15.82 -1.07 -4.24
N GLN A 103 16.59 -0.22 -3.55
CA GLN A 103 17.22 0.96 -4.16
C GLN A 103 18.20 0.59 -5.28
N LEU A 104 19.00 -0.46 -5.07
CA LEU A 104 19.89 -0.96 -6.11
C LEU A 104 19.09 -1.45 -7.33
N LYS A 105 17.96 -2.17 -7.16
CA LYS A 105 17.11 -2.66 -8.27
C LYS A 105 16.57 -1.53 -9.17
N LEU A 106 16.41 -0.33 -8.62
CA LEU A 106 15.79 0.81 -9.29
C LEU A 106 16.74 1.58 -10.21
N GLU A 107 18.07 1.54 -10.04
CA GLU A 107 19.07 2.25 -10.89
C GLU A 107 19.19 1.73 -12.35
N SER A 108 18.28 0.86 -12.77
CA SER A 108 18.33 0.20 -14.07
C SER A 108 17.51 0.92 -15.15
N ILE A 109 16.54 1.78 -14.80
CA ILE A 109 15.51 2.26 -15.73
C ILE A 109 16.00 3.49 -16.49
N LEU A 110 16.46 4.51 -15.80
CA LEU A 110 16.92 5.76 -16.36
C LEU A 110 18.38 5.63 -16.78
N ARG A 111 18.70 6.28 -17.89
CA ARG A 111 20.06 6.38 -18.42
C ARG A 111 20.44 7.84 -18.48
N HIS A 112 21.36 8.26 -17.62
CA HIS A 112 22.00 9.57 -17.69
C HIS A 112 23.23 9.52 -18.60
N VAL A 113 23.30 10.43 -19.57
CA VAL A 113 24.41 10.56 -20.53
C VAL A 113 24.81 12.01 -20.66
N VAL A 114 26.12 12.28 -20.59
CA VAL A 114 26.67 13.60 -20.93
C VAL A 114 26.93 13.67 -22.44
N LEU A 115 26.41 14.70 -23.10
CA LEU A 115 26.69 14.95 -24.53
C LEU A 115 28.06 15.63 -24.65
N HIS A 116 29.12 14.83 -24.57
CA HIS A 116 30.51 15.30 -24.51
C HIS A 116 30.92 16.16 -25.72
N GLY A 117 30.45 15.85 -26.93
CA GLY A 117 30.78 16.62 -28.14
C GLY A 117 30.23 18.05 -28.05
N ILE A 118 28.96 18.19 -27.69
CA ILE A 118 28.31 19.49 -27.50
C ILE A 118 28.93 20.22 -26.31
N THR A 119 29.14 19.53 -25.19
CA THR A 119 29.74 20.09 -23.96
C THR A 119 31.13 20.67 -24.21
N ALA A 120 31.98 19.96 -24.95
CA ALA A 120 33.32 20.44 -25.31
C ALA A 120 33.25 21.69 -26.20
N GLN A 121 32.33 21.71 -27.17
CA GLN A 121 32.15 22.84 -28.08
C GLN A 121 31.53 24.06 -27.38
N LEU A 122 30.61 23.87 -26.43
CA LEU A 122 30.09 24.93 -25.56
C LEU A 122 31.19 25.54 -24.71
N THR A 123 31.98 24.70 -24.03
CA THR A 123 33.12 25.16 -23.22
C THR A 123 34.11 25.94 -24.06
N SER A 124 34.45 25.44 -25.26
CA SER A 124 35.31 26.15 -26.20
C SER A 124 34.71 27.48 -26.68
N ALA A 125 33.40 27.58 -26.88
CA ALA A 125 32.75 28.82 -27.30
C ALA A 125 32.79 29.88 -26.20
N VAL A 126 32.60 29.47 -24.94
CA VAL A 126 32.77 30.37 -23.78
C VAL A 126 34.21 30.86 -23.69
N ASP A 127 35.19 29.96 -23.76
CA ASP A 127 36.57 30.31 -23.44
C ASP A 127 37.32 31.00 -24.60
N ARG A 128 36.96 30.72 -25.87
CA ARG A 128 37.67 31.26 -27.05
C ARG A 128 36.97 32.42 -27.73
N VAL A 129 35.63 32.44 -27.72
CA VAL A 129 34.81 33.41 -28.48
C VAL A 129 34.04 34.33 -27.54
N ASP A 130 34.19 34.17 -26.22
CA ASP A 130 33.42 34.89 -25.20
C ASP A 130 31.91 34.83 -25.48
N ALA A 131 31.42 33.65 -25.85
CA ALA A 131 30.00 33.46 -26.17
C ALA A 131 29.10 33.57 -24.92
N GLY A 132 29.66 33.57 -23.71
CA GLY A 132 28.95 33.54 -22.45
C GLY A 132 28.29 32.18 -22.16
N LEU A 133 27.80 31.97 -20.93
CA LEU A 133 27.16 30.72 -20.49
C LEU A 133 25.92 30.38 -21.34
N ALA A 134 25.60 29.09 -21.42
CA ALA A 134 24.39 28.60 -22.08
C ALA A 134 23.14 29.03 -21.28
N THR A 135 22.10 29.52 -21.96
CA THR A 135 20.89 30.09 -21.34
C THR A 135 19.59 29.47 -21.80
N SER A 136 19.55 28.87 -22.98
CA SER A 136 18.37 28.16 -23.48
C SER A 136 18.77 27.04 -24.43
N CYS A 137 17.93 26.02 -24.52
CA CYS A 137 18.08 24.90 -25.45
C CYS A 137 16.77 24.64 -26.17
N ALA A 138 16.85 24.21 -27.43
CA ALA A 138 15.74 23.67 -28.20
C ALA A 138 16.19 22.40 -28.90
N ILE A 139 15.30 21.41 -28.97
CA ILE A 139 15.65 20.07 -29.43
C ILE A 139 14.58 19.57 -30.39
N SER A 140 15.04 19.05 -31.51
CA SER A 140 14.27 18.31 -32.51
C SER A 140 15.24 17.36 -33.23
N MET A 141 15.20 17.26 -34.56
CA MET A 141 16.23 16.57 -35.35
C MET A 141 17.63 17.18 -35.18
N MET A 142 17.70 18.43 -34.72
CA MET A 142 18.92 19.11 -34.32
C MET A 142 18.80 19.66 -32.90
N ILE A 143 19.94 19.92 -32.28
CA ILE A 143 20.03 20.51 -30.95
C ILE A 143 20.55 21.93 -31.12
N ALA A 144 19.77 22.92 -30.71
CA ALA A 144 20.20 24.32 -30.67
C ALA A 144 20.44 24.77 -29.23
N VAL A 145 21.55 25.47 -28.98
CA VAL A 145 21.91 26.04 -27.68
C VAL A 145 22.15 27.54 -27.85
N GLY A 146 21.42 28.34 -27.09
CA GLY A 146 21.51 29.78 -27.04
C GLY A 146 22.32 30.23 -25.82
N THR A 147 23.08 31.32 -25.95
CA THR A 147 23.98 31.79 -24.91
C THR A 147 23.59 33.17 -24.35
N SER A 148 24.20 33.51 -23.20
CA SER A 148 24.00 34.78 -22.51
C SER A 148 24.51 36.02 -23.27
N HIS A 149 25.48 35.87 -24.16
CA HIS A 149 25.92 36.96 -25.05
C HIS A 149 25.22 36.94 -26.42
N GLY A 150 24.18 36.12 -26.61
CA GLY A 150 23.34 36.16 -27.82
C GLY A 150 23.81 35.29 -28.99
N HIS A 151 24.73 34.34 -28.74
CA HIS A 151 25.14 33.36 -29.74
C HIS A 151 24.15 32.19 -29.77
N ILE A 152 23.97 31.58 -30.94
CA ILE A 152 23.17 30.36 -31.11
C ILE A 152 24.03 29.32 -31.84
N LEU A 153 24.23 28.18 -31.19
CA LEU A 153 25.02 27.05 -31.70
C LEU A 153 24.06 25.92 -32.04
N ALA A 154 24.14 25.37 -33.26
CA ALA A 154 23.31 24.24 -33.66
C ALA A 154 24.16 23.01 -33.98
N PHE A 155 23.74 21.88 -33.43
CA PHE A 155 24.39 20.59 -33.53
C PHE A 155 23.44 19.57 -34.14
N ASP A 156 23.96 18.59 -34.86
CA ASP A 156 23.17 17.41 -35.23
C ASP A 156 23.10 16.37 -34.09
N CYS A 157 22.33 15.31 -34.30
CA CYS A 157 22.21 14.19 -33.37
C CYS A 157 23.54 13.46 -33.10
N THR A 158 24.54 13.62 -33.98
CA THR A 158 25.90 13.08 -33.78
C THR A 158 26.81 14.02 -32.97
N GLN A 159 26.26 15.10 -32.42
CA GLN A 159 26.97 16.10 -31.61
C GLN A 159 28.00 16.91 -32.40
N THR A 160 27.82 17.06 -33.72
CA THR A 160 28.67 17.91 -34.55
C THR A 160 28.04 19.29 -34.75
N LEU A 161 28.80 20.36 -34.48
CA LEU A 161 28.37 21.73 -34.75
C LEU A 161 28.19 21.94 -36.26
N LYS A 162 26.97 22.27 -36.68
CA LYS A 162 26.63 22.58 -38.07
C LYS A 162 26.82 24.06 -38.40
N TRP A 163 26.34 24.94 -37.52
CA TRP A 163 26.44 26.38 -37.71
C TRP A 163 26.38 27.12 -36.38
N CYS A 164 26.82 28.38 -36.42
CA CYS A 164 26.78 29.32 -35.30
C CYS A 164 26.23 30.66 -35.78
N CYS A 165 25.14 31.15 -35.20
CA CYS A 165 24.56 32.45 -35.52
C CYS A 165 25.00 33.50 -34.49
N GLN A 166 25.51 34.64 -34.97
CA GLN A 166 26.02 35.76 -34.18
C GLN A 166 25.18 37.04 -34.30
N GLU A 167 24.16 37.06 -35.16
CA GLU A 167 23.32 38.26 -35.38
C GLU A 167 22.51 38.67 -34.13
N GLY A 168 22.40 37.78 -33.15
CA GLY A 168 21.70 38.00 -31.88
C GLY A 168 22.44 38.83 -30.83
N ILE A 169 23.75 39.08 -31.00
CA ILE A 169 24.60 39.69 -29.95
C ILE A 169 24.08 41.07 -29.50
N ALA A 170 23.58 41.89 -30.44
CA ALA A 170 23.03 43.21 -30.13
C ALA A 170 21.77 43.17 -29.26
N HIS A 171 21.08 42.02 -29.21
CA HIS A 171 19.81 41.83 -28.52
C HIS A 171 19.95 41.18 -27.13
N GLY A 172 21.17 40.81 -26.74
CA GLY A 172 21.50 40.24 -25.43
C GLY A 172 21.30 38.72 -25.35
N ALA A 173 21.07 38.19 -24.15
CA ALA A 173 20.94 36.76 -23.93
C ALA A 173 19.78 36.13 -24.73
N VAL A 174 20.02 34.94 -25.31
CA VAL A 174 18.97 34.11 -25.90
C VAL A 174 18.12 33.55 -24.78
N SER A 175 16.86 33.97 -24.71
CA SER A 175 15.95 33.66 -23.60
C SER A 175 15.09 32.44 -23.86
N ALA A 176 14.65 32.22 -25.10
CA ALA A 176 13.81 31.10 -25.49
C ALA A 176 14.08 30.70 -26.94
N MET A 177 13.88 29.43 -27.26
CA MET A 177 14.05 28.91 -28.62
C MET A 177 13.03 27.81 -28.90
N ALA A 178 12.62 27.66 -30.17
CA ALA A 178 11.75 26.56 -30.58
C ALA A 178 11.89 26.22 -32.06
N PHE A 179 12.04 24.93 -32.35
CA PHE A 179 11.94 24.37 -33.70
C PHE A 179 10.47 24.19 -34.11
N ASN A 180 10.18 24.40 -35.39
CA ASN A 180 8.93 23.93 -35.97
C ASN A 180 8.91 22.40 -36.08
N GLU A 181 7.72 21.85 -36.35
CA GLU A 181 7.46 20.40 -36.43
C GLU A 181 8.39 19.68 -37.42
N ASP A 182 8.57 20.23 -38.61
CA ASP A 182 9.46 19.72 -39.66
C ASP A 182 10.94 20.08 -39.46
N SER A 183 11.29 20.74 -38.35
CA SER A 183 12.67 21.16 -38.01
C SER A 183 13.37 22.02 -39.06
N SER A 184 12.64 22.64 -39.99
CA SER A 184 13.19 23.52 -41.04
C SER A 184 13.44 24.96 -40.59
N ARG A 185 12.87 25.38 -39.45
CA ARG A 185 12.93 26.74 -38.92
C ARG A 185 13.12 26.74 -37.42
N LEU A 186 14.03 27.59 -36.95
CA LEU A 186 14.24 27.87 -35.54
C LEU A 186 13.76 29.29 -35.24
N LEU A 187 12.90 29.45 -34.24
CA LEU A 187 12.66 30.76 -33.62
C LEU A 187 13.59 30.92 -32.43
N ALA A 188 14.25 32.07 -32.34
CA ALA A 188 15.05 32.44 -31.18
C ALA A 188 14.61 33.81 -30.66
N GLY A 189 14.25 33.84 -29.39
CA GLY A 189 13.81 35.03 -28.67
C GLY A 189 14.91 35.55 -27.76
N PHE A 190 15.01 36.87 -27.66
CA PHE A 190 16.06 37.53 -26.88
C PHE A 190 15.49 38.27 -25.67
N ALA A 191 16.36 38.48 -24.68
CA ALA A 191 16.02 39.16 -23.44
C ALA A 191 15.53 40.61 -23.62
N ARG A 192 15.86 41.27 -24.75
CA ARG A 192 15.38 42.61 -25.11
C ARG A 192 14.10 42.63 -25.97
N GLY A 193 13.50 41.47 -26.22
CA GLY A 193 12.18 41.38 -26.87
C GLY A 193 12.20 41.17 -28.39
N VAL A 194 13.38 41.09 -29.01
CA VAL A 194 13.52 40.75 -30.43
C VAL A 194 13.35 39.24 -30.61
N ILE A 195 12.71 38.83 -31.71
CA ILE A 195 12.62 37.43 -32.14
C ILE A 195 13.23 37.32 -33.52
N ILE A 196 14.12 36.36 -33.73
CA ILE A 196 14.63 36.03 -35.06
C ILE A 196 14.11 34.66 -35.49
N MET A 197 13.95 34.49 -36.80
CA MET A 197 13.65 33.21 -37.44
C MET A 197 14.87 32.81 -38.27
N ILE A 198 15.42 31.63 -38.01
CA ILE A 198 16.61 31.08 -38.65
C ILE A 198 16.21 29.88 -39.50
N ASP A 199 16.82 29.76 -40.68
CA ASP A 199 16.79 28.55 -41.50
C ASP A 199 17.72 27.53 -40.86
N THR A 200 17.18 26.37 -40.49
CA THR A 200 17.95 25.38 -39.74
C THR A 200 18.98 24.67 -40.61
N GLN A 201 18.80 24.63 -41.92
CA GLN A 201 19.75 23.96 -42.82
C GLN A 201 20.97 24.84 -43.07
N THR A 202 20.76 26.14 -43.32
CA THR A 202 21.86 27.07 -43.66
C THR A 202 22.41 27.83 -42.45
N GLY A 203 21.60 27.99 -41.40
CA GLY A 203 21.92 28.87 -40.26
C GLY A 203 21.63 30.35 -40.52
N ASP A 204 21.07 30.70 -41.68
CA ASP A 204 20.82 32.09 -42.06
C ASP A 204 19.57 32.65 -41.39
N VAL A 205 19.62 33.93 -41.03
CA VAL A 205 18.46 34.64 -40.49
C VAL A 205 17.47 34.94 -41.62
N ILE A 206 16.31 34.27 -41.56
CA ILE A 206 15.19 34.44 -42.48
C ILE A 206 14.45 35.75 -42.20
N ARG A 207 14.26 36.09 -40.91
CA ARG A 207 13.46 37.25 -40.43
C ARG A 207 13.94 37.76 -39.08
N THR A 208 13.83 39.08 -38.88
CA THR A 208 14.02 39.75 -37.59
C THR A 208 12.75 40.51 -37.21
N LEU A 209 12.21 40.23 -36.02
CA LEU A 209 10.93 40.71 -35.54
C LEU A 209 11.15 41.55 -34.27
N SER A 210 11.09 42.87 -34.40
CA SER A 210 11.42 43.83 -33.32
C SER A 210 10.20 44.50 -32.65
N ALA A 211 9.00 44.31 -33.18
CA ALA A 211 7.77 44.97 -32.71
C ALA A 211 6.56 44.02 -32.69
N VAL A 212 6.79 42.76 -32.32
CA VAL A 212 5.74 41.71 -32.31
C VAL A 212 5.19 41.40 -30.92
N ILE A 213 5.83 41.90 -29.87
CA ILE A 213 5.41 41.74 -28.47
C ILE A 213 5.31 43.12 -27.78
N THR A 214 4.99 43.13 -26.48
CA THR A 214 4.91 44.36 -25.70
C THR A 214 6.26 45.10 -25.70
N PRO A 215 6.29 46.43 -25.98
CA PRO A 215 7.52 47.22 -25.92
C PRO A 215 8.20 47.12 -24.54
N ASN A 216 9.54 47.12 -24.53
CA ASN A 216 10.36 47.04 -23.30
C ASN A 216 10.10 45.79 -22.43
N THR A 217 9.69 44.68 -23.05
CA THR A 217 9.58 43.37 -22.40
C THR A 217 10.47 42.36 -23.10
N GLY A 218 10.95 41.37 -22.36
CA GLY A 218 11.76 40.27 -22.90
C GLY A 218 10.89 39.11 -23.37
N VAL A 219 11.40 38.30 -24.30
CA VAL A 219 10.74 37.03 -24.67
C VAL A 219 10.97 36.01 -23.55
N LEU A 220 9.90 35.36 -23.04
CA LEU A 220 10.01 34.33 -22.02
C LEU A 220 9.86 32.91 -22.56
N ASN A 221 8.84 32.66 -23.39
CA ASN A 221 8.62 31.35 -24.01
C ASN A 221 8.30 31.52 -25.50
N LEU A 222 8.81 30.60 -26.32
CA LEU A 222 8.48 30.43 -27.73
C LEU A 222 8.03 29.00 -27.96
N LYS A 223 6.90 28.81 -28.64
CA LYS A 223 6.39 27.47 -28.99
C LYS A 223 5.72 27.50 -30.35
N TRP A 224 5.96 26.47 -31.16
CA TRP A 224 5.22 26.26 -32.41
C TRP A 224 3.92 25.51 -32.13
N THR A 225 2.98 25.60 -33.06
CA THR A 225 1.74 24.80 -33.05
C THR A 225 1.80 23.75 -34.17
N ASN A 226 0.87 22.80 -34.21
CA ASN A 226 0.69 21.86 -35.35
C ASN A 226 0.47 22.56 -36.71
N ARG A 227 0.31 23.88 -36.74
CA ARG A 227 0.33 24.65 -37.98
C ARG A 227 1.71 25.28 -38.16
N PRO A 228 2.45 24.94 -39.23
CA PRO A 228 3.84 25.39 -39.42
C PRO A 228 3.97 26.89 -39.70
N ALA A 229 2.87 27.60 -39.91
CA ALA A 229 2.83 29.05 -40.08
C ALA A 229 2.46 29.81 -38.79
N LEU A 230 2.14 29.11 -37.70
CA LEU A 230 1.64 29.73 -36.47
C LEU A 230 2.52 29.34 -35.27
N ALA A 231 3.13 30.35 -34.67
CA ALA A 231 3.87 30.24 -33.41
C ALA A 231 3.23 31.09 -32.31
N LEU A 232 3.59 30.78 -31.07
CA LEU A 232 3.17 31.47 -29.86
C LEU A 232 4.39 32.02 -29.15
N CYS A 233 4.24 33.22 -28.62
CA CYS A 233 5.25 33.90 -27.82
C CYS A 233 4.62 34.40 -26.53
N SER A 234 5.30 34.23 -25.40
CA SER A 234 4.96 34.93 -24.16
C SER A 234 6.06 35.93 -23.81
N ASP A 235 5.66 37.10 -23.34
CA ASP A 235 6.58 38.15 -22.92
C ASP A 235 6.71 38.27 -21.41
N SER A 236 7.73 38.98 -20.93
CA SER A 236 7.98 39.20 -19.51
C SER A 236 6.92 40.06 -18.82
N GLY A 237 6.03 40.70 -19.61
CA GLY A 237 4.84 41.38 -19.10
C GLY A 237 3.65 40.43 -18.87
N GLY A 238 3.82 39.13 -19.12
CA GLY A 238 2.79 38.10 -18.94
C GLY A 238 1.73 38.06 -20.04
N SER A 239 1.98 38.70 -21.20
CA SER A 239 1.10 38.66 -22.36
C SER A 239 1.49 37.53 -23.31
N VAL A 240 0.49 36.95 -23.98
CA VAL A 240 0.66 35.88 -24.96
C VAL A 240 0.25 36.36 -26.34
N TRP A 241 1.14 36.18 -27.30
CA TRP A 241 1.04 36.65 -28.68
C TRP A 241 1.03 35.47 -29.64
N SER A 242 0.14 35.50 -30.62
CA SER A 242 0.19 34.61 -31.78
C SER A 242 0.94 35.28 -32.92
N LEU A 243 1.97 34.61 -33.44
CA LEU A 243 2.79 35.03 -34.55
C LEU A 243 2.39 34.20 -35.78
N ASN A 244 1.69 34.82 -36.71
CA ASN A 244 1.23 34.17 -37.94
C ASN A 244 2.13 34.58 -39.12
N PHE A 245 2.96 33.65 -39.59
CA PHE A 245 3.90 33.88 -40.66
C PHE A 245 3.22 33.78 -42.01
N THR A 246 3.30 34.85 -42.78
CA THR A 246 2.70 34.92 -44.12
C THR A 246 3.76 35.20 -45.17
N ARG A 247 3.43 34.83 -46.41
CA ARG A 247 4.18 35.17 -47.60
C ARG A 247 3.19 35.77 -48.59
N ARG A 248 3.16 37.10 -48.71
CA ARG A 248 2.27 37.82 -49.64
C ARG A 248 3.11 38.43 -50.75
N LEU A 249 2.85 38.04 -52.01
CA LEU A 249 3.59 38.53 -53.19
C LEU A 249 5.13 38.42 -53.04
N GLY A 250 5.62 37.30 -52.53
CA GLY A 250 7.05 37.08 -52.30
C GLY A 250 7.63 37.74 -51.04
N ILE A 251 6.95 38.72 -50.44
CA ILE A 251 7.38 39.40 -49.22
C ILE A 251 7.08 38.53 -47.99
N ARG A 252 8.12 38.30 -47.19
CA ARG A 252 8.07 37.61 -45.91
C ARG A 252 7.45 38.56 -44.85
N GLY A 253 6.19 38.35 -44.46
CA GLY A 253 5.51 39.11 -43.38
C GLY A 253 5.15 38.28 -42.13
N CYS A 254 4.90 38.93 -40.99
CA CYS A 254 4.41 38.30 -39.76
C CYS A 254 3.25 39.15 -39.21
N ASP A 255 2.10 38.53 -39.00
CA ASP A 255 0.94 39.13 -38.36
C ASP A 255 0.95 38.74 -36.88
N SER A 256 1.14 39.71 -35.99
CA SER A 256 1.16 39.50 -34.53
C SER A 256 -0.15 39.94 -33.90
N ARG A 257 -0.75 39.05 -33.09
CA ARG A 257 -1.99 39.32 -32.37
C ARG A 257 -1.87 38.91 -30.91
N CYS A 258 -2.19 39.81 -29.99
CA CYS A 258 -2.29 39.50 -28.58
C CYS A 258 -3.52 38.60 -28.32
N LEU A 259 -3.28 37.37 -27.86
CA LEU A 259 -4.32 36.42 -27.47
C LEU A 259 -4.75 36.64 -26.02
N PHE A 260 -3.79 36.94 -25.16
CA PHE A 260 -4.00 37.17 -23.75
C PHE A 260 -3.12 38.34 -23.29
N SER A 261 -3.70 39.34 -22.63
CA SER A 261 -2.97 40.48 -22.10
C SER A 261 -2.62 40.28 -20.63
N GLY A 262 -1.35 40.44 -20.27
CA GLY A 262 -0.83 40.27 -18.91
C GLY A 262 -1.49 41.18 -17.86
N ALA A 263 -2.12 42.29 -18.29
CA ALA A 263 -2.93 43.13 -17.42
C ALA A 263 -4.11 42.39 -16.74
N ARG A 264 -4.51 41.22 -17.27
CA ARG A 264 -5.58 40.36 -16.72
C ARG A 264 -5.05 39.20 -15.86
N GLY A 265 -3.73 39.14 -15.64
CA GLY A 265 -3.04 38.07 -14.93
C GLY A 265 -1.81 37.61 -15.72
N GLU A 266 -0.66 37.52 -15.08
CA GLU A 266 0.59 37.25 -15.80
C GLU A 266 0.71 35.77 -16.17
N VAL A 267 0.75 35.50 -17.47
CA VAL A 267 0.99 34.14 -17.99
C VAL A 267 2.47 33.82 -17.84
N CYS A 268 2.75 32.75 -17.10
CA CYS A 268 4.11 32.30 -16.80
C CYS A 268 4.62 31.28 -17.82
N THR A 269 3.73 30.40 -18.30
CA THR A 269 4.06 29.35 -19.27
C THR A 269 2.91 29.08 -20.24
N VAL A 270 3.28 28.60 -21.42
CA VAL A 270 2.41 28.34 -22.56
C VAL A 270 2.82 27.00 -23.17
N GLU A 271 1.89 26.05 -23.23
CA GLU A 271 2.14 24.72 -23.81
C GLU A 271 1.06 24.38 -24.85
N PRO A 272 1.37 24.42 -26.15
CA PRO A 272 0.45 24.00 -27.21
C PRO A 272 0.34 22.48 -27.24
N LEU A 273 -0.86 21.97 -27.54
CA LEU A 273 -1.05 20.56 -27.81
C LEU A 273 -0.48 20.25 -29.19
N LEU A 274 0.55 19.40 -29.22
CA LEU A 274 1.13 18.90 -30.45
C LEU A 274 0.62 17.48 -30.75
N ILE A 275 0.17 17.24 -31.98
CA ILE A 275 -0.37 15.95 -32.44
C ILE A 275 0.43 15.58 -33.68
N GLY A 276 1.06 14.41 -33.67
CA GLY A 276 1.91 13.95 -34.76
C GLY A 276 1.13 13.52 -36.02
N GLU A 277 1.71 12.58 -36.76
CA GLU A 277 1.14 12.13 -38.04
C GLU A 277 -0.18 11.37 -37.90
N GLU A 278 -0.51 10.87 -36.70
CA GLU A 278 -1.76 10.17 -36.42
C GLU A 278 -3.02 10.95 -36.85
N ASP A 279 -3.96 10.25 -37.49
CA ASP A 279 -5.25 10.78 -37.90
C ASP A 279 -6.19 10.91 -36.69
N HIS A 280 -5.95 11.96 -35.90
CA HIS A 280 -6.75 12.27 -34.73
C HIS A 280 -7.73 13.43 -35.02
N PRO A 281 -9.02 13.36 -34.63
CA PRO A 281 -10.01 14.40 -34.92
C PRO A 281 -9.62 15.79 -34.39
N MET A 282 -8.81 15.83 -33.32
CA MET A 282 -8.32 17.08 -32.74
C MET A 282 -7.22 17.79 -33.55
N LYS A 283 -6.64 17.15 -34.57
CA LYS A 283 -5.60 17.75 -35.45
C LYS A 283 -6.11 19.00 -36.19
N SER A 284 -7.42 19.07 -36.45
CA SER A 284 -8.08 20.23 -37.06
C SER A 284 -8.15 21.47 -36.15
N TYR A 285 -7.96 21.28 -34.84
CA TYR A 285 -8.04 22.31 -33.81
C TYR A 285 -6.65 22.74 -33.34
N THR A 286 -6.52 23.99 -32.89
CA THR A 286 -5.29 24.48 -32.25
C THR A 286 -5.59 24.77 -30.79
N ILE A 287 -5.19 23.86 -29.90
CA ILE A 287 -5.45 23.92 -28.46
C ILE A 287 -4.16 24.26 -27.72
N VAL A 288 -4.27 25.11 -26.70
CA VAL A 288 -3.12 25.59 -25.92
C VAL A 288 -3.50 25.67 -24.45
N ALA A 289 -2.63 25.15 -23.57
CA ALA A 289 -2.71 25.39 -22.14
C ALA A 289 -1.87 26.62 -21.77
N LEU A 290 -2.45 27.49 -20.96
CA LEU A 290 -1.82 28.71 -20.46
C LEU A 290 -1.91 28.71 -18.94
N ALA A 291 -0.82 29.01 -18.26
CA ALA A 291 -0.80 29.03 -16.80
C ALA A 291 -0.34 30.38 -16.22
N THR A 292 -1.05 30.83 -15.20
CA THR A 292 -0.74 32.00 -14.37
C THR A 292 -0.40 31.54 -12.95
N LEU A 293 0.08 32.45 -12.10
CA LEU A 293 0.29 32.22 -10.66
C LEU A 293 -1.00 31.97 -9.85
N SER A 294 -2.13 31.60 -10.46
CA SER A 294 -3.36 31.32 -9.72
C SER A 294 -4.28 30.30 -10.39
N LYS A 295 -4.10 30.07 -11.70
CA LYS A 295 -4.93 29.16 -12.49
C LYS A 295 -4.25 28.82 -13.81
N PHE A 296 -4.55 27.64 -14.32
CA PHE A 296 -4.31 27.32 -15.72
C PHE A 296 -5.64 27.32 -16.48
N PHE A 297 -5.57 27.56 -17.78
CA PHE A 297 -6.71 27.59 -18.68
C PHE A 297 -6.34 26.97 -20.01
N VAL A 298 -7.25 26.15 -20.52
CA VAL A 298 -7.12 25.53 -21.83
C VAL A 298 -7.92 26.35 -22.84
N VAL A 299 -7.25 26.81 -23.88
CA VAL A 299 -7.79 27.74 -24.88
C VAL A 299 -7.73 27.09 -26.25
N LEU A 300 -8.86 27.15 -26.94
CA LEU A 300 -8.94 26.88 -28.36
C LEU A 300 -8.61 28.17 -29.12
N ILE A 301 -7.59 28.17 -29.96
CA ILE A 301 -7.20 29.33 -30.79
C ILE A 301 -7.89 29.27 -32.16
N ARG A 302 -7.90 28.09 -32.79
CA ARG A 302 -8.53 27.82 -34.09
C ARG A 302 -9.51 26.64 -33.95
N PRO A 303 -10.68 26.67 -34.62
CA PRO A 303 -11.12 27.64 -35.62
C PRO A 303 -11.56 29.01 -35.05
N ARG A 304 -11.97 29.08 -33.78
CA ARG A 304 -12.34 30.32 -33.09
C ARG A 304 -11.70 30.38 -31.71
N LEU A 305 -11.30 31.58 -31.30
CA LEU A 305 -10.72 31.83 -29.98
C LEU A 305 -11.79 31.60 -28.89
N LYS A 306 -11.63 30.56 -28.08
CA LYS A 306 -12.56 30.21 -26.99
C LYS A 306 -11.80 29.60 -25.83
N VAL A 307 -12.09 30.04 -24.60
CA VAL A 307 -11.63 29.35 -23.39
C VAL A 307 -12.49 28.09 -23.22
N ILE A 308 -11.87 26.92 -23.18
CA ILE A 308 -12.55 25.63 -22.98
C ILE A 308 -12.91 25.48 -21.51
N LYS A 309 -11.90 25.58 -20.63
CA LYS A 309 -12.05 25.48 -19.18
C LYS A 309 -10.87 26.14 -18.48
N PHE A 310 -11.05 26.54 -17.23
CA PHE A 310 -9.96 26.95 -16.34
C PHE A 310 -10.02 26.13 -15.06
N HIS A 311 -8.88 26.00 -14.39
CA HIS A 311 -8.75 25.30 -13.12
C HIS A 311 -7.83 26.12 -12.19
N PRO A 312 -8.25 26.39 -10.94
CA PRO A 312 -7.43 27.14 -9.99
C PRO A 312 -6.22 26.31 -9.53
N MET A 313 -5.10 26.97 -9.28
CA MET A 313 -3.87 26.34 -8.76
C MET A 313 -3.44 27.01 -7.47
N THR A 314 -3.40 26.22 -6.40
CA THR A 314 -2.80 26.59 -5.13
C THR A 314 -1.28 26.39 -5.20
N GLY A 315 -0.53 27.15 -4.40
CA GLY A 315 0.92 26.99 -4.34
C GLY A 315 1.61 28.20 -3.73
N TYR A 316 2.86 28.00 -3.32
CA TYR A 316 3.67 29.06 -2.72
C TYR A 316 3.98 30.19 -3.71
N PRO A 317 4.24 31.42 -3.23
CA PRO A 317 4.52 32.58 -4.09
C PRO A 317 5.80 32.45 -4.93
N ASP A 318 6.72 31.60 -4.53
CA ASP A 318 8.02 31.34 -5.15
C ASP A 318 7.99 30.17 -6.17
N CYS A 319 6.87 29.45 -6.30
CA CYS A 319 6.73 28.35 -7.26
C CYS A 319 6.01 28.79 -8.54
N LEU A 320 6.64 28.49 -9.67
CA LEU A 320 6.08 28.66 -11.00
C LEU A 320 5.14 27.49 -11.39
N PRO A 321 4.12 27.73 -12.22
CA PRO A 321 3.23 26.67 -12.69
C PRO A 321 3.81 25.90 -13.89
N LEU A 322 3.63 24.59 -13.92
CA LEU A 322 4.22 23.69 -14.91
C LEU A 322 3.12 23.04 -15.75
N LEU A 323 3.36 22.85 -17.05
CA LEU A 323 2.40 22.28 -17.99
C LEU A 323 3.12 21.32 -18.95
N ALA A 324 2.57 20.13 -19.18
CA ALA A 324 3.09 19.19 -20.17
C ALA A 324 1.96 18.34 -20.78
N TRP A 325 1.92 18.24 -22.11
CA TRP A 325 0.97 17.41 -22.86
C TRP A 325 1.55 16.04 -23.19
N GLN A 326 0.70 15.02 -23.23
CA GLN A 326 1.02 13.69 -23.76
C GLN A 326 -0.22 13.02 -24.33
N MET A 327 -0.07 12.32 -25.46
CA MET A 327 -1.10 11.41 -25.97
C MET A 327 -1.04 10.11 -25.16
N VAL A 328 -2.15 9.72 -24.52
CA VAL A 328 -2.22 8.58 -23.61
C VAL A 328 -3.36 7.64 -24.03
N LEU A 329 -3.07 6.35 -24.05
CA LEU A 329 -4.08 5.31 -24.25
C LEU A 329 -4.96 5.18 -23.00
N ILE A 330 -6.21 5.59 -23.10
CA ILE A 330 -7.21 5.50 -22.05
C ILE A 330 -8.21 4.41 -22.41
N GLN A 331 -8.43 3.51 -21.46
CA GLN A 331 -9.50 2.51 -21.56
C GLN A 331 -10.67 3.03 -20.73
N ALA A 332 -11.75 3.38 -21.40
CA ALA A 332 -12.98 3.82 -20.75
C ALA A 332 -13.68 2.63 -20.05
N ALA A 333 -14.63 2.92 -19.17
CA ALA A 333 -15.36 1.91 -18.40
C ALA A 333 -16.18 0.95 -19.28
N ASP A 334 -16.54 1.39 -20.49
CA ASP A 334 -17.19 0.58 -21.52
C ASP A 334 -16.20 -0.30 -22.33
N SER A 335 -14.95 -0.38 -21.89
CA SER A 335 -13.84 -1.10 -22.54
C SER A 335 -13.42 -0.54 -23.90
N THR A 336 -13.94 0.62 -24.32
CA THR A 336 -13.41 1.31 -25.50
C THR A 336 -12.01 1.86 -25.19
N ARG A 337 -11.11 1.75 -26.15
CA ARG A 337 -9.76 2.30 -26.05
C ARG A 337 -9.66 3.52 -26.96
N SER A 338 -9.33 4.68 -26.38
CA SER A 338 -9.05 5.92 -27.11
C SER A 338 -7.64 6.41 -26.79
N ILE A 339 -6.99 7.04 -27.75
CA ILE A 339 -5.72 7.74 -27.55
C ILE A 339 -6.09 9.21 -27.41
N ASP A 340 -6.15 9.69 -26.17
CA ASP A 340 -6.57 11.06 -25.87
C ASP A 340 -5.42 11.88 -25.28
N PRO A 341 -5.36 13.19 -25.55
CA PRO A 341 -4.37 14.08 -24.96
C PRO A 341 -4.69 14.34 -23.49
N VAL A 342 -3.69 14.13 -22.65
CA VAL A 342 -3.70 14.40 -21.21
C VAL A 342 -2.73 15.53 -20.91
N LEU A 343 -3.24 16.54 -20.20
CA LEU A 343 -2.45 17.62 -19.62
C LEU A 343 -2.02 17.22 -18.21
N ALA A 344 -0.72 17.19 -17.97
CA ALA A 344 -0.17 17.32 -16.64
C ALA A 344 0.00 18.81 -16.33
N ALA A 345 -0.64 19.28 -15.25
CA ALA A 345 -0.51 20.64 -14.75
C ALA A 345 -0.06 20.58 -13.29
N ALA A 346 0.97 21.33 -12.92
CA ALA A 346 1.51 21.28 -11.56
C ALA A 346 1.91 22.64 -11.01
N ARG A 347 1.94 22.76 -9.68
CA ARG A 347 2.53 23.90 -8.98
C ARG A 347 2.85 23.55 -7.53
N GLY A 348 4.06 23.89 -7.08
CA GLY A 348 4.51 23.49 -5.74
C GLY A 348 4.51 21.97 -5.64
N SER A 349 3.79 21.42 -4.65
CA SER A 349 3.62 19.98 -4.47
C SER A 349 2.41 19.39 -5.20
N ASP A 350 1.56 20.20 -5.83
CA ASP A 350 0.32 19.73 -6.47
C ASP A 350 0.55 19.34 -7.93
N LEU A 351 0.17 18.12 -8.31
CA LEU A 351 0.19 17.59 -9.68
C LEU A 351 -1.21 17.13 -10.11
N LEU A 352 -1.72 17.67 -11.22
CA LEU A 352 -3.08 17.51 -11.70
C LEU A 352 -3.08 16.94 -13.12
N PHE A 353 -3.89 15.91 -13.37
CA PHE A 353 -4.07 15.31 -14.70
C PHE A 353 -5.46 15.62 -15.25
N HIS A 354 -5.51 16.12 -16.49
CA HIS A 354 -6.75 16.46 -17.18
C HIS A 354 -6.76 15.90 -18.60
N GLN A 355 -7.80 15.12 -18.94
CA GLN A 355 -8.02 14.60 -20.28
C GLN A 355 -8.82 15.59 -21.12
N ILE A 356 -8.44 15.77 -22.38
CA ILE A 356 -9.33 16.41 -23.36
C ILE A 356 -10.15 15.32 -24.06
N ILE A 357 -11.47 15.48 -24.04
CA ILE A 357 -12.41 14.57 -24.70
C ILE A 357 -13.07 15.30 -25.87
N TYR A 358 -13.13 14.64 -27.02
CA TYR A 358 -13.86 15.08 -28.21
C TYR A 358 -15.12 14.23 -28.41
N ASN A 359 -16.29 14.81 -28.14
CA ASN A 359 -17.58 14.14 -28.34
C ASN A 359 -18.42 14.95 -29.35
N SER A 360 -18.64 14.39 -30.54
CA SER A 360 -19.56 14.93 -31.56
C SER A 360 -19.39 16.44 -31.82
N GLY A 361 -18.14 16.90 -31.98
CA GLY A 361 -17.81 18.31 -32.24
C GLY A 361 -17.65 19.20 -31.00
N ARG A 362 -17.88 18.67 -29.78
CA ARG A 362 -17.64 19.38 -28.53
C ARG A 362 -16.35 18.90 -27.87
N ILE A 363 -15.45 19.84 -27.63
CA ILE A 363 -14.21 19.61 -26.88
C ILE A 363 -14.47 19.99 -25.42
N SER A 364 -14.19 19.08 -24.50
CA SER A 364 -14.34 19.29 -23.07
C SER A 364 -13.08 18.84 -22.32
N LEU A 365 -12.86 19.41 -21.13
CA LEU A 365 -11.73 19.07 -20.27
C LEU A 365 -12.24 18.33 -19.03
N LEU A 366 -11.90 17.05 -18.94
CA LEU A 366 -12.24 16.14 -17.86
C LEU A 366 -11.07 16.08 -16.87
N PHE A 367 -11.36 16.26 -15.58
CA PHE A 367 -10.37 16.07 -14.53
C PHE A 367 -10.22 14.58 -14.25
N LEU A 368 -8.99 14.07 -14.34
CA LEU A 368 -8.69 12.66 -14.08
C LEU A 368 -8.26 12.44 -12.64
N ARG A 369 -7.25 13.20 -12.18
CA ARG A 369 -6.58 12.93 -10.91
C ARG A 369 -5.85 14.15 -10.36
N HIS A 370 -5.78 14.24 -9.03
CA HIS A 370 -4.88 15.12 -8.28
C HIS A 370 -3.97 14.25 -7.42
N ILE A 371 -2.68 14.57 -7.45
CA ILE A 371 -1.62 13.93 -6.67
C ILE A 371 -0.91 15.04 -5.91
N GLN A 372 -0.80 14.88 -4.59
CA GLN A 372 0.00 15.76 -3.75
C GLN A 372 1.33 15.05 -3.44
N LEU A 373 2.43 15.66 -3.86
CA LEU A 373 3.78 15.14 -3.69
C LEU A 373 4.38 15.61 -2.35
N SER A 374 5.39 14.89 -1.85
CA SER A 374 6.13 15.26 -0.63
C SER A 374 7.18 16.34 -0.86
N TYR A 375 7.40 16.73 -2.11
CA TYR A 375 8.40 17.71 -2.55
C TYR A 375 7.79 18.76 -3.49
N ASN A 376 8.47 19.90 -3.63
CA ASN A 376 8.06 20.97 -4.53
C ASN A 376 8.69 20.78 -5.90
N LEU A 377 7.88 20.97 -6.95
CA LEU A 377 8.27 20.76 -8.34
C LEU A 377 8.94 22.00 -8.95
N LEU A 378 9.99 21.73 -9.71
CA LEU A 378 10.74 22.67 -10.54
C LEU A 378 10.40 22.48 -12.03
N ALA A 379 10.32 21.23 -12.50
CA ALA A 379 9.92 20.89 -13.87
C ALA A 379 9.11 19.58 -13.91
N ILE A 380 8.24 19.45 -14.91
CA ILE A 380 7.53 18.20 -15.22
C ILE A 380 7.61 17.91 -16.72
N HIS A 381 7.92 16.66 -17.07
CA HIS A 381 7.96 16.21 -18.46
C HIS A 381 7.49 14.77 -18.56
N TRP A 382 6.78 14.43 -19.63
CA TRP A 382 6.42 13.05 -19.90
C TRP A 382 7.62 12.30 -20.47
N LEU A 383 7.87 11.10 -19.95
CA LEU A 383 8.83 10.14 -20.51
C LEU A 383 8.03 8.93 -20.96
N GLY A 384 7.29 9.10 -22.05
CA GLY A 384 6.35 8.11 -22.58
C GLY A 384 4.92 8.27 -22.02
N PRO A 385 3.96 7.45 -22.48
CA PRO A 385 2.54 7.62 -22.18
C PRO A 385 2.13 7.19 -20.76
N LYS A 386 3.01 6.50 -20.03
CA LYS A 386 2.72 5.93 -18.70
C LYS A 386 3.55 6.52 -17.57
N SER A 387 4.62 7.24 -17.90
CA SER A 387 5.61 7.70 -16.96
C SER A 387 5.81 9.20 -17.08
N ILE A 388 5.92 9.85 -15.92
CA ILE A 388 6.18 11.28 -15.81
C ILE A 388 7.46 11.48 -14.99
N ALA A 389 8.32 12.35 -15.50
CA ALA A 389 9.54 12.79 -14.84
C ALA A 389 9.28 14.13 -14.16
N CYS A 390 9.54 14.17 -12.85
CA CYS A 390 9.33 15.31 -11.98
C CYS A 390 10.67 15.73 -11.38
N LEU A 391 11.15 16.94 -11.72
CA LEU A 391 12.35 17.50 -11.12
C LEU A 391 11.94 18.36 -9.93
N ASP A 392 12.51 18.11 -8.76
CA ASP A 392 12.20 18.85 -7.54
C ASP A 392 13.08 20.10 -7.35
N THR A 393 12.79 20.90 -6.32
CA THR A 393 13.57 22.10 -5.97
C THR A 393 14.98 21.81 -5.42
N LYS A 394 15.29 20.54 -5.11
CA LYS A 394 16.63 20.09 -4.69
C LYS A 394 17.43 19.51 -5.87
N GLU A 395 16.94 19.65 -7.10
CA GLU A 395 17.55 19.08 -8.31
C GLU A 395 17.57 17.54 -8.32
N ILE A 396 16.59 16.91 -7.67
CA ILE A 396 16.37 15.47 -7.70
C ILE A 396 15.29 15.14 -8.74
N LEU A 397 15.60 14.22 -9.65
CA LEU A 397 14.67 13.75 -10.68
C LEU A 397 13.95 12.49 -10.20
N HIS A 398 12.64 12.59 -10.13
CA HIS A 398 11.74 11.50 -9.76
C HIS A 398 11.00 10.99 -11.02
N LEU A 399 11.18 9.73 -11.38
CA LEU A 399 10.37 9.07 -12.41
C LEU A 399 9.22 8.34 -11.74
N SER A 400 7.99 8.64 -12.12
CA SER A 400 6.80 8.02 -11.51
C SER A 400 5.85 7.47 -12.57
N ASP A 401 5.23 6.33 -12.27
CA ASP A 401 4.12 5.78 -13.07
C ASP A 401 2.84 6.57 -12.78
N VAL A 402 2.21 7.09 -13.83
CA VAL A 402 1.07 8.01 -13.73
C VAL A 402 -0.20 7.32 -13.23
N ARG A 403 -0.36 6.03 -13.53
CA ARG A 403 -1.55 5.27 -13.16
C ARG A 403 -1.50 4.85 -11.70
N THR A 404 -0.37 4.31 -11.26
CA THR A 404 -0.19 3.79 -9.90
C THR A 404 0.31 4.83 -8.92
N ASN A 405 0.90 5.94 -9.40
CA ASN A 405 1.67 6.89 -8.58
C ASN A 405 2.84 6.22 -7.85
N ARG A 406 3.33 5.09 -8.37
CA ARG A 406 4.52 4.45 -7.84
C ARG A 406 5.75 5.16 -8.42
N GLU A 407 6.65 5.54 -7.55
CA GLU A 407 7.97 6.04 -7.93
C GLU A 407 8.81 4.88 -8.47
N LEU A 408 9.26 5.03 -9.72
CA LEU A 408 9.96 4.03 -10.50
C LEU A 408 11.48 4.17 -10.40
N GLU A 409 12.02 5.38 -10.28
CA GLU A 409 13.45 5.63 -10.08
C GLU A 409 13.69 7.07 -9.64
N VAL A 410 14.76 7.31 -8.90
CA VAL A 410 15.20 8.64 -8.45
C VAL A 410 16.67 8.84 -8.83
N ILE A 411 16.99 9.99 -9.42
CA ILE A 411 18.37 10.38 -9.75
C ILE A 411 18.67 11.76 -9.15
N ASP A 412 19.76 11.88 -8.41
CA ASP A 412 20.29 13.17 -7.97
C ASP A 412 21.04 13.86 -9.12
N LEU A 413 20.58 15.05 -9.51
CA LEU A 413 21.16 15.86 -10.58
C LEU A 413 21.91 17.09 -10.07
N SER A 414 22.15 17.23 -8.76
CA SER A 414 22.85 18.38 -8.17
C SER A 414 24.22 18.64 -8.82
N ASN A 415 24.88 17.58 -9.31
CA ASN A 415 26.18 17.66 -9.98
C ASN A 415 26.11 18.19 -11.44
N VAL A 416 24.91 18.29 -12.03
CA VAL A 416 24.72 18.83 -13.39
C VAL A 416 24.94 20.34 -13.41
N GLY A 417 24.63 21.04 -12.32
CA GLY A 417 24.71 22.50 -12.24
C GLY A 417 23.69 23.15 -13.17
N LEU A 418 22.40 22.90 -12.91
CA LEU A 418 21.29 23.33 -13.76
C LEU A 418 21.27 24.86 -13.95
N MET A 419 21.06 25.30 -15.19
CA MET A 419 20.94 26.74 -15.47
C MET A 419 19.51 27.24 -15.25
N TYR A 420 19.39 28.26 -14.40
CA TYR A 420 18.13 28.95 -14.14
C TYR A 420 17.97 30.20 -15.02
N ASN A 421 16.81 30.33 -15.67
CA ASN A 421 16.40 31.49 -16.46
C ASN A 421 15.96 32.69 -15.59
N SER A 422 16.49 32.83 -14.37
CA SER A 422 16.02 33.83 -13.41
C SER A 422 16.23 35.27 -13.88
N ALA A 423 17.27 35.52 -14.67
CA ALA A 423 17.56 36.85 -15.24
C ALA A 423 16.45 37.33 -16.19
N GLN A 424 15.89 36.41 -16.98
CA GLN A 424 14.81 36.69 -17.93
C GLN A 424 13.50 36.99 -17.20
N PHE A 425 13.16 36.20 -16.17
CA PHE A 425 11.96 36.40 -15.36
C PHE A 425 12.02 37.64 -14.47
N LYS A 426 13.23 38.06 -14.05
CA LYS A 426 13.47 39.34 -13.34
C LYS A 426 13.56 40.55 -14.28
N GLY A 427 13.51 40.34 -15.60
CA GLY A 427 13.59 41.42 -16.59
C GLY A 427 14.88 42.24 -16.53
N LEU A 428 16.02 41.63 -16.15
CA LEU A 428 17.27 42.38 -15.93
C LEU A 428 17.73 43.15 -17.17
N ALA A 429 17.54 42.57 -18.36
CA ALA A 429 17.91 43.20 -19.63
C ALA A 429 17.01 44.40 -20.02
N THR A 430 15.81 44.49 -19.43
CA THR A 430 14.82 45.56 -19.67
C THR A 430 14.68 46.51 -18.48
N GLY A 431 15.62 46.48 -17.54
CA GLY A 431 15.65 47.37 -16.37
C GLY A 431 14.69 46.96 -15.25
N GLY A 432 14.33 45.68 -15.16
CA GLY A 432 13.43 45.16 -14.12
C GLY A 432 11.95 45.40 -14.40
N ASN A 433 11.57 45.54 -15.69
CA ASN A 433 10.20 45.80 -16.11
C ASN A 433 9.32 44.52 -16.06
N VAL A 434 9.12 44.01 -14.85
CA VAL A 434 8.34 42.81 -14.51
C VAL A 434 7.65 43.03 -13.17
N SER A 435 6.56 42.31 -12.88
CA SER A 435 5.96 42.43 -11.55
C SER A 435 6.86 41.82 -10.47
N PRO A 436 6.70 42.29 -9.21
CA PRO A 436 7.38 41.66 -8.07
C PRO A 436 6.99 40.19 -7.89
N ALA A 437 5.77 39.80 -8.25
CA ALA A 437 5.29 38.43 -8.11
C ALA A 437 5.99 37.50 -9.10
N LEU A 438 6.08 37.90 -10.37
CA LEU A 438 6.77 37.12 -11.41
C LEU A 438 8.28 37.07 -11.15
N ALA A 439 8.88 38.17 -10.67
CA ALA A 439 10.30 38.22 -10.31
C ALA A 439 10.67 37.31 -9.13
N LEU A 440 9.77 37.17 -8.15
CA LEU A 440 9.94 36.26 -7.01
C LEU A 440 9.77 34.80 -7.45
N ALA A 441 8.67 34.48 -8.13
CA ALA A 441 8.39 33.13 -8.62
C ALA A 441 9.46 32.64 -9.60
N GLY A 442 9.99 33.54 -10.43
CA GLY A 442 11.00 33.23 -11.43
C GLY A 442 12.42 33.00 -10.92
N ALA A 443 12.65 32.95 -9.60
CA ALA A 443 13.99 32.77 -9.05
C ALA A 443 14.65 31.44 -9.48
N ALA A 444 13.87 30.38 -9.64
CA ALA A 444 14.32 29.03 -10.02
C ALA A 444 13.68 28.55 -11.34
N ALA A 445 13.39 29.48 -12.27
CA ALA A 445 12.74 29.14 -13.54
C ALA A 445 13.66 28.32 -14.47
N CYS A 446 13.14 27.27 -15.10
CA CYS A 446 13.91 26.36 -15.96
C CYS A 446 13.20 25.93 -17.26
N TYR A 447 12.14 26.63 -17.69
CA TYR A 447 11.33 26.22 -18.85
C TYR A 447 12.11 26.07 -20.16
N ASN A 448 13.23 26.77 -20.33
CA ASN A 448 14.03 26.75 -21.55
C ASN A 448 15.36 25.99 -21.38
N THR A 449 15.61 25.41 -20.21
CA THR A 449 16.85 24.70 -19.86
C THR A 449 16.60 23.22 -19.54
N VAL A 450 15.39 22.88 -19.11
CA VAL A 450 14.88 21.50 -18.99
C VAL A 450 13.86 21.30 -20.10
N VAL A 451 14.20 20.47 -21.08
CA VAL A 451 13.39 20.27 -22.30
C VAL A 451 13.24 18.79 -22.60
N SER A 452 12.01 18.35 -22.88
CA SER A 452 11.75 16.99 -23.34
C SER A 452 11.52 16.94 -24.85
N HIS A 453 12.04 15.90 -25.49
CA HIS A 453 11.72 15.56 -26.88
C HIS A 453 11.56 14.05 -27.00
N GLY A 454 10.38 13.59 -27.44
CA GLY A 454 10.04 12.17 -27.44
C GLY A 454 10.13 11.57 -26.04
N ASN A 455 10.89 10.48 -25.89
CA ASN A 455 11.10 9.79 -24.61
C ASN A 455 12.43 10.17 -23.93
N GLN A 456 12.93 11.38 -24.21
CA GLN A 456 14.21 11.86 -23.70
C GLN A 456 14.04 13.24 -23.05
N LEU A 457 14.67 13.42 -21.91
CA LEU A 457 14.78 14.67 -21.16
C LEU A 457 16.19 15.21 -21.31
N TYR A 458 16.30 16.50 -21.62
CA TYR A 458 17.58 17.17 -21.76
C TYR A 458 17.71 18.28 -20.73
N LEU A 459 18.89 18.35 -20.12
CA LEU A 459 19.21 19.27 -19.05
C LEU A 459 20.42 20.11 -19.45
N LEU A 460 20.22 21.41 -19.54
CA LEU A 460 21.27 22.36 -19.85
C LEU A 460 21.92 22.87 -18.57
N GLY A 461 23.19 22.50 -18.38
CA GLY A 461 24.09 23.13 -17.42
C GLY A 461 24.78 24.35 -18.02
N GLY A 462 25.52 25.10 -17.20
CA GLY A 462 26.14 26.37 -17.65
C GLY A 462 27.12 26.21 -18.81
N LYS A 463 27.79 25.05 -18.86
CA LYS A 463 28.78 24.67 -19.88
C LYS A 463 28.57 23.24 -20.43
N SER A 464 27.54 22.53 -19.99
CA SER A 464 27.31 21.13 -20.33
C SER A 464 25.87 20.87 -20.76
N LEU A 465 25.68 19.83 -21.56
CA LEU A 465 24.36 19.33 -21.93
C LEU A 465 24.26 17.85 -21.58
N HIS A 466 23.21 17.50 -20.84
CA HIS A 466 22.96 16.15 -20.37
C HIS A 466 21.66 15.63 -20.96
N GLY A 467 21.63 14.34 -21.32
CA GLY A 467 20.44 13.63 -21.77
C GLY A 467 20.09 12.54 -20.77
N ILE A 468 18.80 12.40 -20.48
CA ILE A 468 18.22 11.37 -19.63
C ILE A 468 17.12 10.68 -20.42
N SER A 469 17.16 9.36 -20.48
CA SER A 469 16.16 8.56 -21.20
C SER A 469 15.79 7.31 -20.42
N ALA A 470 14.55 6.87 -20.49
CA ALA A 470 14.17 5.55 -19.99
C ALA A 470 14.69 4.45 -20.94
N ARG A 471 15.35 3.43 -20.38
CA ARG A 471 15.82 2.23 -21.10
C ARG A 471 14.63 1.32 -21.39
N ALA A 472 14.62 0.76 -22.60
CA ALA A 472 13.68 -0.29 -22.95
C ALA A 472 13.92 -1.55 -22.10
N TRP A 473 12.90 -2.40 -21.94
CA TRP A 473 12.99 -3.62 -21.12
C TRP A 473 14.17 -4.53 -21.53
N SER A 474 14.39 -4.72 -22.83
CA SER A 474 15.51 -5.51 -23.36
C SER A 474 16.88 -4.92 -23.01
N ASP A 475 17.02 -3.60 -23.10
CA ASP A 475 18.25 -2.85 -22.77
C ASP A 475 18.52 -2.85 -21.27
N ARG A 476 17.47 -2.84 -20.44
CA ARG A 476 17.59 -2.98 -18.99
C ARG A 476 18.17 -4.34 -18.63
N ILE A 477 17.69 -5.42 -19.25
CA ILE A 477 18.28 -6.76 -19.08
C ILE A 477 19.75 -6.73 -19.52
N SER A 478 20.06 -6.20 -20.71
CA SER A 478 21.44 -6.11 -21.20
C SER A 478 22.37 -5.31 -20.28
N TYR A 479 21.85 -4.24 -19.68
CA TYR A 479 22.60 -3.46 -18.71
C TYR A 479 22.88 -4.27 -17.43
N LEU A 480 21.85 -4.91 -16.87
CA LEU A 480 22.00 -5.73 -15.66
C LEU A 480 22.94 -6.92 -15.90
N THR A 481 22.85 -7.58 -17.06
CA THR A 481 23.77 -8.67 -17.44
C THR A 481 25.20 -8.16 -17.61
N SER A 482 25.40 -6.99 -18.23
CA SER A 482 26.73 -6.38 -18.36
C SER A 482 27.37 -6.00 -17.01
N MET A 483 26.54 -5.67 -16.01
CA MET A 483 26.96 -5.38 -14.63
C MET A 483 27.06 -6.66 -13.77
N GLN A 484 26.83 -7.85 -14.35
CA GLN A 484 26.83 -9.16 -13.67
C GLN A 484 25.79 -9.29 -12.55
N ARG A 485 24.72 -8.50 -12.59
CA ARG A 485 23.59 -8.53 -11.64
C ARG A 485 22.53 -9.52 -12.13
N TRP A 486 22.87 -10.81 -12.09
CA TRP A 486 22.07 -11.87 -12.73
C TRP A 486 20.69 -12.08 -12.10
N GLU A 487 20.57 -12.03 -10.77
CA GLU A 487 19.28 -12.26 -10.10
C GLU A 487 18.21 -11.27 -10.55
N GLU A 488 18.56 -9.99 -10.57
CA GLU A 488 17.65 -8.93 -11.00
C GLU A 488 17.35 -8.98 -12.50
N ALA A 489 18.35 -9.32 -13.32
CA ALA A 489 18.15 -9.52 -14.75
C ALA A 489 17.14 -10.66 -15.00
N ILE A 490 17.27 -11.77 -14.28
CA ILE A 490 16.38 -12.92 -14.38
C ILE A 490 14.98 -12.59 -13.87
N GLU A 491 14.85 -11.93 -12.71
CA GLU A 491 13.56 -11.47 -12.18
C GLU A 491 12.84 -10.55 -13.18
N LEU A 492 13.54 -9.53 -13.70
CA LEU A 492 13.00 -8.61 -14.70
C LEU A 492 12.60 -9.32 -15.99
N ALA A 493 13.35 -10.36 -16.37
CA ALA A 493 13.08 -11.13 -17.56
C ALA A 493 11.83 -12.02 -17.40
N ILE A 494 11.66 -12.68 -16.24
CA ILE A 494 10.47 -13.46 -15.89
C ILE A 494 9.23 -12.54 -15.83
N GLU A 495 9.34 -11.37 -15.19
CA GLU A 495 8.24 -10.40 -15.13
C GLU A 495 7.83 -9.95 -16.54
N GLY A 496 8.80 -9.63 -17.40
CA GLY A 496 8.54 -9.26 -18.79
C GLY A 496 7.87 -10.38 -19.59
N TYR A 497 8.30 -11.62 -19.39
CA TYR A 497 7.70 -12.79 -20.04
C TYR A 497 6.27 -13.03 -19.58
N ARG A 498 5.99 -12.96 -18.27
CA ARG A 498 4.64 -13.06 -17.70
C ARG A 498 3.73 -11.93 -18.19
N ALA A 499 4.24 -10.70 -18.29
CA ALA A 499 3.49 -9.56 -18.82
C ALA A 499 3.19 -9.69 -20.32
N ALA A 500 3.97 -10.48 -21.07
CA ALA A 500 3.75 -10.77 -22.48
C ALA A 500 2.74 -11.88 -22.74
N VAL A 501 2.28 -12.60 -21.69
CA VAL A 501 1.27 -13.66 -21.80
C VAL A 501 -0.01 -13.06 -22.40
N GLY A 502 -0.49 -13.67 -23.50
CA GLY A 502 -1.61 -13.17 -24.29
C GLY A 502 -1.24 -12.32 -25.51
N ARG A 503 0.06 -12.00 -25.72
CA ARG A 503 0.55 -11.29 -26.91
C ARG A 503 1.65 -12.10 -27.61
N HIS A 504 1.27 -12.92 -28.59
CA HIS A 504 2.16 -13.92 -29.20
C HIS A 504 3.52 -13.35 -29.70
N ARG A 505 3.52 -12.26 -30.48
CA ARG A 505 4.77 -11.63 -30.96
C ARG A 505 5.69 -11.17 -29.82
N ARG A 506 5.14 -10.55 -28.78
CA ARG A 506 5.91 -10.10 -27.60
C ARG A 506 6.42 -11.25 -26.75
N LEU A 507 5.63 -12.32 -26.63
CA LEU A 507 6.02 -13.53 -25.91
C LEU A 507 7.24 -14.20 -26.59
N VAL A 508 7.22 -14.31 -27.92
CA VAL A 508 8.34 -14.84 -28.70
C VAL A 508 9.59 -13.96 -28.54
N SER A 509 9.46 -12.64 -28.71
CA SER A 509 10.58 -11.71 -28.55
C SER A 509 11.17 -11.71 -27.13
N SER A 510 10.31 -11.78 -26.10
CA SER A 510 10.73 -11.86 -24.71
C SER A 510 11.49 -13.16 -24.44
N LYS A 511 10.99 -14.28 -24.96
CA LYS A 511 11.65 -15.58 -24.87
C LYS A 511 13.02 -15.56 -25.54
N GLU A 512 13.13 -15.01 -26.74
CA GLU A 512 14.41 -14.90 -27.45
C GLU A 512 15.43 -14.04 -26.68
N ARG A 513 14.98 -12.95 -26.05
CA ARG A 513 15.85 -12.12 -25.18
C ARG A 513 16.32 -12.88 -23.95
N ILE A 514 15.45 -13.69 -23.33
CA ILE A 514 15.79 -14.56 -22.19
C ILE A 514 16.81 -15.61 -22.59
N LEU A 515 16.64 -16.26 -23.75
CA LEU A 515 17.61 -17.23 -24.25
C LEU A 515 18.98 -16.60 -24.50
N ARG A 516 19.04 -15.39 -25.07
CA ARG A 516 20.31 -14.63 -25.18
C ARG A 516 20.94 -14.32 -23.82
N MET A 517 20.12 -13.93 -22.83
CA MET A 517 20.60 -13.72 -21.46
C MET A 517 21.16 -15.01 -20.85
N TYR A 518 20.52 -16.16 -21.10
CA TYR A 518 20.99 -17.46 -20.65
C TYR A 518 22.31 -17.86 -21.32
N GLU A 519 22.49 -17.60 -22.62
CA GLU A 519 23.77 -17.78 -23.31
C GLU A 519 24.88 -16.87 -22.74
N GLU A 520 24.57 -15.60 -22.47
CA GLU A 520 25.48 -14.66 -21.79
C GLU A 520 25.88 -15.20 -20.41
N TYR A 521 24.91 -15.70 -19.63
CA TYR A 521 25.12 -16.31 -18.33
C TYR A 521 26.06 -17.52 -18.41
N LEU A 522 25.81 -18.46 -19.32
CA LEU A 522 26.67 -19.62 -19.54
C LEU A 522 28.09 -19.22 -19.96
N ASN A 523 28.23 -18.16 -20.76
CA ASN A 523 29.52 -17.71 -21.25
C ASN A 523 30.39 -17.09 -20.15
N VAL A 524 29.77 -16.33 -19.24
CA VAL A 524 30.45 -15.68 -18.10
C VAL A 524 30.74 -16.70 -16.99
N THR A 525 29.82 -17.64 -16.74
CA THR A 525 29.92 -18.58 -15.61
C THR A 525 30.70 -19.87 -15.90
N LYS A 526 31.45 -19.95 -17.00
CA LYS A 526 32.26 -21.14 -17.39
C LYS A 526 33.13 -21.74 -16.28
N LYS A 527 33.56 -20.95 -15.29
CA LYS A 527 34.38 -21.40 -14.15
C LYS A 527 33.58 -21.64 -12.86
N THR A 528 32.39 -21.04 -12.72
CA THR A 528 31.54 -21.05 -11.51
C THR A 528 30.05 -20.99 -11.89
N PRO A 529 29.47 -22.07 -12.44
CA PRO A 529 28.08 -22.11 -12.92
C PRO A 529 27.01 -22.16 -11.82
N GLU A 530 27.39 -21.96 -10.56
CA GLU A 530 26.48 -21.99 -9.40
C GLU A 530 25.91 -20.61 -9.02
N LEU A 531 26.41 -19.52 -9.62
CA LEU A 531 25.90 -18.17 -9.40
C LEU A 531 24.43 -18.09 -9.85
N CYS A 532 23.48 -17.90 -8.92
CA CYS A 532 22.06 -17.76 -9.25
C CYS A 532 21.44 -19.00 -9.95
N LEU A 533 21.98 -20.20 -9.71
CA LEU A 533 21.52 -21.45 -10.31
C LEU A 533 20.02 -21.73 -10.06
N GLU A 534 19.51 -21.40 -8.87
CA GLU A 534 18.08 -21.58 -8.55
C GLU A 534 17.20 -20.65 -9.40
N ALA A 535 17.60 -19.39 -9.57
CA ALA A 535 16.88 -18.41 -10.38
C ALA A 535 16.87 -18.78 -11.87
N ILE A 536 18.00 -19.26 -12.42
CA ILE A 536 18.06 -19.65 -13.83
C ILE A 536 17.24 -20.92 -14.11
N VAL A 537 17.26 -21.89 -13.19
CA VAL A 537 16.42 -23.10 -13.29
C VAL A 537 14.94 -22.72 -13.28
N ALA A 538 14.52 -21.88 -12.33
CA ALA A 538 13.15 -21.38 -12.27
C ALA A 538 12.75 -20.63 -13.56
N CYS A 539 13.65 -19.80 -14.10
CA CYS A 539 13.43 -19.08 -15.35
C CYS A 539 13.21 -20.02 -16.55
N LEU A 540 14.03 -21.05 -16.70
CA LEU A 540 13.93 -22.04 -17.78
C LEU A 540 12.64 -22.86 -17.70
N ILE A 541 12.20 -23.20 -16.48
CA ILE A 541 10.92 -23.89 -16.24
C ILE A 541 9.75 -23.00 -16.66
N GLU A 542 9.76 -21.72 -16.29
CA GLU A 542 8.71 -20.75 -16.64
C GLU A 542 8.56 -20.54 -18.17
N ILE A 543 9.67 -20.46 -18.91
CA ILE A 543 9.65 -20.32 -20.38
C ILE A 543 9.39 -21.64 -21.13
N GLN A 544 9.18 -22.74 -20.39
CA GLN A 544 8.95 -24.09 -20.90
C GLN A 544 10.11 -24.66 -21.73
N GLU A 545 11.35 -24.23 -21.46
CA GLU A 545 12.56 -24.77 -22.10
C GLU A 545 13.27 -25.79 -21.20
N LYS A 546 12.53 -26.83 -20.83
CA LYS A 546 13.00 -27.89 -19.92
C LYS A 546 14.23 -28.62 -20.45
N HIS A 547 14.40 -28.74 -21.77
CA HIS A 547 15.51 -29.48 -22.39
C HIS A 547 16.90 -28.90 -22.03
N LEU A 548 17.00 -27.57 -21.93
CA LEU A 548 18.24 -26.85 -21.60
C LEU A 548 18.74 -27.18 -20.18
N LEU A 549 17.85 -27.57 -19.27
CA LEU A 549 18.20 -27.95 -17.89
C LEU A 549 19.13 -29.17 -17.88
N TRP A 550 18.86 -30.18 -18.70
CA TRP A 550 19.57 -31.45 -18.69
C TRP A 550 20.64 -31.56 -19.78
N GLU A 551 20.46 -30.96 -20.95
CA GLU A 551 21.39 -31.09 -22.07
C GLU A 551 22.54 -30.08 -22.01
N GLU A 552 22.32 -28.88 -21.46
CA GLU A 552 23.34 -27.83 -21.46
C GLU A 552 23.81 -27.42 -20.07
N LEU A 553 22.87 -27.20 -19.15
CA LEU A 553 23.18 -26.72 -17.80
C LEU A 553 23.79 -27.85 -16.96
N TYR A 554 23.13 -29.03 -16.93
CA TYR A 554 23.59 -30.18 -16.15
C TYR A 554 25.01 -30.65 -16.54
N GLU A 555 25.34 -30.72 -17.83
CA GLU A 555 26.67 -31.15 -18.30
C GLU A 555 27.81 -30.21 -17.87
N ARG A 556 27.49 -28.93 -17.59
CA ARG A 556 28.49 -27.91 -17.23
C ARG A 556 28.71 -27.77 -15.73
N LEU A 557 27.91 -28.43 -14.89
CA LEU A 557 28.00 -28.31 -13.44
C LEU A 557 29.14 -29.17 -12.87
N PRO A 558 30.06 -28.60 -12.07
CA PRO A 558 31.14 -29.35 -11.44
C PRO A 558 30.66 -30.24 -10.29
N SER A 559 29.59 -29.83 -9.61
CA SER A 559 28.92 -30.59 -8.55
C SER A 559 27.42 -30.72 -8.87
N THR A 560 26.88 -31.93 -8.79
CA THR A 560 25.48 -32.20 -9.12
C THR A 560 24.56 -32.11 -7.89
N ASP A 561 25.10 -32.19 -6.68
CA ASP A 561 24.36 -32.22 -5.42
C ASP A 561 23.37 -31.04 -5.25
N ARG A 562 23.85 -29.81 -5.48
CA ARG A 562 23.03 -28.59 -5.34
C ARG A 562 21.94 -28.51 -6.41
N TYR A 563 22.27 -28.92 -7.63
CA TYR A 563 21.32 -28.97 -8.73
C TYR A 563 20.21 -30.00 -8.48
N LEU A 564 20.56 -31.20 -8.01
CA LEU A 564 19.59 -32.24 -7.65
C LEU A 564 18.64 -31.77 -6.53
N GLN A 565 19.12 -30.99 -5.56
CA GLN A 565 18.26 -30.41 -4.52
C GLN A 565 17.29 -29.36 -5.08
N ILE A 566 17.73 -28.52 -6.03
CA ILE A 566 16.89 -27.51 -6.69
C ILE A 566 15.81 -28.21 -7.53
N ILE A 567 16.19 -29.19 -8.37
CA ILE A 567 15.25 -29.96 -9.18
C ILE A 567 14.25 -30.71 -8.29
N ALA A 568 14.70 -31.35 -7.22
CA ALA A 568 13.81 -32.00 -6.25
C ALA A 568 12.78 -31.04 -5.64
N LYS A 569 13.20 -29.82 -5.27
CA LYS A 569 12.28 -28.77 -4.77
C LYS A 569 11.23 -28.39 -5.81
N HIS A 570 11.61 -28.24 -7.08
CA HIS A 570 10.66 -27.95 -8.16
C HIS A 570 9.67 -29.11 -8.44
N ILE A 571 10.11 -30.37 -8.30
CA ILE A 571 9.23 -31.54 -8.37
C ILE A 571 8.27 -31.56 -7.17
N GLU A 572 8.76 -31.31 -5.95
CA GLU A 572 7.95 -31.25 -4.72
C GLU A 572 6.87 -30.17 -4.80
N CYS A 573 7.13 -29.05 -5.48
CA CYS A 573 6.18 -27.98 -5.72
C CYS A 573 5.33 -28.13 -7.00
N ASP A 574 5.35 -29.30 -7.66
CA ASP A 574 4.56 -29.61 -8.87
C ASP A 574 4.88 -28.73 -10.10
N HIS A 575 6.06 -28.10 -10.16
CA HIS A 575 6.53 -27.36 -11.34
C HIS A 575 7.17 -28.27 -12.40
N LEU A 576 7.66 -29.44 -11.98
CA LEU A 576 8.30 -30.43 -12.83
C LEU A 576 7.71 -31.83 -12.60
N ASP A 577 7.26 -32.44 -13.68
CA ASP A 577 6.69 -33.78 -13.76
C ASP A 577 7.57 -34.75 -14.57
N THR A 578 8.47 -34.20 -15.39
CA THR A 578 9.29 -34.92 -16.38
C THR A 578 10.74 -34.45 -16.31
N ILE A 579 11.66 -35.40 -16.27
CA ILE A 579 13.11 -35.18 -16.21
C ILE A 579 13.83 -36.16 -17.16
N ALA A 580 15.05 -35.83 -17.58
CA ALA A 580 15.86 -36.74 -18.38
C ALA A 580 16.18 -38.04 -17.59
N PRO A 581 16.08 -39.24 -18.19
CA PRO A 581 16.34 -40.51 -17.49
C PRO A 581 17.72 -40.60 -16.83
N SER A 582 18.74 -40.01 -17.47
CA SER A 582 20.10 -39.93 -16.91
C SER A 582 20.17 -39.15 -15.59
N VAL A 583 19.41 -38.06 -15.49
CA VAL A 583 19.30 -37.25 -14.27
C VAL A 583 18.46 -37.97 -13.22
N ALA A 584 17.36 -38.60 -13.63
CA ALA A 584 16.49 -39.39 -12.74
C ALA A 584 17.24 -40.52 -12.03
N GLN A 585 18.08 -41.25 -12.77
CA GLN A 585 18.89 -42.35 -12.24
C GLN A 585 19.85 -41.88 -11.14
N VAL A 586 20.57 -40.79 -11.40
CA VAL A 586 21.53 -40.20 -10.45
C VAL A 586 20.81 -39.59 -9.24
N MET A 587 19.66 -38.96 -9.46
CA MET A 587 18.83 -38.41 -8.39
C MET A 587 18.35 -39.48 -7.42
N CYS A 588 17.86 -40.61 -7.94
CA CYS A 588 17.42 -41.74 -7.11
C CYS A 588 18.57 -42.31 -6.28
N ASP A 589 19.74 -42.52 -6.91
CA ASP A 589 20.93 -43.01 -6.21
C ASP A 589 21.44 -42.03 -5.14
N TYR A 590 21.38 -40.72 -5.41
CA TYR A 590 21.82 -39.67 -4.50
C TYR A 590 20.97 -39.64 -3.23
N PHE A 591 19.65 -39.54 -3.35
CA PHE A 591 18.76 -39.53 -2.18
C PHE A 591 18.75 -40.86 -1.43
N TRP A 592 18.91 -41.98 -2.15
CA TRP A 592 19.07 -43.30 -1.54
C TRP A 592 20.34 -43.39 -0.68
N LYS A 593 21.50 -42.97 -1.21
CA LYS A 593 22.78 -42.98 -0.48
C LYS A 593 22.79 -42.03 0.72
N LYS A 594 22.05 -40.92 0.67
CA LYS A 594 21.90 -39.98 1.80
C LYS A 594 20.94 -40.46 2.89
N GLY A 595 20.14 -41.50 2.64
CA GLY A 595 19.15 -42.00 3.59
C GLY A 595 17.86 -41.17 3.67
N GLU A 596 17.63 -40.25 2.73
CA GLU A 596 16.40 -39.44 2.65
C GLU A 596 15.26 -40.22 1.98
N THR A 597 14.89 -41.37 2.56
CA THR A 597 13.94 -42.34 1.97
C THR A 597 12.52 -41.78 1.80
N ALA A 598 12.01 -41.04 2.80
CA ALA A 598 10.68 -40.43 2.73
C ALA A 598 10.58 -39.35 1.63
N ARG A 599 11.65 -38.58 1.44
CA ARG A 599 11.72 -37.55 0.40
C ARG A 599 11.79 -38.18 -0.99
N LEU A 600 12.64 -39.20 -1.14
CA LEU A 600 12.73 -39.99 -2.37
C LEU A 600 11.38 -40.61 -2.76
N GLU A 601 10.65 -41.16 -1.79
CA GLU A 601 9.32 -41.72 -2.02
C GLU A 601 8.35 -40.66 -2.58
N ASN A 602 8.31 -39.47 -1.98
CA ASN A 602 7.45 -38.38 -2.47
C ASN A 602 7.84 -37.90 -3.88
N LEU A 603 9.15 -37.86 -4.20
CA LEU A 603 9.62 -37.50 -5.55
C LEU A 603 9.17 -38.53 -6.60
N ILE A 604 9.30 -39.82 -6.30
CA ILE A 604 8.88 -40.90 -7.22
C ILE A 604 7.38 -40.84 -7.50
N LEU A 605 6.56 -40.52 -6.49
CA LEU A 605 5.09 -40.43 -6.64
C LEU A 605 4.64 -39.27 -7.54
N LYS A 606 5.45 -38.20 -7.66
CA LYS A 606 5.15 -37.01 -8.46
C LYS A 606 5.71 -37.04 -9.88
N LEU A 607 6.76 -37.82 -10.11
CA LEU A 607 7.38 -37.97 -11.41
C LEU A 607 6.57 -38.87 -12.34
N ASN A 608 6.59 -38.56 -13.63
CA ASN A 608 6.13 -39.49 -14.65
C ASN A 608 7.03 -40.75 -14.64
N TRP A 609 6.40 -41.92 -14.49
CA TRP A 609 7.08 -43.21 -14.44
C TRP A 609 7.92 -43.50 -15.69
N GLN A 610 7.62 -42.88 -16.84
CA GLN A 610 8.37 -43.04 -18.09
C GLN A 610 9.81 -42.49 -18.00
N CYS A 611 10.06 -41.56 -17.08
CA CYS A 611 11.38 -40.98 -16.86
C CYS A 611 12.27 -41.83 -15.93
N LEU A 612 11.70 -42.86 -15.28
CA LEU A 612 12.37 -43.65 -14.25
C LEU A 612 12.92 -44.97 -14.82
N ASP A 613 14.06 -45.42 -14.31
CA ASP A 613 14.52 -46.80 -14.49
C ASP A 613 13.76 -47.72 -13.51
N LEU A 614 12.75 -48.44 -14.02
CA LEU A 614 11.91 -49.32 -13.20
C LEU A 614 12.72 -50.36 -12.42
N HIS A 615 13.81 -50.89 -13.00
CA HIS A 615 14.59 -51.94 -12.34
C HIS A 615 15.35 -51.38 -11.14
N GLN A 616 15.98 -50.22 -11.31
CA GLN A 616 16.67 -49.51 -10.24
C GLN A 616 15.69 -49.10 -9.13
N VAL A 617 14.60 -48.41 -9.51
CA VAL A 617 13.66 -47.82 -8.54
C VAL A 617 12.92 -48.91 -7.76
N LEU A 618 12.43 -49.98 -8.41
CA LEU A 618 11.79 -51.09 -7.68
C LEU A 618 12.76 -51.81 -6.73
N THR A 619 14.04 -51.92 -7.09
CA THR A 619 15.08 -52.48 -6.22
C THR A 619 15.32 -51.59 -5.00
N ILE A 620 15.35 -50.26 -5.19
CA ILE A 620 15.45 -49.28 -4.11
C ILE A 620 14.20 -49.34 -3.22
N CYS A 621 13.00 -49.38 -3.79
CA CYS A 621 11.75 -49.43 -3.02
C CYS A 621 11.69 -50.67 -2.11
N ARG A 622 12.08 -51.85 -2.62
CA ARG A 622 12.11 -53.09 -1.81
C ARG A 622 13.15 -53.04 -0.70
N LYS A 623 14.37 -52.59 -0.99
CA LYS A 623 15.44 -52.47 0.02
C LYS A 623 15.16 -51.39 1.05
N GLY A 624 14.50 -50.31 0.62
CA GLY A 624 14.18 -49.13 1.42
C GLY A 624 12.85 -49.15 2.14
N ARG A 625 12.04 -50.21 1.96
CA ARG A 625 10.67 -50.30 2.50
C ARG A 625 9.78 -49.11 2.06
N LEU A 626 9.94 -48.64 0.82
CA LEU A 626 9.15 -47.56 0.22
C LEU A 626 7.84 -48.11 -0.36
N TYR A 627 6.91 -48.45 0.53
CA TYR A 627 5.71 -49.20 0.18
C TYR A 627 4.76 -48.43 -0.76
N ARG A 628 4.64 -47.12 -0.61
CA ARG A 628 3.71 -46.30 -1.42
C ARG A 628 4.22 -46.18 -2.85
N ALA A 629 5.53 -45.94 -3.01
CA ALA A 629 6.16 -45.91 -4.33
C ALA A 629 6.12 -47.28 -5.03
N GLN A 630 6.30 -48.38 -4.29
CA GLN A 630 6.16 -49.73 -4.86
C GLN A 630 4.74 -49.99 -5.39
N MET A 631 3.70 -49.65 -4.60
CA MET A 631 2.31 -49.78 -5.04
C MET A 631 2.04 -48.95 -6.30
N TYR A 632 2.45 -47.68 -6.30
CA TYR A 632 2.29 -46.76 -7.43
C TYR A 632 2.93 -47.26 -8.73
N LEU A 633 4.18 -47.75 -8.66
CA LEU A 633 4.90 -48.23 -9.84
C LEU A 633 4.29 -49.53 -10.38
N ASN A 634 3.87 -50.44 -9.50
CA ASN A 634 3.23 -51.69 -9.93
C ASN A 634 1.88 -51.42 -10.62
N THR A 635 1.07 -50.47 -10.12
CA THR A 635 -0.21 -50.15 -10.74
C THR A 635 -0.05 -49.36 -12.03
N ASN A 636 0.77 -48.31 -12.03
CA ASN A 636 0.81 -47.37 -13.15
C ASN A 636 1.77 -47.79 -14.26
N ALA A 637 2.89 -48.46 -13.92
CA ALA A 637 3.87 -48.88 -14.91
C ALA A 637 3.70 -50.35 -15.36
N LEU A 638 3.27 -51.25 -14.45
CA LEU A 638 3.07 -52.68 -14.77
C LEU A 638 1.61 -53.07 -15.01
N GLY A 639 0.64 -52.25 -14.58
CA GLY A 639 -0.79 -52.56 -14.71
C GLY A 639 -1.29 -53.69 -13.80
N ASP A 640 -0.52 -54.07 -12.78
CA ASP A 640 -0.87 -55.16 -11.86
C ASP A 640 -1.24 -54.62 -10.48
N TYR A 641 -2.49 -54.86 -10.09
CA TYR A 641 -3.05 -54.37 -8.83
C TYR A 641 -2.94 -55.39 -7.68
N THR A 642 -2.52 -56.63 -7.97
CA THR A 642 -2.51 -57.76 -7.04
C THR A 642 -1.13 -58.10 -6.50
N ILE A 643 -0.05 -57.90 -7.27
CA ILE A 643 1.33 -58.20 -6.83
C ILE A 643 1.67 -57.48 -5.53
N SER A 644 1.38 -56.18 -5.45
CA SER A 644 1.61 -55.38 -4.23
C SER A 644 0.86 -55.94 -3.03
N LEU A 645 -0.35 -56.48 -3.21
CA LEU A 645 -1.12 -57.09 -2.13
C LEU A 645 -0.52 -58.42 -1.68
N THR A 646 -0.11 -59.27 -2.64
CA THR A 646 0.44 -60.59 -2.31
C THR A 646 1.82 -60.50 -1.66
N ASP A 647 2.61 -59.48 -2.02
CA ASP A 647 3.95 -59.28 -1.47
C ASP A 647 3.91 -58.57 -0.11
N LEU A 648 3.03 -57.57 0.06
CA LEU A 648 3.05 -56.68 1.22
C LEU A 648 2.13 -57.10 2.37
N ILE A 649 0.99 -57.75 2.13
CA ILE A 649 0.07 -58.19 3.21
C ILE A 649 0.76 -59.19 4.17
N PRO A 650 1.55 -60.17 3.71
CA PRO A 650 2.26 -61.08 4.61
C PRO A 650 3.31 -60.39 5.49
N GLU A 651 3.89 -59.28 5.02
CA GLU A 651 4.91 -58.51 5.74
C GLU A 651 4.33 -57.62 6.88
N ILE A 652 2.99 -57.55 7.02
CA ILE A 652 2.35 -56.81 8.11
C ILE A 652 2.72 -57.45 9.45
N ALA A 653 3.62 -56.80 10.19
CA ALA A 653 4.03 -57.22 11.52
C ALA A 653 2.95 -56.83 12.54
N LEU A 654 2.40 -57.81 13.26
CA LEU A 654 1.34 -57.60 14.26
C LEU A 654 1.88 -57.18 15.65
N ALA A 655 3.20 -57.21 15.83
CA ALA A 655 3.86 -57.09 17.14
C ALA A 655 4.74 -55.83 17.29
N THR A 656 4.88 -55.01 16.25
CA THR A 656 5.70 -53.79 16.23
C THR A 656 4.83 -52.58 15.91
N ASP A 657 5.12 -51.41 16.50
CA ASP A 657 4.46 -50.11 16.29
C ASP A 657 4.50 -49.58 14.82
N ASP A 658 5.03 -50.36 13.87
CA ASP A 658 5.03 -50.05 12.44
C ASP A 658 3.64 -50.22 11.80
N LEU A 659 2.69 -49.37 12.24
CA LEU A 659 1.32 -49.25 11.71
C LEU A 659 1.28 -48.75 10.24
N HIS A 660 2.40 -48.23 9.74
CA HIS A 660 2.46 -47.54 8.45
C HIS A 660 2.10 -48.44 7.25
N LEU A 661 2.66 -49.66 7.20
CA LEU A 661 2.43 -50.58 6.09
C LEU A 661 0.95 -51.01 6.00
N GLY A 662 0.37 -51.43 7.13
CA GLY A 662 -1.02 -51.88 7.17
C GLY A 662 -2.00 -50.77 6.78
N ASN A 663 -1.75 -49.53 7.24
CA ASN A 663 -2.56 -48.37 6.85
C ASN A 663 -2.42 -48.04 5.36
N CYS A 664 -1.20 -48.07 4.80
CA CYS A 664 -0.98 -47.85 3.37
C CYS A 664 -1.69 -48.91 2.51
N VAL A 665 -1.66 -50.17 2.92
CA VAL A 665 -2.35 -51.26 2.23
C VAL A 665 -3.88 -51.08 2.29
N LEU A 666 -4.44 -50.68 3.43
CA LEU A 666 -5.88 -50.42 3.57
C LEU A 666 -6.34 -49.26 2.67
N VAL A 667 -5.58 -48.16 2.63
CA VAL A 667 -5.87 -47.02 1.73
C VAL A 667 -5.75 -47.42 0.26
N TYR A 668 -4.74 -48.22 -0.09
CA TYR A 668 -4.57 -48.76 -1.44
C TYR A 668 -5.75 -49.64 -1.86
N ILE A 669 -6.16 -50.60 -1.01
CA ILE A 669 -7.34 -51.45 -1.26
C ILE A 669 -8.60 -50.60 -1.42
N SER A 670 -8.82 -49.62 -0.53
CA SER A 670 -9.95 -48.70 -0.62
C SER A 670 -9.96 -47.93 -1.94
N SER A 671 -8.80 -47.42 -2.37
CA SER A 671 -8.65 -46.69 -3.63
C SER A 671 -9.00 -47.58 -4.83
N CYS A 672 -8.45 -48.80 -4.89
CA CYS A 672 -8.76 -49.75 -5.95
C CYS A 672 -10.25 -50.14 -5.98
N LEU A 673 -10.87 -50.37 -4.81
CA LEU A 673 -12.29 -50.74 -4.71
C LEU A 673 -13.24 -49.58 -5.03
N ALA A 674 -12.83 -48.34 -4.79
CA ALA A 674 -13.53 -47.13 -5.19
C ALA A 674 -13.28 -46.72 -6.67
N GLY A 675 -12.47 -47.50 -7.41
CA GLY A 675 -12.13 -47.20 -8.81
C GLY A 675 -11.15 -46.04 -8.99
N ARG A 676 -10.43 -45.64 -7.94
CA ARG A 676 -9.44 -44.55 -7.95
C ARG A 676 -8.02 -45.10 -8.09
N GLY A 677 -7.17 -44.35 -8.77
CA GLY A 677 -5.74 -44.63 -8.84
C GLY A 677 -5.05 -44.29 -7.52
N TYR A 678 -4.01 -45.06 -7.17
CA TYR A 678 -3.21 -44.81 -5.96
C TYR A 678 -1.85 -44.20 -6.32
N PRO A 679 -1.35 -43.20 -5.57
CA PRO A 679 -2.00 -42.50 -4.46
C PRO A 679 -2.97 -41.37 -4.93
N SER A 680 -2.90 -40.99 -6.20
CA SER A 680 -3.74 -39.96 -6.81
C SER A 680 -4.00 -40.28 -8.28
N GLY A 681 -5.17 -39.91 -8.80
CA GLY A 681 -5.62 -40.18 -10.17
C GLY A 681 -6.80 -41.15 -10.21
N ASP A 682 -7.23 -41.51 -11.42
CA ASP A 682 -8.35 -42.43 -11.67
C ASP A 682 -7.89 -43.64 -12.47
N ILE A 683 -8.48 -44.81 -12.19
CA ILE A 683 -8.29 -46.00 -13.01
C ILE A 683 -9.11 -45.81 -14.30
N THR A 684 -8.58 -46.28 -15.43
CA THR A 684 -9.31 -46.18 -16.71
C THR A 684 -10.67 -46.88 -16.60
N PRO A 685 -11.77 -46.27 -17.11
CA PRO A 685 -13.13 -46.74 -16.84
C PRO A 685 -13.40 -48.18 -17.32
N GLU A 686 -12.63 -48.64 -18.31
CA GLU A 686 -12.69 -50.01 -18.83
C GLU A 686 -12.05 -51.05 -17.88
N ALA A 687 -11.04 -50.66 -17.11
CA ALA A 687 -10.30 -51.53 -16.20
C ALA A 687 -10.88 -51.57 -14.77
N ILE A 688 -11.74 -50.62 -14.40
CA ILE A 688 -12.39 -50.56 -13.08
C ILE A 688 -13.05 -51.89 -12.67
N PRO A 689 -13.95 -52.51 -13.48
CA PRO A 689 -14.64 -53.72 -13.05
C PRO A 689 -13.68 -54.92 -12.89
N THR A 690 -12.65 -55.01 -13.73
CA THR A 690 -11.63 -56.07 -13.64
C THR A 690 -10.76 -55.89 -12.39
N VAL A 691 -10.32 -54.67 -12.09
CA VAL A 691 -9.50 -54.37 -10.91
C VAL A 691 -10.27 -54.67 -9.62
N LYS A 692 -11.52 -54.20 -9.50
CA LYS A 692 -12.35 -54.47 -8.31
C LYS A 692 -12.53 -55.97 -8.08
N HIS A 693 -12.82 -56.72 -9.15
CA HIS A 693 -12.97 -58.17 -9.07
C HIS A 693 -11.65 -58.87 -8.70
N GLU A 694 -10.52 -58.48 -9.28
CA GLU A 694 -9.21 -59.06 -8.98
C GLU A 694 -8.74 -58.80 -7.56
N VAL A 695 -8.94 -57.57 -7.05
CA VAL A 695 -8.59 -57.21 -5.67
C VAL A 695 -9.46 -57.97 -4.67
N LEU A 696 -10.78 -58.04 -4.86
CA LEU A 696 -11.66 -58.82 -3.98
C LEU A 696 -11.39 -60.32 -4.06
N ARG A 697 -11.12 -60.84 -5.27
CA ARG A 697 -10.72 -62.23 -5.45
C ARG A 697 -9.42 -62.51 -4.70
N CYS A 698 -8.46 -61.60 -4.74
CA CYS A 698 -7.19 -61.69 -4.00
C CYS A 698 -7.41 -61.73 -2.48
N LEU A 699 -8.31 -60.90 -1.95
CA LEU A 699 -8.63 -60.88 -0.52
C LEU A 699 -9.36 -62.15 -0.05
N THR A 700 -10.16 -62.76 -0.93
CA THR A 700 -10.97 -63.95 -0.64
C THR A 700 -10.36 -65.28 -1.12
N VAL A 701 -9.05 -65.31 -1.43
CA VAL A 701 -8.36 -66.57 -1.77
C VAL A 701 -8.28 -67.47 -0.54
N ILE A 702 -8.47 -68.78 -0.72
CA ILE A 702 -8.46 -69.76 0.38
C ILE A 702 -7.04 -69.97 0.94
N HIS A 703 -6.01 -69.98 0.09
CA HIS A 703 -4.60 -70.22 0.47
C HIS A 703 -3.66 -69.19 -0.16
N SER A 704 -2.54 -68.88 0.49
CA SER A 704 -1.51 -67.99 -0.08
C SER A 704 -0.68 -68.69 -1.17
N LYS A 705 0.11 -67.92 -1.93
CA LYS A 705 0.95 -68.48 -3.02
C LYS A 705 2.00 -69.50 -2.53
N ASN A 706 2.42 -69.39 -1.25
CA ASN A 706 3.43 -70.24 -0.60
C ASN A 706 2.87 -70.84 0.72
N ALA A 707 1.70 -71.49 0.65
CA ALA A 707 0.95 -71.94 1.81
C ALA A 707 1.67 -73.04 2.64
N PRO A 708 1.88 -72.84 3.96
CA PRO A 708 2.25 -73.92 4.87
C PRO A 708 1.05 -74.84 5.18
N GLU A 709 1.29 -76.09 5.58
CA GLU A 709 0.22 -77.11 5.83
C GLU A 709 -0.79 -76.71 6.93
N ASN A 710 -0.45 -75.72 7.79
CA ASN A 710 -1.29 -75.23 8.88
C ASN A 710 -1.99 -73.88 8.58
N GLU A 711 -2.03 -73.42 7.33
CA GLU A 711 -2.67 -72.15 6.97
C GLU A 711 -4.21 -72.23 7.05
N LEU A 712 -4.84 -71.26 7.73
CA LEU A 712 -6.30 -71.14 7.80
C LEU A 712 -6.86 -70.49 6.54
N SER A 713 -8.07 -70.89 6.11
CA SER A 713 -8.77 -70.31 4.96
C SER A 713 -8.86 -68.79 5.04
N TYR A 714 -8.64 -68.10 3.91
CA TYR A 714 -8.69 -66.63 3.79
C TYR A 714 -7.54 -65.89 4.50
N PRO A 715 -6.26 -66.23 4.21
CA PRO A 715 -5.11 -65.71 4.95
C PRO A 715 -4.95 -64.19 4.85
N TYR A 716 -5.17 -63.59 3.67
CA TYR A 716 -5.02 -62.14 3.48
C TYR A 716 -6.09 -61.33 4.23
N LEU A 717 -7.36 -61.73 4.13
CA LEU A 717 -8.46 -61.09 4.86
C LEU A 717 -8.32 -61.29 6.38
N ARG A 718 -7.92 -62.48 6.84
CA ARG A 718 -7.64 -62.72 8.26
C ARG A 718 -6.52 -61.84 8.77
N LYS A 719 -5.44 -61.67 8.01
CA LYS A 719 -4.30 -60.83 8.39
C LYS A 719 -4.68 -59.35 8.50
N LEU A 720 -5.52 -58.84 7.60
CA LEU A 720 -6.06 -57.47 7.67
C LEU A 720 -7.01 -57.27 8.86
N LEU A 721 -7.90 -58.24 9.11
CA LEU A 721 -8.81 -58.18 10.26
C LEU A 721 -8.07 -58.30 11.61
N GLN A 722 -6.97 -59.04 11.66
CA GLN A 722 -6.07 -59.09 12.82
C GLN A 722 -5.28 -57.80 13.02
N PHE A 723 -4.98 -57.07 11.94
CA PHE A 723 -4.31 -55.77 11.98
C PHE A 723 -5.27 -54.67 12.47
N ASP A 724 -6.36 -54.43 11.76
CA ASP A 724 -7.43 -53.52 12.18
C ASP A 724 -8.79 -54.01 11.65
N THR A 725 -9.57 -54.59 12.56
CA THR A 725 -10.91 -55.09 12.23
C THR A 725 -11.86 -53.98 11.77
N ARG A 726 -11.81 -52.79 12.39
CA ARG A 726 -12.77 -51.71 12.13
C ARG A 726 -12.50 -51.08 10.79
N GLU A 727 -11.25 -50.69 10.52
CA GLU A 727 -10.89 -50.04 9.26
C GLU A 727 -11.01 -51.01 8.07
N THR A 728 -10.71 -52.30 8.27
CA THR A 728 -10.97 -53.31 7.22
C THR A 728 -12.45 -53.43 6.89
N LEU A 729 -13.34 -53.43 7.89
CA LEU A 729 -14.80 -53.44 7.68
C LEU A 729 -15.29 -52.15 7.01
N ASN A 730 -14.74 -50.99 7.36
CA ASN A 730 -15.04 -49.72 6.71
C ASN A 730 -14.67 -49.74 5.21
N VAL A 731 -13.48 -50.25 4.86
CA VAL A 731 -13.05 -50.38 3.46
C VAL A 731 -14.00 -51.28 2.66
N ILE A 732 -14.46 -52.38 3.26
CA ILE A 732 -15.46 -53.26 2.65
C ILE A 732 -16.82 -52.55 2.52
N SER A 733 -17.24 -51.79 3.53
CA SER A 733 -18.47 -51.00 3.48
C SER A 733 -18.47 -49.98 2.34
N LEU A 734 -17.36 -49.27 2.17
CA LEU A 734 -17.19 -48.31 1.07
C LEU A 734 -17.23 -49.02 -0.29
N ALA A 735 -16.60 -50.20 -0.40
CA ALA A 735 -16.68 -51.01 -1.60
C ALA A 735 -18.12 -51.46 -1.91
N PHE A 736 -18.94 -51.73 -0.90
CA PHE A 736 -20.33 -52.09 -1.09
C PHE A 736 -21.18 -50.95 -1.63
N GLN A 737 -20.87 -49.67 -1.36
CA GLN A 737 -21.67 -48.55 -1.88
C GLN A 737 -21.51 -48.32 -3.40
N GLU A 738 -20.53 -48.97 -4.04
CA GLU A 738 -20.25 -48.83 -5.47
C GLU A 738 -21.32 -49.48 -6.36
N LYS A 739 -21.55 -48.88 -7.53
CA LYS A 739 -22.66 -49.24 -8.44
C LYS A 739 -22.61 -50.70 -8.92
N GLU A 740 -21.43 -51.30 -9.07
CA GLU A 740 -21.30 -52.68 -9.55
C GLU A 740 -21.83 -53.71 -8.53
N PHE A 741 -21.78 -53.39 -7.23
CA PHE A 741 -22.24 -54.28 -6.17
C PHE A 741 -23.76 -54.21 -5.95
N ASN A 742 -24.45 -53.22 -6.53
CA ASN A 742 -25.92 -53.12 -6.49
C ASN A 742 -26.63 -54.00 -7.54
N THR A 743 -25.86 -54.71 -8.39
CA THR A 743 -26.41 -55.67 -9.35
C THR A 743 -26.77 -57.00 -8.67
N GLU A 744 -27.60 -57.86 -9.29
CA GLU A 744 -27.98 -59.16 -8.71
C GLU A 744 -26.76 -60.05 -8.38
N LEU A 745 -25.73 -60.03 -9.24
CA LEU A 745 -24.46 -60.71 -8.99
C LEU A 745 -23.66 -60.04 -7.86
N GLY A 746 -23.72 -58.71 -7.76
CA GLY A 746 -23.12 -57.93 -6.70
C GLY A 746 -23.70 -58.24 -5.32
N LEU A 747 -25.03 -58.33 -5.21
CA LEU A 747 -25.73 -58.71 -3.97
C LEU A 747 -25.34 -60.12 -3.50
N SER A 748 -25.19 -61.07 -4.43
CA SER A 748 -24.68 -62.41 -4.14
C SER A 748 -23.23 -62.38 -3.63
N GLN A 749 -22.37 -61.52 -4.20
CA GLN A 749 -21.01 -61.32 -3.72
C GLN A 749 -20.95 -60.67 -2.33
N ARG A 750 -21.82 -59.70 -2.03
CA ARG A 750 -21.94 -59.11 -0.68
C ARG A 750 -22.33 -60.16 0.34
N GLN A 751 -23.36 -60.95 0.05
CA GLN A 751 -23.80 -62.05 0.92
C GLN A 751 -22.68 -63.07 1.13
N ARG A 752 -21.92 -63.40 0.09
CA ARG A 752 -20.76 -64.28 0.18
C ARG A 752 -19.67 -63.71 1.10
N ILE A 753 -19.34 -62.43 0.98
CA ILE A 753 -18.34 -61.77 1.84
C ILE A 753 -18.82 -61.73 3.30
N ILE A 754 -20.09 -61.42 3.55
CA ILE A 754 -20.67 -61.44 4.91
C ILE A 754 -20.63 -62.84 5.51
N ASN A 755 -20.95 -63.88 4.72
CA ASN A 755 -20.83 -65.27 5.18
C ASN A 755 -19.37 -65.63 5.51
N ILE A 756 -18.40 -65.19 4.71
CA ILE A 756 -16.96 -65.37 4.98
C ILE A 756 -16.56 -64.63 6.26
N LEU A 757 -17.05 -63.40 6.49
CA LEU A 757 -16.78 -62.66 7.73
C LEU A 757 -17.37 -63.37 8.94
N LEU A 758 -18.59 -63.90 8.85
CA LEU A 758 -19.21 -64.70 9.92
C LEU A 758 -18.47 -66.04 10.17
N GLU A 759 -17.85 -66.63 9.15
CA GLU A 759 -16.99 -67.81 9.29
C GLU A 759 -15.65 -67.48 9.98
N ILE A 760 -15.13 -66.26 9.77
CA ILE A 760 -13.90 -65.78 10.42
C ILE A 760 -14.15 -65.41 11.88
N PHE A 761 -15.25 -64.70 12.17
CA PHE A 761 -15.62 -64.23 13.51
C PHE A 761 -16.38 -65.29 14.31
N THR A 762 -15.63 -66.27 14.84
CA THR A 762 -16.17 -67.25 15.79
C THR A 762 -15.95 -66.79 17.24
N PRO A 763 -16.91 -67.05 18.16
CA PRO A 763 -16.83 -66.58 19.55
C PRO A 763 -15.68 -67.21 20.35
N GLU A 764 -15.08 -68.29 19.84
CA GLU A 764 -13.95 -68.98 20.47
C GLU A 764 -12.59 -68.32 20.16
N GLN A 765 -12.50 -67.51 19.08
CA GLN A 765 -11.24 -66.97 18.56
C GLN A 765 -11.18 -65.44 18.54
N THR A 766 -12.29 -64.74 18.81
CA THR A 766 -12.39 -63.29 18.61
C THR A 766 -12.93 -62.57 19.85
N SER A 767 -12.47 -61.33 20.03
CA SER A 767 -12.90 -60.50 21.16
C SER A 767 -14.32 -59.97 20.94
N TRP A 768 -15.06 -59.76 22.04
CA TRP A 768 -16.42 -59.20 21.99
C TRP A 768 -16.48 -57.80 21.34
N SER A 769 -15.39 -57.04 21.35
CA SER A 769 -15.28 -55.75 20.66
C SER A 769 -15.22 -55.90 19.14
N GLN A 770 -14.53 -56.91 18.63
CA GLN A 770 -14.49 -57.25 17.20
C GLN A 770 -15.83 -57.81 16.71
N ILE A 771 -16.49 -58.63 17.53
CA ILE A 771 -17.85 -59.13 17.25
C ILE A 771 -18.85 -57.96 17.27
N GLY A 772 -18.72 -57.02 18.21
CA GLY A 772 -19.52 -55.80 18.24
C GLY A 772 -19.35 -54.93 16.99
N ALA A 773 -18.11 -54.74 16.52
CA ALA A 773 -17.84 -54.01 15.28
C ALA A 773 -18.46 -54.68 14.04
N LEU A 774 -18.43 -56.01 13.96
CA LEU A 774 -19.10 -56.77 12.89
C LEU A 774 -20.62 -56.62 12.95
N LEU A 775 -21.22 -56.71 14.14
CA LEU A 775 -22.68 -56.56 14.31
C LEU A 775 -23.14 -55.14 13.97
N ASN A 776 -22.36 -54.13 14.31
CA ASN A 776 -22.61 -52.74 13.91
C ASN A 776 -22.54 -52.58 12.39
N PHE A 777 -21.53 -53.16 11.74
CA PHE A 777 -21.42 -53.19 10.28
C PHE A 777 -22.63 -53.87 9.62
N ILE A 778 -23.06 -55.03 10.14
CA ILE A 778 -24.24 -55.73 9.62
C ILE A 778 -25.52 -54.90 9.83
N ALA A 779 -25.67 -54.26 10.99
CA ALA A 779 -26.81 -53.39 11.30
C ALA A 779 -26.92 -52.22 10.30
N GLN A 780 -25.80 -51.59 9.95
CA GLN A 780 -25.73 -50.52 8.96
C GLN A 780 -26.15 -50.99 7.56
N GLN A 781 -25.68 -52.17 7.15
CA GLN A 781 -26.02 -52.77 5.86
C GLN A 781 -27.50 -53.19 5.76
N ILE A 782 -28.13 -53.50 6.89
CA ILE A 782 -29.58 -53.76 6.98
C ILE A 782 -30.36 -52.44 6.93
N ALA A 783 -29.94 -51.42 7.69
CA ALA A 783 -30.60 -50.11 7.76
C ALA A 783 -30.60 -49.37 6.40
N SER A 784 -29.53 -49.53 5.60
CA SER A 784 -29.43 -48.99 4.23
C SER A 784 -30.28 -49.75 3.19
N ARG A 785 -30.98 -50.83 3.59
CA ARG A 785 -31.75 -51.76 2.72
C ARG A 785 -30.89 -52.48 1.67
N GLU A 786 -29.59 -52.61 1.92
CA GLU A 786 -28.63 -53.22 0.99
C GLU A 786 -28.53 -54.75 1.13
N LEU A 787 -29.14 -55.32 2.17
CA LEU A 787 -29.29 -56.76 2.40
C LEU A 787 -30.76 -57.15 2.47
N PRO A 788 -31.14 -58.35 1.99
CA PRO A 788 -32.47 -58.91 2.23
C PRO A 788 -32.69 -59.13 3.74
N GLU A 789 -33.90 -58.82 4.22
CA GLU A 789 -34.31 -58.98 5.62
C GLU A 789 -34.16 -60.45 6.06
N ASN A 790 -33.01 -60.78 6.65
CA ASN A 790 -32.79 -62.06 7.28
C ASN A 790 -33.14 -61.91 8.77
N GLU A 791 -34.34 -62.33 9.14
CA GLU A 791 -34.89 -62.21 10.51
C GLU A 791 -33.91 -62.72 11.57
N LEU A 792 -33.15 -63.78 11.28
CA LEU A 792 -32.17 -64.38 12.19
C LEU A 792 -30.95 -63.49 12.48
N LEU A 793 -30.53 -62.66 11.52
CA LEU A 793 -29.43 -61.72 11.72
C LEU A 793 -29.92 -60.48 12.48
N LEU A 794 -31.14 -60.02 12.16
CA LEU A 794 -31.76 -58.90 12.85
C LEU A 794 -32.02 -59.21 14.33
N GLU A 795 -32.50 -60.42 14.66
CA GLU A 795 -32.66 -60.86 16.05
C GLU A 795 -31.35 -60.83 16.85
N LYS A 796 -30.24 -61.25 16.24
CA LYS A 796 -28.91 -61.21 16.89
C LYS A 796 -28.42 -59.78 17.13
N VAL A 797 -28.66 -58.88 16.19
CA VAL A 797 -28.34 -57.45 16.32
C VAL A 797 -29.20 -56.79 17.40
N ILE A 798 -30.52 -57.04 17.40
CA ILE A 798 -31.44 -56.51 18.42
C ILE A 798 -31.08 -57.01 19.81
N ALA A 799 -30.74 -58.30 19.95
CA ALA A 799 -30.29 -58.87 21.22
C ALA A 799 -29.02 -58.18 21.73
N TYR A 800 -28.08 -57.82 20.84
CA TYR A 800 -26.87 -57.08 21.22
C TYR A 800 -27.17 -55.63 21.62
N LEU A 801 -28.04 -54.94 20.88
CA LEU A 801 -28.39 -53.54 21.14
C LEU A 801 -29.24 -53.34 22.41
N THR A 802 -30.04 -54.34 22.80
CA THR A 802 -30.94 -54.28 23.96
C THR A 802 -30.41 -54.97 25.22
N ALA A 803 -29.29 -55.71 25.12
CA ALA A 803 -28.69 -56.39 26.27
C ALA A 803 -28.26 -55.42 27.38
N PRO A 804 -28.54 -55.71 28.66
CA PRO A 804 -28.09 -54.89 29.77
C PRO A 804 -26.57 -54.83 29.82
N THR A 805 -26.01 -53.62 29.93
CA THR A 805 -24.57 -53.39 29.99
C THR A 805 -24.05 -53.55 31.41
N ASP A 806 -23.83 -54.79 31.84
CA ASP A 806 -23.23 -55.10 33.14
C ASP A 806 -21.72 -54.82 33.19
N ILE A 807 -21.06 -54.65 32.03
CA ILE A 807 -19.64 -54.31 31.88
C ILE A 807 -19.56 -52.90 31.25
N PRO A 808 -18.75 -51.97 31.77
CA PRO A 808 -18.61 -50.64 31.17
C PRO A 808 -17.95 -50.76 29.79
N LEU A 809 -18.74 -50.49 28.74
CA LEU A 809 -18.24 -50.35 27.37
C LEU A 809 -17.27 -49.18 27.27
N SER A 810 -16.31 -49.25 26.34
CA SER A 810 -15.53 -48.07 26.02
C SER A 810 -16.42 -46.98 25.41
N ARG A 811 -16.02 -45.70 25.56
CA ARG A 811 -16.77 -44.56 25.01
C ARG A 811 -17.13 -44.74 23.53
N ARG A 812 -16.20 -45.28 22.73
CA ARG A 812 -16.40 -45.49 21.29
C ARG A 812 -17.41 -46.60 21.01
N GLU A 813 -17.34 -47.71 21.76
CA GLU A 813 -18.31 -48.82 21.63
C GLU A 813 -19.72 -48.41 22.06
N HIS A 814 -19.84 -47.61 23.12
CA HIS A 814 -21.13 -47.08 23.57
C HIS A 814 -21.73 -46.13 22.52
N PHE A 815 -20.93 -45.25 21.93
CA PHE A 815 -21.36 -44.37 20.83
C PHE A 815 -21.76 -45.14 19.56
N GLU A 816 -20.93 -46.10 19.10
CA GLU A 816 -21.23 -46.91 17.92
C GLU A 816 -22.53 -47.73 18.11
N ARG A 817 -22.76 -48.24 19.32
CA ARG A 817 -24.00 -48.94 19.70
C ARG A 817 -25.21 -48.00 19.72
N GLU A 818 -25.05 -46.78 20.22
CA GLU A 818 -26.13 -45.80 20.28
C GLU A 818 -26.52 -45.29 18.88
N GLN A 819 -25.52 -45.05 18.02
CA GLN A 819 -25.74 -44.63 16.64
C GLN A 819 -26.40 -45.71 15.80
N THR A 820 -25.96 -46.97 15.91
CA THR A 820 -26.60 -48.09 15.21
C THR A 820 -28.04 -48.31 15.66
N TRP A 821 -28.33 -48.09 16.95
CA TRP A 821 -29.70 -48.11 17.46
C TRP A 821 -30.55 -46.99 16.85
N LEU A 822 -30.03 -45.76 16.78
CA LEU A 822 -30.72 -44.64 16.13
C LEU A 822 -30.97 -44.89 14.64
N GLU A 823 -29.99 -45.41 13.90
CA GLU A 823 -30.12 -45.72 12.47
C GLU A 823 -31.21 -46.76 12.21
N LEU A 824 -31.29 -47.83 13.03
CA LEU A 824 -32.36 -48.83 12.94
C LEU A 824 -33.74 -48.30 13.36
N LEU A 825 -33.80 -47.32 14.27
CA LEU A 825 -35.05 -46.64 14.65
C LEU A 825 -35.54 -45.73 13.52
N CYS A 826 -34.64 -44.98 12.89
CA CYS A 826 -34.95 -44.09 11.76
C CYS A 826 -35.36 -44.87 10.49
N SER A 827 -34.88 -46.12 10.32
CA SER A 827 -35.26 -46.99 9.20
C SER A 827 -36.54 -47.80 9.42
N ASN A 828 -37.27 -47.56 10.52
CA ASN A 828 -38.49 -48.26 10.96
C ASN A 828 -38.32 -49.77 11.21
N CYS A 829 -37.09 -50.26 11.38
CA CYS A 829 -36.82 -51.68 11.64
C CYS A 829 -37.24 -52.13 13.04
N LEU A 830 -37.52 -51.18 13.94
CA LEU A 830 -37.81 -51.40 15.36
C LEU A 830 -39.24 -51.01 15.80
N ASP A 831 -40.14 -50.70 14.86
CA ASP A 831 -41.53 -50.28 15.14
C ASP A 831 -42.39 -51.36 15.83
N HIS A 832 -41.91 -52.60 15.85
CA HIS A 832 -42.55 -53.73 16.55
C HIS A 832 -42.44 -53.63 18.08
N ILE A 833 -41.60 -52.73 18.61
CA ILE A 833 -41.41 -52.52 20.06
C ILE A 833 -42.03 -51.17 20.48
N PRO A 834 -42.84 -51.12 21.57
CA PRO A 834 -43.44 -49.87 22.03
C PRO A 834 -42.40 -48.80 22.42
N THR A 835 -42.67 -47.53 22.06
CA THR A 835 -41.77 -46.39 22.30
C THR A 835 -41.46 -46.17 23.79
N GLN A 836 -42.40 -46.46 24.70
CA GLN A 836 -42.17 -46.35 26.15
C GLN A 836 -41.19 -47.41 26.67
N THR A 837 -41.32 -48.66 26.21
CA THR A 837 -40.39 -49.74 26.58
C THR A 837 -38.98 -49.46 26.04
N LEU A 838 -38.86 -48.88 24.83
CA LEU A 838 -37.56 -48.47 24.28
C LEU A 838 -36.92 -47.34 25.09
N LEU A 839 -37.71 -46.37 25.56
CA LEU A 839 -37.23 -45.28 26.44
C LEU A 839 -36.70 -45.83 27.77
N ASP A 840 -37.39 -46.79 28.38
CA ASP A 840 -36.94 -47.41 29.63
C ASP A 840 -35.63 -48.20 29.45
N ILE A 841 -35.50 -48.95 28.35
CA ILE A 841 -34.27 -49.69 28.04
C ILE A 841 -33.12 -48.73 27.72
N ALA A 842 -33.38 -47.62 27.01
CA ALA A 842 -32.37 -46.60 26.71
C ALA A 842 -31.86 -45.91 27.98
N ARG A 843 -32.76 -45.61 28.94
CA ARG A 843 -32.39 -45.04 30.25
C ARG A 843 -31.56 -46.01 31.09
N GLN A 844 -31.94 -47.29 31.11
CA GLN A 844 -31.20 -48.34 31.82
C GLN A 844 -29.78 -48.52 31.27
N ASN A 845 -29.61 -48.41 29.94
CA ASN A 845 -28.30 -48.52 29.27
C ASN A 845 -27.56 -47.19 29.11
N ARG A 846 -28.06 -46.09 29.70
CA ARG A 846 -27.48 -44.73 29.62
C ARG A 846 -27.29 -44.22 28.18
N CYS A 847 -28.14 -44.63 27.25
CA CYS A 847 -28.16 -44.16 25.86
C CYS A 847 -29.05 -42.90 25.75
N TYR A 848 -28.47 -41.74 26.06
CA TYR A 848 -29.20 -40.47 26.16
C TYR A 848 -29.60 -39.84 24.82
N GLN A 849 -28.93 -40.15 23.70
CA GLN A 849 -29.32 -39.71 22.35
C GLN A 849 -30.56 -40.48 21.87
N VAL A 850 -30.59 -41.79 22.11
CA VAL A 850 -31.78 -42.61 21.84
C VAL A 850 -32.94 -42.13 22.72
N ALA A 851 -32.69 -41.85 24.00
CA ALA A 851 -33.70 -41.31 24.90
C ALA A 851 -34.23 -39.94 24.46
N GLU A 852 -33.37 -39.04 23.96
CA GLU A 852 -33.77 -37.75 23.39
C GLU A 852 -34.71 -37.92 22.20
N HIS A 853 -34.34 -38.76 21.22
CA HIS A 853 -35.18 -39.02 20.05
C HIS A 853 -36.55 -39.61 20.45
N MET A 854 -36.59 -40.47 21.47
CA MET A 854 -37.85 -40.99 22.03
C MET A 854 -38.66 -39.92 22.76
N LEU A 855 -38.02 -39.03 23.53
CA LEU A 855 -38.70 -37.92 24.24
C LEU A 855 -39.27 -36.88 23.28
N GLU A 856 -38.59 -36.62 22.15
CA GLU A 856 -39.11 -35.78 21.08
C GLU A 856 -40.35 -36.39 20.43
N ARG A 857 -40.36 -37.70 20.16
CA ARG A 857 -41.56 -38.42 19.65
C ARG A 857 -42.72 -38.42 20.66
N LEU A 858 -42.44 -38.28 21.95
CA LEU A 858 -43.42 -38.24 23.04
C LEU A 858 -43.84 -36.81 23.45
N GLU A 859 -43.30 -35.78 22.80
CA GLU A 859 -43.53 -34.34 23.09
C GLU A 859 -43.21 -33.91 24.55
N LYS A 860 -42.35 -34.65 25.25
CA LYS A 860 -41.94 -34.35 26.63
C LYS A 860 -40.62 -33.57 26.67
N TYR A 861 -40.68 -32.29 26.33
CA TYR A 861 -39.47 -31.46 26.16
C TYR A 861 -38.74 -31.10 27.46
N GLU A 862 -39.44 -31.10 28.60
CA GLU A 862 -38.87 -30.73 29.90
C GLU A 862 -37.74 -31.67 30.34
N GLU A 863 -37.84 -32.95 29.98
CA GLU A 863 -36.87 -34.00 30.35
C GLU A 863 -35.65 -34.06 29.41
N ILE A 864 -35.68 -33.37 28.26
CA ILE A 864 -34.58 -33.37 27.28
C ILE A 864 -33.36 -32.62 27.83
N PHE A 865 -33.58 -31.56 28.62
CA PHE A 865 -32.48 -30.80 29.24
C PHE A 865 -31.61 -31.70 30.13
N ASP A 866 -32.23 -32.66 30.82
CA ASP A 866 -31.54 -33.62 31.67
C ASP A 866 -30.73 -34.65 30.86
N CYS A 867 -31.16 -35.01 29.64
CA CYS A 867 -30.39 -35.88 28.75
C CYS A 867 -29.01 -35.29 28.43
N TYR A 868 -28.92 -33.97 28.23
CA TYR A 868 -27.65 -33.28 28.00
C TYR A 868 -26.84 -33.07 29.29
N LEU A 869 -27.49 -32.80 30.42
CA LEU A 869 -26.80 -32.63 31.71
C LEU A 869 -26.22 -33.94 32.24
N LEU A 870 -26.92 -35.07 32.07
CA LEU A 870 -26.46 -36.36 32.58
C LEU A 870 -25.36 -36.97 31.70
N ASP A 871 -25.37 -36.70 30.40
CA ASP A 871 -24.39 -37.21 29.43
C ASP A 871 -23.05 -36.46 29.50
N GLU A 872 -22.05 -37.07 30.14
CA GLU A 872 -20.69 -36.51 30.31
C GLU A 872 -20.04 -36.03 29.00
N PHE A 873 -20.42 -36.60 27.85
CA PHE A 873 -19.80 -36.29 26.57
C PHE A 873 -20.56 -35.23 25.77
N ARG A 874 -21.87 -35.07 25.98
CA ARG A 874 -22.72 -34.10 25.27
C ARG A 874 -23.08 -32.85 26.09
N ARG A 875 -22.65 -32.74 27.35
CA ARG A 875 -22.84 -31.55 28.19
C ARG A 875 -22.48 -30.21 27.52
N LEU A 876 -21.51 -30.18 26.60
CA LEU A 876 -21.15 -28.97 25.82
C LEU A 876 -22.16 -28.65 24.70
N GLN A 877 -22.84 -29.65 24.12
CA GLN A 877 -23.88 -29.44 23.11
C GLN A 877 -25.16 -28.81 23.71
N LEU A 878 -25.26 -28.80 25.05
CA LEU A 878 -26.30 -28.08 25.77
C LEU A 878 -26.36 -26.59 25.38
N PHE A 879 -25.21 -25.94 25.17
CA PHE A 879 -25.17 -24.52 24.80
C PHE A 879 -25.77 -24.27 23.41
N SER A 880 -25.51 -25.15 22.44
CA SER A 880 -26.16 -25.09 21.12
C SER A 880 -27.67 -25.32 21.22
N TYR A 881 -28.11 -26.26 22.06
CA TYR A 881 -29.52 -26.52 22.29
C TYR A 881 -30.22 -25.29 22.90
N ILE A 882 -29.59 -24.66 23.90
CA ILE A 882 -30.12 -23.44 24.53
C ILE A 882 -30.25 -22.32 23.50
N SER A 883 -29.22 -22.06 22.70
CA SER A 883 -29.25 -20.99 21.68
C SER A 883 -30.29 -21.24 20.58
N GLN A 884 -30.45 -22.48 20.11
CA GLN A 884 -31.40 -22.81 19.05
C GLN A 884 -32.86 -22.70 19.50
N HIS A 885 -33.13 -23.02 20.77
CA HIS A 885 -34.49 -23.09 21.29
C HIS A 885 -34.84 -21.98 22.29
N ALA A 886 -33.99 -20.95 22.45
CA ALA A 886 -34.18 -19.86 23.42
C ALA A 886 -35.54 -19.13 23.29
N THR A 887 -36.11 -19.08 22.09
CA THR A 887 -37.41 -18.43 21.80
C THR A 887 -38.61 -19.35 21.96
N ASP A 888 -38.43 -20.66 22.13
CA ASP A 888 -39.53 -21.63 22.23
C ASP A 888 -40.08 -21.70 23.66
N THR A 889 -41.31 -21.22 23.84
CA THR A 889 -41.98 -21.20 25.15
C THR A 889 -42.31 -22.60 25.66
N ARG A 890 -42.43 -23.61 24.78
CA ARG A 890 -42.77 -24.99 25.18
C ARG A 890 -41.63 -25.70 25.91
N ARG A 891 -40.39 -25.27 25.65
CA ARG A 891 -39.17 -25.89 26.19
C ARG A 891 -38.69 -25.26 27.52
N GLN A 892 -39.31 -24.16 27.96
CA GLN A 892 -39.08 -23.52 29.28
C GLN A 892 -37.58 -23.31 29.64
N ILE A 893 -36.79 -22.82 28.69
CA ILE A 893 -35.33 -22.76 28.82
C ILE A 893 -34.85 -21.77 29.90
N TYR A 894 -35.47 -20.59 30.01
CA TYR A 894 -35.09 -19.59 31.01
C TYR A 894 -35.21 -20.11 32.46
N PRO A 895 -36.34 -20.72 32.88
CA PRO A 895 -36.44 -21.39 34.18
C PRO A 895 -35.38 -22.47 34.43
N LEU A 896 -35.09 -23.30 33.42
CA LEU A 896 -34.09 -24.37 33.52
C LEU A 896 -32.67 -23.80 33.65
N LEU A 897 -32.37 -22.71 32.93
CA LEU A 897 -31.10 -21.99 33.00
C LEU A 897 -30.87 -21.35 34.37
N VAL A 898 -31.90 -20.70 34.94
CA VAL A 898 -31.82 -20.10 36.29
C VAL A 898 -31.61 -21.18 37.35
N LYS A 899 -32.33 -22.31 37.25
CA LYS A 899 -32.20 -23.43 38.19
C LYS A 899 -30.81 -24.07 38.16
N ASN A 900 -30.23 -24.25 36.97
CA ASN A 900 -28.99 -24.99 36.76
C ASN A 900 -27.77 -24.10 36.46
N LEU A 901 -27.87 -22.78 36.67
CA LEU A 901 -26.83 -21.79 36.30
C LEU A 901 -25.43 -22.20 36.78
N TYR A 902 -25.34 -22.65 38.04
CA TYR A 902 -24.07 -23.04 38.65
C TYR A 902 -23.39 -24.20 37.92
N LEU A 903 -24.17 -25.25 37.59
CA LEU A 903 -23.67 -26.42 36.87
C LEU A 903 -23.23 -26.05 35.45
N ILE A 904 -23.95 -25.13 34.80
CA ILE A 904 -23.67 -24.69 33.43
C ILE A 904 -22.38 -23.86 33.37
N VAL A 905 -22.17 -22.96 34.34
CA VAL A 905 -20.92 -22.20 34.48
C VAL A 905 -19.73 -23.10 34.80
N ASP A 906 -19.94 -24.15 35.61
CA ASP A 906 -18.90 -25.15 35.89
C ASP A 906 -18.54 -26.00 34.67
N ILE A 907 -19.49 -26.27 33.76
CA ILE A 907 -19.24 -27.00 32.51
C ILE A 907 -18.38 -26.17 31.56
N ASN A 908 -18.82 -24.95 31.22
CA ASN A 908 -18.06 -24.03 30.37
C ASN A 908 -18.52 -22.58 30.59
N CYS A 909 -17.66 -21.79 31.24
CA CYS A 909 -17.96 -20.41 31.59
C CYS A 909 -18.04 -19.48 30.37
N GLU A 910 -17.17 -19.67 29.36
CA GLU A 910 -17.13 -18.83 28.16
C GLU A 910 -18.39 -18.99 27.30
N GLN A 911 -18.82 -20.24 27.09
CA GLN A 911 -20.04 -20.54 26.35
C GLN A 911 -21.29 -20.14 27.14
N ALA A 912 -21.27 -20.27 28.47
CA ALA A 912 -22.35 -19.76 29.32
C ALA A 912 -22.49 -18.23 29.19
N ALA A 913 -21.38 -17.49 29.26
CA ALA A 913 -21.37 -16.04 29.06
C ALA A 913 -21.90 -15.68 27.67
N ARG A 914 -21.45 -16.38 26.61
CA ARG A 914 -21.92 -16.16 25.24
C ARG A 914 -23.42 -16.38 25.08
N VAL A 915 -23.97 -17.45 25.65
CA VAL A 915 -25.41 -17.74 25.57
C VAL A 915 -26.23 -16.67 26.31
N VAL A 916 -25.74 -16.19 27.45
CA VAL A 916 -26.39 -15.09 28.17
C VAL A 916 -26.33 -13.79 27.37
N VAL A 917 -25.20 -13.49 26.72
CA VAL A 917 -24.98 -12.32 25.85
C VAL A 917 -25.83 -12.37 24.57
N ASP A 918 -25.96 -13.53 23.94
CA ASP A 918 -26.68 -13.64 22.66
C ASP A 918 -28.21 -13.71 22.88
N SER A 919 -28.67 -14.39 23.92
CA SER A 919 -30.09 -14.73 24.10
C SER A 919 -30.77 -14.09 25.33
N PHE A 920 -30.02 -13.69 26.37
CA PHE A 920 -30.58 -13.28 27.67
C PHE A 920 -30.00 -11.99 28.26
N MET A 921 -29.42 -11.09 27.45
CA MET A 921 -28.77 -9.85 27.91
C MET A 921 -29.59 -9.00 28.89
N ARG A 922 -30.92 -8.96 28.70
CA ARG A 922 -31.83 -8.19 29.56
C ARG A 922 -31.81 -8.66 31.02
N TYR A 923 -31.38 -9.89 31.27
CA TYR A 923 -31.31 -10.50 32.60
C TYR A 923 -29.87 -10.62 33.12
N LEU A 924 -28.88 -9.99 32.47
CA LEU A 924 -27.47 -10.07 32.87
C LEU A 924 -27.25 -9.68 34.34
N SER A 925 -27.89 -8.60 34.79
CA SER A 925 -27.82 -8.15 36.20
C SER A 925 -28.38 -9.19 37.18
N HIS A 926 -29.41 -9.94 36.79
CA HIS A 926 -29.97 -11.01 37.60
C HIS A 926 -29.01 -12.21 37.69
N PHE A 927 -28.35 -12.58 36.58
CA PHE A 927 -27.34 -13.64 36.59
C PHE A 927 -26.11 -13.29 37.42
N LEU A 928 -25.62 -12.03 37.34
CA LEU A 928 -24.51 -11.55 38.17
C LEU A 928 -24.86 -11.60 39.66
N GLN A 929 -26.09 -11.20 40.04
CA GLN A 929 -26.57 -11.29 41.42
C GLN A 929 -26.65 -12.74 41.92
N LEU A 930 -27.13 -13.67 41.09
CA LEU A 930 -27.20 -15.10 41.45
C LEU A 930 -25.80 -15.70 41.67
N LEU A 931 -24.83 -15.34 40.82
CA LEU A 931 -23.45 -15.78 40.97
C LEU A 931 -22.77 -15.15 42.20
N GLU A 932 -23.11 -13.90 42.54
CA GLU A 932 -22.60 -13.24 43.75
C GLU A 932 -23.16 -13.86 45.03
N GLN A 933 -24.44 -14.23 45.06
CA GLN A 933 -25.08 -14.89 46.21
C GLN A 933 -24.53 -16.30 46.48
N ALA A 934 -23.88 -16.92 45.51
CA ALA A 934 -23.44 -18.30 45.58
C ALA A 934 -22.22 -18.56 46.50
N ASN A 935 -21.65 -17.53 47.15
CA ASN A 935 -20.49 -17.62 48.05
C ASN A 935 -19.22 -18.25 47.43
N VAL A 936 -19.14 -18.39 46.09
CA VAL A 936 -17.96 -18.87 45.36
C VAL A 936 -17.46 -17.76 44.42
N PRO A 937 -16.61 -16.84 44.91
CA PRO A 937 -16.16 -15.67 44.14
C PRO A 937 -15.38 -16.02 42.87
N GLU A 938 -14.82 -17.23 42.78
CA GLU A 938 -14.11 -17.73 41.61
C GLU A 938 -15.02 -17.88 40.37
N ARG A 939 -16.29 -18.30 40.55
CA ARG A 939 -17.25 -18.43 39.44
C ARG A 939 -17.62 -17.06 38.87
N LEU A 940 -17.81 -16.08 39.75
CA LEU A 940 -18.07 -14.69 39.36
C LEU A 940 -16.86 -14.10 38.63
N PHE A 941 -15.64 -14.35 39.12
CA PHE A 941 -14.41 -13.90 38.48
C PHE A 941 -14.27 -14.43 37.04
N ARG A 942 -14.38 -15.75 36.84
CA ARG A 942 -14.31 -16.36 35.50
C ARG A 942 -15.41 -15.86 34.57
N PHE A 943 -16.61 -15.66 35.09
CA PHE A 943 -17.74 -15.17 34.30
C PHE A 943 -17.56 -13.72 33.85
N LEU A 944 -17.10 -12.83 34.74
CA LEU A 944 -16.75 -11.44 34.40
C LEU A 944 -15.60 -11.36 33.40
N GLU A 945 -14.59 -12.22 33.53
CA GLU A 945 -13.48 -12.33 32.57
C GLU A 945 -13.99 -12.72 31.17
N SER A 946 -14.84 -13.74 31.08
CA SER A 946 -15.43 -14.16 29.80
C SER A 946 -16.29 -13.07 29.16
N LEU A 947 -17.00 -12.25 29.94
CA LEU A 947 -17.75 -11.10 29.42
C LEU A 947 -16.84 -9.99 28.87
N LEU A 948 -15.71 -9.73 29.54
CA LEU A 948 -14.72 -8.74 29.10
C LEU A 948 -14.01 -9.17 27.81
N GLN A 949 -13.66 -10.45 27.67
CA GLN A 949 -13.11 -11.01 26.43
C GLN A 949 -14.09 -10.87 25.24
N GLN A 950 -15.39 -10.89 25.51
CA GLN A 950 -16.44 -10.68 24.51
C GLN A 950 -16.76 -9.19 24.28
N SER A 951 -15.95 -8.27 24.80
CA SER A 951 -16.09 -6.81 24.65
C SER A 951 -17.42 -6.23 25.16
N VAL A 952 -18.03 -6.87 26.15
CA VAL A 952 -19.26 -6.37 26.80
C VAL A 952 -18.92 -5.15 27.66
N GLN A 953 -19.66 -4.05 27.48
CA GLN A 953 -19.52 -2.85 28.32
C GLN A 953 -20.12 -3.13 29.71
N LEU A 954 -19.27 -3.46 30.66
CA LEU A 954 -19.64 -3.64 32.06
C LEU A 954 -19.86 -2.30 32.77
N GLU A 955 -20.72 -2.29 33.79
CA GLU A 955 -20.92 -1.13 34.64
C GLU A 955 -19.66 -0.84 35.49
N THR A 956 -19.47 0.42 35.88
CA THR A 956 -18.30 0.84 36.67
C THR A 956 -18.13 0.05 37.98
N THR A 957 -19.24 -0.38 38.59
CA THR A 957 -19.26 -1.21 39.81
C THR A 957 -18.74 -2.63 39.56
N ASP A 958 -19.07 -3.21 38.41
CA ASP A 958 -18.67 -4.57 38.04
C ASP A 958 -17.20 -4.61 37.61
N LEU A 959 -16.71 -3.55 36.96
CA LEU A 959 -15.29 -3.36 36.65
C LEU A 959 -14.43 -3.19 37.91
N GLU A 960 -14.92 -2.41 38.88
CA GLU A 960 -14.28 -2.30 40.19
C GLU A 960 -14.25 -3.64 40.93
N ARG A 961 -15.33 -4.42 40.83
CA ARG A 961 -15.41 -5.75 41.43
C ARG A 961 -14.48 -6.74 40.74
N TYR A 962 -14.38 -6.67 39.41
CA TYR A 962 -13.43 -7.43 38.64
C TYR A 962 -11.99 -7.08 39.03
N LEU A 963 -11.66 -5.80 39.20
CA LEU A 963 -10.34 -5.36 39.66
C LEU A 963 -10.00 -5.92 41.06
N GLU A 964 -10.95 -5.93 41.99
CA GLU A 964 -10.77 -6.55 43.32
C GLU A 964 -10.48 -8.06 43.22
N LEU A 965 -11.21 -8.76 42.36
CA LEU A 965 -11.02 -10.20 42.15
C LEU A 965 -9.72 -10.50 41.38
N LEU A 966 -9.36 -9.66 40.40
CA LEU A 966 -8.12 -9.77 39.62
C LEU A 966 -6.91 -9.62 40.53
N CYS A 967 -6.91 -8.65 41.44
CA CYS A 967 -5.85 -8.49 42.43
C CYS A 967 -5.71 -9.73 43.35
N HIS A 968 -6.79 -10.47 43.59
CA HIS A 968 -6.77 -11.66 44.44
C HIS A 968 -6.31 -12.93 43.69
N TYR A 969 -6.77 -13.13 42.45
CA TYR A 969 -6.54 -14.37 41.71
C TYR A 969 -5.39 -14.31 40.71
N ARG A 970 -5.13 -13.16 40.06
CA ARG A 970 -4.06 -12.97 39.06
C ARG A 970 -3.47 -11.56 39.13
N PRO A 971 -2.50 -11.32 40.02
CA PRO A 971 -1.89 -10.00 40.20
C PRO A 971 -1.04 -9.52 39.01
N GLU A 972 -0.52 -10.44 38.18
CA GLU A 972 0.33 -10.11 37.02
C GLU A 972 -0.44 -9.34 35.92
N ASP A 973 -1.70 -9.70 35.68
CA ASP A 973 -2.52 -9.15 34.59
C ASP A 973 -3.12 -7.77 34.92
N VAL A 974 -2.92 -7.28 36.15
CA VAL A 974 -3.52 -6.02 36.65
C VAL A 974 -3.02 -4.82 35.86
N ILE A 975 -1.73 -4.77 35.49
CA ILE A 975 -1.16 -3.64 34.74
C ILE A 975 -1.77 -3.56 33.34
N ASP A 976 -1.95 -4.70 32.68
CA ASP A 976 -2.50 -4.76 31.33
C ASP A 976 -3.99 -4.43 31.31
N PHE A 977 -4.73 -4.83 32.36
CA PHE A 977 -6.11 -4.39 32.57
C PHE A 977 -6.22 -2.87 32.79
N LEU A 978 -5.31 -2.27 33.58
CA LEU A 978 -5.33 -0.83 33.86
C LEU A 978 -4.92 0.02 32.66
N LYS A 979 -4.09 -0.51 31.73
CA LYS A 979 -3.72 0.16 30.47
C LYS A 979 -4.81 0.08 29.41
N SER A 980 -5.58 -1.01 29.38
CA SER A 980 -6.58 -1.29 28.35
C SER A 980 -7.95 -0.64 28.62
N ASN A 981 -8.25 -0.30 29.88
CA ASN A 981 -9.52 0.29 30.28
C ASN A 981 -9.32 1.66 30.95
N ASP A 982 -10.16 2.65 30.63
CA ASP A 982 -10.13 3.99 31.24
C ASP A 982 -11.37 4.29 32.13
N SER A 983 -12.31 3.34 32.25
CA SER A 983 -13.63 3.55 32.86
C SER A 983 -13.73 3.31 34.38
N TYR A 984 -12.60 3.14 35.08
CA TYR A 984 -12.57 2.94 36.53
C TYR A 984 -12.27 4.22 37.32
N ARG A 985 -12.72 4.28 38.58
CA ARG A 985 -12.42 5.40 39.48
C ARG A 985 -11.01 5.26 40.07
N LEU A 986 -10.10 6.17 39.71
CA LEU A 986 -8.70 6.18 40.14
C LEU A 986 -8.53 6.03 41.66
N ASP A 987 -9.32 6.76 42.46
CA ASP A 987 -9.23 6.71 43.92
C ASP A 987 -9.55 5.34 44.52
N LYS A 988 -10.52 4.62 43.93
CA LYS A 988 -10.89 3.30 44.41
C LYS A 988 -9.89 2.25 43.93
N ALA A 989 -9.41 2.35 42.68
CA ALA A 989 -8.34 1.50 42.15
C ALA A 989 -7.06 1.60 43.00
N VAL A 990 -6.62 2.81 43.36
CA VAL A 990 -5.46 3.02 44.25
C VAL A 990 -5.68 2.38 45.63
N ARG A 991 -6.87 2.53 46.23
CA ARG A 991 -7.18 1.89 47.52
C ARG A 991 -7.16 0.37 47.44
N THR A 992 -7.71 -0.20 46.38
CA THR A 992 -7.73 -1.64 46.16
C THR A 992 -6.31 -2.18 45.99
N ILE A 993 -5.52 -1.59 45.10
CA ILE A 993 -4.14 -2.03 44.84
C ILE A 993 -3.26 -1.85 46.07
N LYS A 994 -3.42 -0.76 46.82
CA LYS A 994 -2.71 -0.52 48.08
C LYS A 994 -3.05 -1.56 49.16
N ARG A 995 -4.28 -2.09 49.16
CA ARG A 995 -4.70 -3.17 50.08
C ARG A 995 -4.02 -4.51 49.77
N PHE A 996 -3.67 -4.75 48.50
CA PHE A 996 -3.01 -5.97 48.04
C PHE A 996 -1.48 -5.85 47.91
N GLU A 997 -0.89 -4.73 48.32
CA GLU A 997 0.57 -4.49 48.34
C GLU A 997 1.30 -4.66 46.99
N LEU A 998 0.61 -4.40 45.86
CA LEU A 998 1.20 -4.51 44.53
C LEU A 998 1.92 -3.21 44.12
N SER A 999 3.26 -3.24 44.03
CA SER A 999 4.09 -2.05 43.79
C SER A 999 4.07 -1.52 42.36
N ALA A 1000 4.21 -2.38 41.35
CA ALA A 1000 4.28 -1.95 39.94
C ALA A 1000 2.97 -1.34 39.39
N PRO A 1001 1.76 -1.90 39.65
CA PRO A 1001 0.50 -1.24 39.28
C PRO A 1001 0.26 0.07 40.05
N LEU A 1002 0.76 0.16 41.28
CA LEU A 1002 0.63 1.35 42.11
C LEU A 1002 1.47 2.52 41.57
N ILE A 1003 2.70 2.25 41.10
CA ILE A 1003 3.54 3.25 40.41
C ILE A 1003 2.81 3.79 39.17
N TYR A 1004 2.21 2.92 38.37
CA TYR A 1004 1.44 3.32 37.18
C TYR A 1004 0.24 4.21 37.52
N LEU A 1005 -0.53 3.88 38.56
CA LEU A 1005 -1.67 4.70 38.97
C LEU A 1005 -1.25 6.06 39.53
N TYR A 1006 -0.15 6.14 40.28
CA TYR A 1006 0.38 7.42 40.76
C TYR A 1006 0.91 8.29 39.62
N GLU A 1007 1.55 7.71 38.61
CA GLU A 1007 1.93 8.45 37.39
C GLU A 1007 0.68 9.00 36.66
N LYS A 1008 -0.40 8.21 36.56
CA LYS A 1008 -1.69 8.66 35.97
C LYS A 1008 -2.37 9.76 36.80
N GLN A 1009 -2.19 9.77 38.12
CA GLN A 1009 -2.67 10.85 39.00
C GLN A 1009 -1.79 12.10 38.97
N GLY A 1010 -0.57 12.01 38.42
CA GLY A 1010 0.43 13.08 38.44
C GLY A 1010 1.20 13.19 39.76
N ASP A 1011 1.08 12.22 40.67
CA ASP A 1011 1.82 12.19 41.94
C ASP A 1011 3.15 11.42 41.79
N TYR A 1012 4.12 12.07 41.19
CA TYR A 1012 5.44 11.49 40.93
C TYR A 1012 6.28 11.26 42.19
N GLN A 1013 6.01 11.99 43.29
CA GLN A 1013 6.75 11.83 44.54
C GLN A 1013 6.37 10.51 45.23
N SER A 1014 5.06 10.21 45.30
CA SER A 1014 4.58 8.93 45.82
C SER A 1014 4.99 7.76 44.93
N ALA A 1015 4.95 7.93 43.60
CA ALA A 1015 5.43 6.92 42.65
C ALA A 1015 6.93 6.61 42.85
N TYR A 1016 7.75 7.65 43.03
CA TYR A 1016 9.18 7.50 43.26
C TYR A 1016 9.52 6.87 44.60
N ALA A 1017 8.81 7.22 45.68
CA ALA A 1017 9.03 6.64 47.00
C ALA A 1017 8.82 5.11 46.98
N VAL A 1018 7.73 4.65 46.36
CA VAL A 1018 7.43 3.22 46.18
C VAL A 1018 8.49 2.55 45.31
N ALA A 1019 8.91 3.19 44.22
CA ALA A 1019 9.91 2.64 43.30
C ALA A 1019 11.31 2.52 43.94
N ILE A 1020 11.69 3.46 44.81
CA ILE A 1020 12.94 3.38 45.59
C ILE A 1020 12.89 2.28 46.63
N GLU A 1021 11.78 2.12 47.35
CA GLU A 1021 11.63 1.04 48.32
C GLU A 1021 11.77 -0.31 47.63
N THR A 1022 11.13 -0.50 46.47
CA THR A 1022 11.33 -1.71 45.67
C THR A 1022 12.80 -1.91 45.25
N LEU A 1023 13.49 -0.84 44.83
CA LEU A 1023 14.89 -0.95 44.41
C LEU A 1023 15.84 -1.32 45.58
N LYS A 1024 15.53 -0.87 46.81
CA LYS A 1024 16.31 -1.23 48.00
C LYS A 1024 16.16 -2.70 48.38
N ASP A 1025 14.96 -3.25 48.23
CA ASP A 1025 14.65 -4.63 48.63
C ASP A 1025 14.97 -5.68 47.55
N THR A 1026 15.31 -5.26 46.33
CA THR A 1026 15.55 -6.15 45.19
C THR A 1026 16.94 -6.81 45.19
N THR A 1027 16.97 -8.12 44.90
CA THR A 1027 18.17 -8.97 44.76
C THR A 1027 19.03 -8.63 43.54
N GLU A 1028 20.32 -9.02 43.55
CA GLU A 1028 21.33 -8.65 42.53
C GLU A 1028 20.92 -8.92 41.06
N SER A 1029 20.10 -9.93 40.78
CA SER A 1029 19.72 -10.32 39.41
C SER A 1029 18.70 -9.41 38.72
N SER A 1030 17.88 -8.66 39.47
CA SER A 1030 16.82 -7.78 38.94
C SER A 1030 17.03 -6.31 39.29
N ALA A 1031 18.04 -5.99 40.12
CA ALA A 1031 18.36 -4.63 40.53
C ALA A 1031 18.72 -3.70 39.35
N GLU A 1032 19.39 -4.22 38.32
CA GLU A 1032 19.75 -3.47 37.10
C GLU A 1032 18.51 -2.97 36.34
N ILE A 1033 17.52 -3.84 36.13
CA ILE A 1033 16.28 -3.53 35.41
C ILE A 1033 15.44 -2.53 36.21
N CYS A 1034 15.32 -2.74 37.53
CA CYS A 1034 14.63 -1.80 38.41
C CYS A 1034 15.32 -0.43 38.44
N ALA A 1035 16.65 -0.37 38.45
CA ALA A 1035 17.38 0.90 38.42
C ALA A 1035 17.15 1.68 37.11
N LEU A 1036 17.06 0.99 35.97
CA LEU A 1036 16.70 1.60 34.68
C LEU A 1036 15.24 2.08 34.65
N GLN A 1037 14.30 1.32 35.23
CA GLN A 1037 12.90 1.74 35.36
C GLN A 1037 12.74 2.98 36.24
N VAL A 1038 13.45 3.05 37.37
CA VAL A 1038 13.46 4.24 38.25
C VAL A 1038 14.13 5.42 37.55
N SER A 1039 15.21 5.21 36.80
CA SER A 1039 15.83 6.26 35.97
C SER A 1039 14.85 6.81 34.93
N ALA A 1040 14.10 5.93 34.24
CA ALA A 1040 13.08 6.33 33.28
C ALA A 1040 11.89 7.07 33.94
N LEU A 1041 11.52 6.73 35.18
CA LEU A 1041 10.54 7.48 35.96
C LEU A 1041 11.07 8.88 36.32
N CYS A 1042 12.36 8.99 36.69
CA CYS A 1042 13.00 10.27 36.98
C CYS A 1042 13.07 11.18 35.74
N THR A 1043 13.38 10.65 34.56
CA THR A 1043 13.40 11.46 33.31
C THR A 1043 12.01 11.99 32.97
N ARG A 1044 10.95 11.16 33.10
CA ARG A 1044 9.56 11.61 32.91
C ARG A 1044 9.17 12.68 33.93
N ALA A 1045 9.47 12.45 35.21
CA ALA A 1045 9.16 13.38 36.30
C ALA A 1045 9.94 14.71 36.18
N SER A 1046 11.15 14.69 35.61
CA SER A 1046 12.01 15.87 35.43
C SER A 1046 11.43 16.95 34.52
N SER A 1047 10.42 16.62 33.70
CA SER A 1047 9.69 17.58 32.86
C SER A 1047 8.60 18.36 33.61
N ILE A 1048 8.16 17.85 34.76
CA ILE A 1048 7.01 18.38 35.54
C ILE A 1048 7.47 18.99 36.87
N LEU A 1049 8.53 18.44 37.47
CA LEU A 1049 9.03 18.84 38.79
C LEU A 1049 9.88 20.11 38.76
N THR A 1050 9.94 20.79 39.92
CA THR A 1050 10.79 21.97 40.10
C THR A 1050 12.28 21.59 40.10
N GLU A 1051 13.17 22.55 39.82
CA GLU A 1051 14.61 22.32 39.74
C GLU A 1051 15.18 21.71 41.04
N THR A 1052 14.70 22.16 42.20
CA THR A 1052 15.11 21.64 43.50
C THR A 1052 14.64 20.21 43.76
N ASP A 1053 13.41 19.88 43.38
CA ASP A 1053 12.85 18.55 43.60
C ASP A 1053 13.48 17.53 42.64
N ARG A 1054 13.74 17.95 41.40
CA ARG A 1054 14.46 17.16 40.39
C ARG A 1054 15.88 16.82 40.84
N GLU A 1055 16.61 17.81 41.36
CA GLU A 1055 17.94 17.57 41.93
C GLU A 1055 17.87 16.54 43.07
N GLN A 1056 16.94 16.68 44.00
CA GLN A 1056 16.79 15.76 45.13
C GLN A 1056 16.52 14.32 44.68
N LEU A 1057 15.61 14.10 43.73
CA LEU A 1057 15.29 12.77 43.20
C LEU A 1057 16.49 12.12 42.49
N TRP A 1058 17.21 12.87 41.66
CA TRP A 1058 18.38 12.34 40.98
C TRP A 1058 19.52 12.03 41.95
N PHE A 1059 19.76 12.90 42.94
CA PHE A 1059 20.78 12.66 43.95
C PHE A 1059 20.43 11.47 44.87
N SER A 1060 19.18 11.29 45.28
CA SER A 1060 18.79 10.13 46.07
C SER A 1060 18.94 8.82 45.29
N LEU A 1061 18.67 8.82 43.99
CA LEU A 1061 18.89 7.66 43.13
C LEU A 1061 20.39 7.35 43.00
N LEU A 1062 21.21 8.36 42.71
CA LEU A 1062 22.65 8.22 42.54
C LEU A 1062 23.34 7.77 43.84
N HIS A 1063 22.90 8.23 45.00
CA HIS A 1063 23.44 7.76 46.28
C HIS A 1063 23.18 6.27 46.52
N ILE A 1064 22.04 5.74 46.09
CA ILE A 1064 21.72 4.31 46.22
C ILE A 1064 22.54 3.49 45.22
N ILE A 1065 22.66 3.96 43.98
CA ILE A 1065 23.42 3.26 42.93
C ILE A 1065 24.91 3.23 43.25
N LEU A 1066 25.50 4.36 43.68
CA LEU A 1066 26.92 4.45 44.03
C LEU A 1066 27.27 3.65 45.30
N ALA A 1067 26.28 3.35 46.15
CA ALA A 1067 26.47 2.50 47.33
C ALA A 1067 26.38 0.99 47.03
N ARG A 1068 25.84 0.61 45.86
CA ARG A 1068 25.56 -0.77 45.44
C ARG A 1068 26.61 -1.25 44.44
N ASN A 1069 27.49 -2.17 44.86
CA ASN A 1069 28.58 -2.70 44.03
C ASN A 1069 28.07 -3.49 42.81
N ASP A 1070 26.84 -3.99 42.86
CA ASP A 1070 26.15 -4.72 41.79
C ASP A 1070 25.71 -3.82 40.61
N LEU A 1071 25.69 -2.49 40.77
CA LEU A 1071 25.19 -1.56 39.74
C LEU A 1071 26.30 -0.75 39.02
N THR A 1072 27.57 -1.14 39.18
CA THR A 1072 28.71 -0.42 38.59
C THR A 1072 28.70 -0.38 37.07
N SER A 1073 28.16 -1.41 36.42
CA SER A 1073 27.99 -1.54 34.96
C SER A 1073 27.11 -0.44 34.36
N ILE A 1074 26.02 -0.08 35.05
CA ILE A 1074 24.98 0.85 34.58
C ILE A 1074 25.19 2.28 35.11
N THR A 1075 26.07 2.46 36.10
CA THR A 1075 26.37 3.77 36.71
C THR A 1075 26.73 4.82 35.65
N LYS A 1076 27.45 4.45 34.59
CA LYS A 1076 27.80 5.34 33.46
C LYS A 1076 26.57 5.85 32.70
N ASN A 1077 25.60 4.97 32.44
CA ASN A 1077 24.38 5.32 31.71
C ASN A 1077 23.49 6.23 32.54
N ILE A 1078 23.36 5.96 33.84
CA ILE A 1078 22.52 6.76 34.74
C ILE A 1078 23.15 8.13 35.02
N LEU A 1079 24.49 8.23 35.12
CA LEU A 1079 25.18 9.53 35.21
C LEU A 1079 24.99 10.37 33.95
N HIS A 1080 25.01 9.76 32.76
CA HIS A 1080 24.70 10.46 31.52
C HIS A 1080 23.26 10.99 31.53
N SER A 1081 22.28 10.14 31.88
CA SER A 1081 20.88 10.57 31.97
C SER A 1081 20.66 11.67 33.01
N ALA A 1082 21.33 11.61 34.17
CA ALA A 1082 21.24 12.65 35.20
C ALA A 1082 21.84 13.99 34.75
N SER A 1083 22.85 13.98 33.89
CA SER A 1083 23.56 15.19 33.45
C SER A 1083 22.74 16.14 32.58
N GLU A 1084 21.70 15.63 31.92
CA GLU A 1084 20.74 16.45 31.17
C GLU A 1084 19.84 17.29 32.09
N PHE A 1085 19.73 16.89 33.37
CA PHE A 1085 18.74 17.41 34.31
C PHE A 1085 19.35 18.01 35.60
N VAL A 1086 20.64 17.83 35.88
CA VAL A 1086 21.29 18.31 37.11
C VAL A 1086 22.61 19.01 36.77
N ASP A 1087 22.92 20.07 37.52
CA ASP A 1087 24.14 20.86 37.33
C ASP A 1087 25.40 19.97 37.40
N LEU A 1088 26.18 20.02 36.32
CA LEU A 1088 27.41 19.26 36.12
C LEU A 1088 28.43 19.50 37.24
N SER A 1089 28.50 20.72 37.78
CA SER A 1089 29.45 21.06 38.85
C SER A 1089 29.15 20.28 40.14
N LYS A 1090 27.87 20.13 40.48
CA LYS A 1090 27.40 19.39 41.66
C LYS A 1090 27.50 17.88 41.47
N LEU A 1091 27.22 17.37 40.26
CA LEU A 1091 27.40 15.95 39.92
C LEU A 1091 28.86 15.51 40.03
N VAL A 1092 29.79 16.32 39.52
CA VAL A 1092 31.23 16.07 39.63
C VAL A 1092 31.67 16.08 41.10
N GLN A 1093 31.17 17.01 41.90
CA GLN A 1093 31.44 17.05 43.34
C GLN A 1093 30.90 15.82 44.07
N LEU A 1094 29.71 15.33 43.72
CA LEU A 1094 29.11 14.12 44.30
C LEU A 1094 29.97 12.87 44.01
N VAL A 1095 30.39 12.68 42.76
CA VAL A 1095 31.24 11.55 42.35
C VAL A 1095 32.63 11.63 43.00
N LEU A 1096 33.18 12.83 43.17
CA LEU A 1096 34.48 13.05 43.84
C LEU A 1096 34.43 12.88 45.36
N THR A 1097 33.27 13.07 45.99
CA THR A 1097 33.09 12.97 47.44
C THR A 1097 32.57 11.59 47.88
N SER A 1098 31.93 10.84 46.99
CA SER A 1098 31.61 9.43 47.22
C SER A 1098 32.88 8.57 47.15
N ASN A 1099 33.35 8.07 48.29
CA ASN A 1099 34.49 7.15 48.39
C ASN A 1099 34.19 5.78 47.74
N THR A 1100 34.15 5.70 46.41
CA THR A 1100 34.04 4.42 45.70
C THR A 1100 35.43 3.90 45.35
N ASN A 1101 35.75 2.70 45.84
CA ASN A 1101 37.05 2.02 45.71
C ASN A 1101 37.26 1.37 44.32
N THR A 1102 36.60 1.86 43.27
CA THR A 1102 36.59 1.23 41.95
C THR A 1102 37.04 2.21 40.87
N GLY A 1103 38.28 2.02 40.40
CA GLY A 1103 38.72 2.44 39.07
C GLY A 1103 39.37 3.83 39.01
N ASN A 1104 40.59 3.87 38.47
CA ASN A 1104 41.41 5.06 38.31
C ASN A 1104 40.65 6.23 37.66
N PHE A 1105 41.04 7.47 37.99
CA PHE A 1105 40.62 8.73 37.32
C PHE A 1105 40.61 8.65 35.77
N GLY A 1106 41.34 7.70 35.18
CA GLY A 1106 41.30 7.37 33.75
C GLY A 1106 39.92 6.97 33.20
N ASP A 1107 39.08 6.27 33.96
CA ASP A 1107 37.76 5.80 33.48
C ASP A 1107 36.72 6.92 33.42
N ILE A 1108 36.86 7.92 34.31
CA ILE A 1108 35.98 9.10 34.40
C ILE A 1108 36.48 10.24 33.48
N LYS A 1109 37.78 10.28 33.15
CA LYS A 1109 38.39 11.29 32.27
C LYS A 1109 37.73 11.36 30.90
N HIS A 1110 37.44 10.22 30.28
CA HIS A 1110 36.79 10.18 28.97
C HIS A 1110 35.32 10.64 29.03
N LEU A 1111 34.63 10.40 30.15
CA LEU A 1111 33.28 10.90 30.41
C LEU A 1111 33.29 12.44 30.54
N LEU A 1112 34.18 12.99 31.37
CA LEU A 1112 34.30 14.45 31.57
C LEU A 1112 34.69 15.19 30.29
N ILE A 1113 35.58 14.62 29.48
CA ILE A 1113 35.96 15.20 28.18
C ILE A 1113 34.77 15.16 27.21
N GLY A 1114 34.02 14.05 27.16
CA GLY A 1114 32.80 13.93 26.34
C GLY A 1114 31.70 14.91 26.75
N MET A 1115 31.54 15.12 28.06
CA MET A 1115 30.55 16.08 28.59
C MET A 1115 30.98 17.54 28.36
N LEU A 1116 32.28 17.85 28.46
CA LEU A 1116 32.81 19.17 28.12
C LEU A 1116 32.68 19.47 26.62
N SER A 1117 32.93 18.49 25.74
CA SER A 1117 32.71 18.66 24.30
C SER A 1117 31.24 18.89 23.96
N ASN A 1118 30.32 18.18 24.62
CA ASN A 1118 28.89 18.41 24.46
C ASN A 1118 28.49 19.79 24.96
N SER A 1119 28.99 20.25 26.11
CA SER A 1119 28.71 21.59 26.62
C SER A 1119 29.22 22.71 25.68
N ALA A 1120 30.36 22.50 25.02
CA ALA A 1120 30.89 23.43 24.03
C ALA A 1120 30.03 23.46 22.76
N TYR A 1121 29.56 22.31 22.30
CA TYR A 1121 28.62 22.19 21.20
C TYR A 1121 27.26 22.83 21.52
N GLU A 1122 26.71 22.57 22.71
CA GLU A 1122 25.47 23.17 23.19
C GLU A 1122 25.58 24.69 23.35
N THR A 1123 26.73 25.20 23.83
CA THR A 1123 26.97 26.65 23.91
C THR A 1123 26.98 27.27 22.52
N LEU A 1124 27.63 26.63 21.54
CA LEU A 1124 27.63 27.09 20.15
C LEU A 1124 26.22 27.03 19.56
N LEU A 1125 25.47 25.96 19.81
CA LEU A 1125 24.09 25.81 19.38
C LEU A 1125 23.22 26.93 19.98
N LEU A 1126 23.32 27.19 21.28
CA LEU A 1126 22.56 28.22 21.99
C LEU A 1126 22.88 29.63 21.46
N GLN A 1127 24.15 29.92 21.17
CA GLN A 1127 24.54 31.19 20.55
C GLN A 1127 23.97 31.32 19.13
N THR A 1128 23.92 30.22 18.39
CA THR A 1128 23.41 30.19 17.02
C THR A 1128 21.89 30.31 17.00
N THR A 1129 21.18 29.59 17.88
CA THR A 1129 19.74 29.69 18.04
C THR A 1129 19.35 31.06 18.58
N SER A 1130 20.06 31.64 19.55
CA SER A 1130 19.82 33.02 20.01
C SER A 1130 19.94 34.04 18.86
N ARG A 1131 20.92 33.86 17.96
CA ARG A 1131 21.10 34.71 16.78
C ARG A 1131 19.98 34.53 15.74
N ILE A 1132 19.54 33.29 15.51
CA ILE A 1132 18.42 32.98 14.62
C ILE A 1132 17.13 33.53 15.20
N LEU A 1133 16.85 33.26 16.48
CA LEU A 1133 15.69 33.74 17.19
C LEU A 1133 15.65 35.26 17.20
N GLY A 1134 16.79 35.94 17.40
CA GLY A 1134 16.88 37.40 17.29
C GLY A 1134 16.54 37.93 15.88
N LYS A 1135 16.95 37.22 14.82
CA LYS A 1135 16.57 37.55 13.43
C LYS A 1135 15.09 37.30 13.16
N ASP A 1136 14.54 36.20 13.68
CA ASP A 1136 13.13 35.85 13.52
C ASP A 1136 12.24 36.81 14.30
N LEU A 1137 12.61 37.16 15.54
CA LEU A 1137 11.92 38.17 16.33
C LEU A 1137 11.94 39.51 15.61
N HIS A 1138 13.07 39.91 15.02
CA HIS A 1138 13.14 41.11 14.19
C HIS A 1138 12.23 41.01 12.97
N ALA A 1139 12.20 39.87 12.27
CA ALA A 1139 11.34 39.65 11.11
C ALA A 1139 9.85 39.67 11.46
N VAL A 1140 9.47 39.08 12.59
CA VAL A 1140 8.11 39.11 13.14
C VAL A 1140 7.75 40.53 13.55
N LEU A 1141 8.62 41.24 14.26
CA LEU A 1141 8.36 42.63 14.68
C LEU A 1141 8.23 43.57 13.47
N VAL A 1142 9.03 43.37 12.41
CA VAL A 1142 8.90 44.10 11.14
C VAL A 1142 7.57 43.75 10.43
N ARG A 1143 7.15 42.49 10.47
CA ARG A 1143 5.87 42.04 9.90
C ARG A 1143 4.69 42.63 10.66
N GLU A 1144 4.67 42.50 11.98
CA GLU A 1144 3.63 43.06 12.86
C GLU A 1144 3.57 44.58 12.75
N ARG A 1145 4.71 45.26 12.68
CA ARG A 1145 4.76 46.71 12.42
C ARG A 1145 4.16 47.06 11.05
N ARG A 1146 4.42 46.27 10.00
CA ARG A 1146 3.77 46.49 8.68
C ARG A 1146 2.27 46.25 8.72
N ILE A 1147 1.80 45.25 9.46
CA ILE A 1147 0.36 44.95 9.63
C ILE A 1147 -0.30 46.07 10.43
N ALA A 1148 0.30 46.54 11.52
CA ALA A 1148 -0.20 47.64 12.34
C ALA A 1148 -0.23 48.99 11.59
N MET A 1149 0.64 49.18 10.61
CA MET A 1149 0.71 50.38 9.76
C MET A 1149 -0.18 50.30 8.50
N ARG A 1150 -0.95 49.22 8.31
CA ARG A 1150 -1.83 49.05 7.14
C ARG A 1150 -3.15 49.80 7.33
N GLY A 1151 -3.55 50.61 6.36
CA GLY A 1151 -4.86 51.26 6.34
C GLY A 1151 -6.02 50.26 6.17
N LEU A 1152 -7.13 50.48 6.87
CA LEU A 1152 -8.35 49.67 6.79
C LEU A 1152 -9.20 50.08 5.56
N ALA A 1153 -9.54 49.11 4.71
CA ALA A 1153 -10.38 49.31 3.54
C ALA A 1153 -11.84 48.94 3.84
N VAL A 1154 -12.76 49.90 3.71
CA VAL A 1154 -14.19 49.68 3.87
C VAL A 1154 -14.75 48.98 2.63
N LYS A 1155 -15.32 47.78 2.79
CA LYS A 1155 -15.83 46.95 1.67
C LYS A 1155 -17.13 47.47 1.03
N SER A 1156 -17.87 48.33 1.72
CA SER A 1156 -19.17 48.83 1.27
C SER A 1156 -19.37 50.28 1.68
N ILE A 1157 -19.80 51.13 0.74
CA ILE A 1157 -20.20 52.52 0.99
C ILE A 1157 -21.61 52.67 1.59
N LYS A 1158 -22.30 51.57 1.86
CA LYS A 1158 -23.63 51.53 2.51
C LYS A 1158 -23.52 50.87 3.87
N CYS A 1159 -24.27 51.41 4.83
CA CYS A 1159 -24.37 50.90 6.18
C CYS A 1159 -24.98 49.49 6.18
N ILE A 1160 -24.37 48.57 6.93
CA ILE A 1160 -24.81 47.16 6.93
C ILE A 1160 -26.19 46.96 7.56
N VAL A 1161 -26.60 47.88 8.45
CA VAL A 1161 -27.87 47.79 9.21
C VAL A 1161 -28.99 48.47 8.43
N CYS A 1162 -28.91 49.78 8.21
CA CYS A 1162 -29.99 50.55 7.57
C CYS A 1162 -29.90 50.61 6.04
N ARG A 1163 -28.81 50.10 5.43
CA ARG A 1163 -28.55 50.11 3.98
C ARG A 1163 -28.50 51.48 3.31
N SER A 1164 -28.60 52.58 4.07
CA SER A 1164 -28.35 53.93 3.57
C SER A 1164 -26.86 54.15 3.32
N ARG A 1165 -26.52 55.17 2.53
CA ARG A 1165 -25.11 55.50 2.27
C ARG A 1165 -24.46 55.89 3.61
N LEU A 1166 -23.24 55.41 3.85
CA LEU A 1166 -22.45 55.80 5.02
C LEU A 1166 -22.15 57.31 5.01
N TYR A 1167 -22.24 57.93 3.84
CA TYR A 1167 -22.16 59.37 3.64
C TYR A 1167 -23.56 59.99 3.55
N ASN A 1168 -23.89 60.83 4.54
CA ASN A 1168 -24.98 61.81 4.49
C ASN A 1168 -24.40 63.22 4.73
N SER A 1169 -25.09 64.26 4.26
CA SER A 1169 -24.72 65.68 4.42
C SER A 1169 -24.51 66.12 5.87
N GLU A 1170 -24.96 65.34 6.85
CA GLU A 1170 -24.91 65.63 8.29
C GLU A 1170 -23.64 65.13 9.00
N ARG A 1171 -22.64 64.56 8.28
CA ARG A 1171 -21.33 64.12 8.83
C ARG A 1171 -21.45 63.18 10.05
N GLU A 1172 -22.33 62.20 9.97
CA GLU A 1172 -22.47 61.23 11.06
C GLU A 1172 -21.22 60.34 11.21
N PRO A 1173 -20.77 60.06 12.45
CA PRO A 1173 -19.65 59.16 12.72
C PRO A 1173 -19.94 57.72 12.28
N ILE A 1174 -18.94 57.10 11.66
CA ILE A 1174 -19.02 55.76 11.07
C ILE A 1174 -18.11 54.81 11.86
N VAL A 1175 -18.63 53.64 12.22
CA VAL A 1175 -17.87 52.56 12.85
C VAL A 1175 -17.48 51.54 11.80
N VAL A 1176 -16.19 51.22 11.72
CA VAL A 1176 -15.63 50.19 10.81
C VAL A 1176 -15.14 49.02 11.63
N MET A 1177 -15.66 47.82 11.36
CA MET A 1177 -15.23 46.59 12.03
C MET A 1177 -13.92 46.09 11.42
N GLY A 1178 -12.86 46.07 12.24
CA GLY A 1178 -11.47 45.84 11.82
C GLY A 1178 -11.23 44.55 11.03
N ASP A 1179 -11.84 43.44 11.43
CA ASP A 1179 -11.48 42.12 10.87
C ASP A 1179 -12.28 41.79 9.60
N CYS A 1180 -13.51 42.30 9.49
CA CYS A 1180 -14.38 42.01 8.35
C CYS A 1180 -14.45 43.15 7.31
N GLY A 1181 -14.03 44.36 7.66
CA GLY A 1181 -14.02 45.54 6.79
C GLY A 1181 -15.41 46.12 6.47
N HIS A 1182 -16.44 45.71 7.22
CA HIS A 1182 -17.79 46.26 7.12
C HIS A 1182 -17.95 47.54 7.95
N ALA A 1183 -18.77 48.47 7.47
CA ALA A 1183 -18.98 49.76 8.11
C ALA A 1183 -20.47 50.05 8.35
N MET A 1184 -20.77 50.80 9.42
CA MET A 1184 -22.12 51.19 9.83
C MET A 1184 -22.13 52.55 10.52
N HIS A 1185 -23.27 53.23 10.53
CA HIS A 1185 -23.45 54.45 11.34
C HIS A 1185 -23.34 54.14 12.82
N GLN A 1186 -22.76 55.04 13.62
CA GLN A 1186 -22.61 54.84 15.07
C GLN A 1186 -23.96 54.58 15.77
N GLN A 1187 -25.03 55.26 15.35
CA GLN A 1187 -26.38 55.02 15.88
C GLN A 1187 -26.92 53.62 15.53
N CYS A 1188 -26.58 53.10 14.34
CA CYS A 1188 -26.94 51.73 13.95
C CYS A 1188 -26.15 50.68 14.75
N ALA A 1189 -24.89 50.96 15.10
CA ALA A 1189 -24.09 50.08 15.95
C ALA A 1189 -24.66 49.99 17.37
N ALA A 1190 -25.03 51.13 17.96
CA ALA A 1190 -25.59 51.20 19.31
C ALA A 1190 -26.94 50.47 19.45
N ASN A 1191 -27.78 50.47 18.40
CA ASN A 1191 -29.12 49.89 18.45
C ASN A 1191 -29.19 48.39 18.10
N PHE A 1192 -28.21 47.85 17.36
CA PHE A 1192 -28.29 46.47 16.84
C PHE A 1192 -27.21 45.52 17.34
N CYS A 1193 -26.07 46.01 17.84
CA CYS A 1193 -24.87 45.17 18.01
C CYS A 1193 -24.37 45.00 19.44
N THR A 1194 -25.07 45.47 20.49
CA THR A 1194 -24.62 45.31 21.88
C THR A 1194 -25.23 44.05 22.52
N ILE A 1195 -24.43 43.02 22.76
CA ILE A 1195 -24.83 41.86 23.57
C ILE A 1195 -24.62 42.22 25.05
N PRO A 1196 -25.63 42.09 25.95
CA PRO A 1196 -25.43 42.19 27.39
C PRO A 1196 -24.64 40.98 27.91
N LEU A 1197 -23.65 41.19 28.78
CA LEU A 1197 -22.89 40.09 29.41
C LEU A 1197 -23.76 39.37 30.47
N ASP A 1198 -24.02 38.07 30.27
CA ASP A 1198 -24.50 37.18 31.32
C ASP A 1198 -23.35 36.92 32.33
N SER A 1199 -23.65 37.09 33.62
CA SER A 1199 -22.73 36.94 34.75
C SER A 1199 -22.11 35.53 34.83
N PRO A 1200 -20.81 35.39 35.17
CA PRO A 1200 -20.15 34.09 35.23
C PRO A 1200 -20.65 33.26 36.43
N ARG A 1201 -20.98 31.99 36.17
CA ARG A 1201 -21.22 30.96 37.19
C ARG A 1201 -19.92 30.67 37.93
N GLU A 1202 -19.92 30.89 39.24
CA GLU A 1202 -18.88 30.52 40.17
C GLU A 1202 -18.80 28.99 40.35
N THR A 1203 -17.58 28.44 40.36
CA THR A 1203 -17.23 27.25 41.13
C THR A 1203 -16.07 27.58 42.07
N PRO A 1204 -16.03 26.98 43.28
CA PRO A 1204 -15.34 27.56 44.43
C PRO A 1204 -13.99 26.90 44.71
N ALA A 1205 -12.98 27.71 45.05
CA ALA A 1205 -11.80 27.24 45.77
C ALA A 1205 -11.46 28.26 46.86
N GLY A 1206 -11.59 27.81 48.11
CA GLY A 1206 -11.35 28.61 49.31
C GLY A 1206 -9.89 28.75 49.68
N GLY A 1207 -9.62 29.83 50.42
CA GLY A 1207 -8.57 30.08 51.43
C GLY A 1207 -7.15 29.57 51.17
N ILE A 1208 -6.11 30.41 51.29
CA ILE A 1208 -5.70 31.01 52.57
C ILE A 1208 -4.91 32.32 52.34
N SER A 1209 -5.11 33.23 53.29
CA SER A 1209 -4.63 34.61 53.43
C SER A 1209 -3.15 34.78 53.84
N SER A 1210 -2.50 35.79 53.28
CA SER A 1210 -1.69 36.84 53.95
C SER A 1210 -1.14 37.76 52.83
N GLY A 1211 -1.21 39.09 52.82
CA GLY A 1211 -1.42 40.11 53.83
C GLY A 1211 -0.33 41.17 53.60
N ILE A 1212 -0.64 42.27 52.91
CA ILE A 1212 -0.25 43.67 53.21
C ILE A 1212 -0.71 44.58 52.07
N ALA A 1213 -1.41 45.63 52.48
CA ALA A 1213 -2.13 46.61 51.69
C ALA A 1213 -1.24 47.74 51.14
N GLY A 1214 -1.69 48.36 50.05
CA GLY A 1214 -1.16 49.62 49.56
C GLY A 1214 -1.89 50.21 48.36
N ILE A 1215 -2.94 51.00 48.65
CA ILE A 1215 -3.48 52.14 47.88
C ILE A 1215 -4.56 51.85 46.82
N GLU A 1216 -5.81 52.17 47.20
CA GLU A 1216 -6.96 52.38 46.33
C GLU A 1216 -6.89 53.77 45.66
N THR A 1217 -7.10 53.82 44.33
CA THR A 1217 -7.66 54.98 43.65
C THR A 1217 -8.68 54.54 42.59
N VAL A 1218 -9.96 54.70 42.94
CA VAL A 1218 -11.17 54.89 42.11
C VAL A 1218 -11.02 54.59 40.60
N GLY A 1219 -11.38 53.39 40.18
CA GLY A 1219 -11.62 53.03 38.77
C GLY A 1219 -13.11 52.98 38.47
N SER A 1220 -13.59 53.84 37.58
CA SER A 1220 -14.91 53.73 36.96
C SER A 1220 -14.93 52.49 36.06
N THR A 1221 -15.67 51.45 36.44
CA THR A 1221 -15.85 50.24 35.62
C THR A 1221 -16.68 50.57 34.38
N SER A 1222 -16.03 50.79 33.23
CA SER A 1222 -16.65 50.74 31.91
C SER A 1222 -17.10 49.31 31.63
N SER A 1223 -18.41 49.11 31.48
CA SER A 1223 -18.94 47.81 31.03
C SER A 1223 -18.46 47.54 29.60
N ILE A 1224 -17.56 46.56 29.43
CA ILE A 1224 -17.02 46.14 28.12
C ILE A 1224 -18.18 45.65 27.24
N LYS A 1225 -18.50 46.37 26.15
CA LYS A 1225 -19.51 45.92 25.19
C LYS A 1225 -18.85 45.13 24.06
N ARG A 1226 -19.41 43.97 23.73
CA ARG A 1226 -19.02 43.18 22.56
C ARG A 1226 -19.92 43.57 21.40
N LEU A 1227 -19.31 44.01 20.30
CA LEU A 1227 -20.01 44.36 19.06
C LEU A 1227 -20.00 43.16 18.11
N LYS A 1228 -21.17 42.59 17.80
CA LYS A 1228 -21.30 41.47 16.85
C LYS A 1228 -21.72 41.95 15.46
N CYS A 1229 -21.00 41.56 14.42
CA CYS A 1229 -21.34 41.85 13.04
C CYS A 1229 -22.55 41.05 12.58
N SER A 1230 -23.65 41.72 12.24
CA SER A 1230 -24.91 41.10 11.83
C SER A 1230 -24.87 40.32 10.51
N ARG A 1231 -23.76 40.36 9.77
CA ARG A 1231 -23.62 39.71 8.46
C ARG A 1231 -22.65 38.54 8.43
N CYS A 1232 -21.68 38.50 9.34
CA CYS A 1232 -20.66 37.46 9.37
C CYS A 1232 -20.28 36.99 10.78
N ASP A 1233 -21.07 37.37 11.79
CA ASP A 1233 -20.93 36.96 13.19
C ASP A 1233 -19.60 37.30 13.89
N ALA A 1234 -18.71 38.06 13.24
CA ALA A 1234 -17.47 38.54 13.83
C ALA A 1234 -17.76 39.43 15.06
N VAL A 1235 -17.11 39.14 16.20
CA VAL A 1235 -17.28 39.87 17.46
C VAL A 1235 -16.03 40.68 17.75
N VAL A 1236 -16.18 41.98 18.04
CA VAL A 1236 -15.07 42.89 18.38
C VAL A 1236 -15.30 43.45 19.79
N GLU A 1237 -14.26 43.46 20.63
CA GLU A 1237 -14.30 44.02 21.98
C GLU A 1237 -13.98 45.51 21.95
N GLU A 1238 -14.93 46.35 22.39
CA GLU A 1238 -14.94 47.82 22.20
C GLU A 1238 -13.68 48.52 22.76
N GLU A 1239 -13.05 47.99 23.82
CA GLU A 1239 -11.84 48.59 24.40
C GLU A 1239 -10.55 48.36 23.58
N SER A 1240 -10.51 47.35 22.69
CA SER A 1240 -9.35 47.06 21.84
C SER A 1240 -9.44 47.70 20.43
N SER A 1241 -10.57 48.33 20.11
CA SER A 1241 -10.85 48.86 18.77
C SER A 1241 -11.17 50.35 18.79
N ILE A 1242 -10.10 51.15 18.69
CA ILE A 1242 -10.04 52.40 17.90
C ILE A 1242 -10.94 53.54 18.42
N ARG A 1243 -10.31 54.61 18.97
CA ARG A 1243 -10.93 55.95 18.97
C ARG A 1243 -11.36 56.27 17.54
N THR A 1244 -12.66 56.46 17.32
CA THR A 1244 -13.25 56.81 16.02
C THR A 1244 -12.47 57.96 15.37
N PRO A 1245 -11.84 57.77 14.19
CA PRO A 1245 -11.23 58.88 13.48
C PRO A 1245 -12.35 59.77 12.92
N GLU A 1246 -12.44 61.01 13.38
CA GLU A 1246 -13.30 62.03 12.77
C GLU A 1246 -12.82 62.29 11.33
N CYS A 1247 -13.69 62.06 10.36
CA CYS A 1247 -13.35 62.15 8.95
C CYS A 1247 -13.79 63.51 8.41
N TYR A 1248 -12.84 64.39 8.09
CA TYR A 1248 -13.12 65.67 7.42
C TYR A 1248 -12.78 65.59 5.93
N VAL A 1249 -13.61 66.24 5.11
CA VAL A 1249 -13.33 66.46 3.69
C VAL A 1249 -12.70 67.84 3.57
N GLU A 1250 -11.44 67.93 3.12
CA GLU A 1250 -10.82 69.20 2.74
C GLU A 1250 -11.49 69.73 1.47
N SER A 1251 -12.19 70.86 1.57
CA SER A 1251 -12.62 71.63 0.41
C SER A 1251 -11.44 72.44 -0.12
N ILE A 1252 -10.93 72.07 -1.30
CA ILE A 1252 -9.96 72.89 -2.04
C ILE A 1252 -10.70 74.15 -2.54
N PRO A 1253 -10.21 75.37 -2.28
CA PRO A 1253 -10.81 76.59 -2.78
C PRO A 1253 -10.22 76.99 -4.15
N PHE A 1254 -11.09 77.25 -5.15
CA PHE A 1254 -10.84 77.88 -6.46
C PHE A 1254 -9.94 77.08 -7.45
N ALA A 1255 -10.16 76.97 -8.78
CA ALA A 1255 -11.07 77.59 -9.75
C ALA A 1255 -11.25 76.71 -11.02
N ASP A 1256 -12.43 76.86 -11.63
CA ASP A 1256 -12.82 76.83 -13.06
C ASP A 1256 -12.83 75.55 -13.96
N SER A 1257 -14.05 74.98 -14.00
CA SER A 1257 -14.93 74.79 -15.17
C SER A 1257 -14.87 73.53 -16.07
N CYS A 1258 -16.01 72.84 -16.06
CA CYS A 1258 -16.63 71.97 -17.09
C CYS A 1258 -16.07 70.56 -17.36
N THR A 1259 -16.58 69.55 -16.66
CA THR A 1259 -17.58 68.55 -17.16
C THR A 1259 -17.77 67.39 -16.17
N GLU A 1260 -19.02 66.97 -15.97
CA GLU A 1260 -19.45 66.06 -14.90
C GLU A 1260 -19.12 64.57 -15.10
N LYS A 1261 -18.97 63.89 -13.95
CA LYS A 1261 -19.09 62.44 -13.62
C LYS A 1261 -17.79 61.60 -13.57
N GLY A 1262 -17.18 61.59 -12.38
CA GLY A 1262 -16.33 60.52 -11.85
C GLY A 1262 -16.49 60.41 -10.32
N PRO A 1263 -16.40 59.21 -9.70
CA PRO A 1263 -16.74 59.01 -8.29
C PRO A 1263 -15.63 59.54 -7.37
N SER A 1264 -16.00 60.43 -6.44
CA SER A 1264 -15.16 60.92 -5.35
C SER A 1264 -14.70 59.75 -4.48
N THR A 1265 -13.42 59.42 -4.53
CA THR A 1265 -12.78 58.46 -3.63
C THR A 1265 -12.51 59.15 -2.29
N LEU A 1266 -13.22 58.71 -1.24
CA LEU A 1266 -12.93 59.08 0.15
C LEU A 1266 -11.55 58.52 0.51
N LYS A 1267 -10.54 59.38 0.69
CA LYS A 1267 -9.27 59.01 1.31
C LYS A 1267 -9.40 59.21 2.83
N LEU A 1268 -9.35 58.10 3.56
CA LEU A 1268 -9.31 58.08 5.02
C LEU A 1268 -7.85 57.92 5.45
N THR A 1269 -7.29 58.93 6.10
CA THR A 1269 -5.99 58.82 6.79
C THR A 1269 -6.26 58.62 8.28
N ALA A 1270 -6.00 57.42 8.78
CA ALA A 1270 -5.92 57.17 10.22
C ALA A 1270 -4.45 57.16 10.65
N ALA A 1271 -4.14 57.79 11.79
CA ALA A 1271 -2.82 57.67 12.42
C ALA A 1271 -2.58 56.24 12.94
N PRO A 1272 -1.32 55.76 12.99
CA PRO A 1272 -1.03 54.37 13.31
C PRO A 1272 -1.37 54.03 14.77
N ARG A 1273 -1.68 52.76 15.03
CA ARG A 1273 -1.80 52.20 16.38
C ARG A 1273 -0.47 52.40 17.10
N VAL A 1274 -0.41 53.30 18.07
CA VAL A 1274 0.54 53.16 19.18
C VAL A 1274 -0.14 52.19 20.14
N GLY A 1275 0.45 51.00 20.28
CA GLY A 1275 0.03 50.00 21.26
C GLY A 1275 0.23 50.51 22.68
#